data_AF-A0A3L7P1S1-F1
#
_entry.id   AF-A0A3L7P1S1-F1
#
_cell.length_a   1.000
_cell.length_b   1.000
_cell.length_c   1.000
_cell.angle_alpha   90.00
_cell.angle_beta   90.00
_cell.angle_gamma   90.00
#
_symmetry.space_group_name_H-M   'P 1'
#
loop_
_entity.id
_entity.type
_entity.pdbx_description
1 polymer ?
#
loop_
_entity_poly.entity_id
_entity_poly.type
_entity_poly.pdbx_seq_one_letter_code
_entity_poly.pdbx_strand_id
1 'polypeptide(L)'
;MTADSPATTPVLSLEAIETLVSQADPRVLFVEPRILRRVIIQDRRIPGLGLRVPHSRVYTIERERLLVIADRSELGLSPAEELPRRIILLGRPTDDEEFARLTSEERLHYFWRLAFHGRVHAEVEQRIEDQLLNSTQIAGFIQLIGAGEFAEIRQVLAKDELLLPPQDDEGAFVEFMAVALELKYFAPWDQKLFFPAIRDWRALDPIWNQLPHELWYRETQPVGTPERIVPHGAEATRSGSPRHESDKPVPVATHRTVAHDPPLSARLLTKAERASKVGNQVKAAILCLRAQKSDPGSAENHRRAAEDYLLLLAKRLQAVWKLSDSEMEAWWQALCPLLDRALLGYRSLEARILYDLQKVCVAHERGVYRFDVWRWLLTFGRAPLRRQLPLLETVQSAKYLRTTADRASSIRISATDRQRLLTLIREVQTRSDQNLRQTVRPLIESTFDDVGLVPQNIPERVARRKVIESLLDRLVERGFITMGDVRDALSQNSLKLPDVSGPLELAWGDRLLRADRKLAQVLDGVYRPGAVYLRASQRLSSLAFGTGIGRLLVRHVVLPFGGAYIALAVLLHVWEGFFPAPVVPPTPVVTQVQSAQPGAAAPAPETAPSATDTVLEPNASPPTETPAEGKPSTAGQVAETNSAPSATPTPEGAEEEEDEKPAKTKQSAPLSGVVETIQGAGENLAAKAADALGSASKSNTAAAELAQKKKLPQSFYATWAVLGIFLWMILHRAKFRRSVVKYLTRMWNASRWLVYELPVSVIDSPLVHRVLDSRGFAIFKSYVLRPAMVTLVLVGTAQLLFFKSLSLRTWFDNFLILNLFLNSPAGRSLEERVLDICVRAWHELRFRIFAVIYHLVMDLFYDAMQWIEQSLYTVDEWLRFRSGDPRRFVLLKIIIGSVWAIVSYVIRFVVTLLVEPQINPIKHFPVVTISHKILLPYTFHLKTLIHNSVGVTRMTEATALAIASTIVLLAPGVIGFLVWELKENWQLYVANRPKGMRPVRVGSHGESISGLLRPGFRSGTLAKIYTKLRSALRLESDPGHGYRSTRQLAAIDEVSLSVRRFVERDFCALLEETHLLGGAQVFLKKLLPATNRFDIELHNSHHPDRPAILRWEDLEGWLLASVVELGWMADLPVEVQRQLNTALTGLYKHAGVDITREQVLTAVGEEGRHKSELVLELTHTAVQLVPLNHTHSALRTIVYPLHSEGATIHPLTASGSTSFSGPIVARSQLLFQDVELDWAQWVEQWPGPMQTPDKPAHLPDLLGLRRLA
;
A
#
# COMPACT_ATOMS: atom_id res chain seq x y z
N MET A 1 0.11 -42.13 -52.08
CA MET A 1 -1.07 -41.28 -51.80
C MET A 1 -1.51 -41.57 -50.38
N THR A 2 -1.25 -40.64 -49.47
CA THR A 2 -1.57 -40.72 -48.04
C THR A 2 -1.78 -39.28 -47.59
N ALA A 3 -2.97 -38.94 -47.12
CA ALA A 3 -3.36 -37.54 -46.88
C ALA A 3 -3.23 -37.18 -45.38
N ASP A 4 -2.31 -36.25 -45.12
CA ASP A 4 -2.24 -35.25 -44.05
C ASP A 4 -3.07 -35.45 -42.77
N SER A 5 -2.35 -35.61 -41.66
CA SER A 5 -2.77 -35.15 -40.34
C SER A 5 -2.83 -33.61 -40.30
N PRO A 6 -3.62 -32.98 -39.40
CA PRO A 6 -3.67 -31.52 -39.29
C PRO A 6 -2.27 -30.94 -39.00
N ALA A 7 -1.86 -29.98 -39.81
CA ALA A 7 -0.51 -29.40 -39.74
C ALA A 7 -0.31 -28.58 -38.47
N THR A 8 0.52 -29.07 -37.54
CA THR A 8 1.19 -28.20 -36.56
C THR A 8 2.19 -27.32 -37.30
N THR A 9 1.92 -26.02 -37.36
CA THR A 9 2.87 -25.02 -37.87
C THR A 9 4.19 -25.12 -37.10
N PRO A 10 5.35 -25.21 -37.79
CA PRO A 10 6.63 -25.33 -37.12
C PRO A 10 6.91 -24.08 -36.28
N VAL A 11 7.37 -24.28 -35.04
CA VAL A 11 7.85 -23.19 -34.19
C VAL A 11 9.15 -22.66 -34.79
N LEU A 12 9.15 -21.39 -35.21
CA LEU A 12 10.34 -20.77 -35.79
C LEU A 12 11.44 -20.65 -34.73
N SER A 13 12.68 -20.94 -35.13
CA SER A 13 13.86 -20.67 -34.30
C SER A 13 14.02 -19.17 -34.06
N LEU A 14 14.71 -18.79 -32.99
CA LEU A 14 14.99 -17.38 -32.73
C LEU A 14 15.76 -16.76 -33.91
N GLU A 15 16.77 -17.46 -34.45
CA GLU A 15 17.55 -17.05 -35.61
C GLU A 15 16.70 -16.78 -36.87
N ALA A 16 15.68 -17.62 -37.13
CA ALA A 16 14.76 -17.40 -38.24
C ALA A 16 13.89 -16.15 -38.02
N ILE A 17 13.47 -15.89 -36.78
CA ILE A 17 12.72 -14.69 -36.40
C ILE A 17 13.60 -13.43 -36.51
N GLU A 18 14.85 -13.49 -36.01
CA GLU A 18 15.83 -12.40 -36.14
C GLU A 18 16.11 -12.08 -37.62
N THR A 19 16.23 -13.11 -38.47
CA THR A 19 16.40 -12.96 -39.92
C THR A 19 15.20 -12.27 -40.57
N LEU A 20 13.97 -12.72 -40.28
CA LEU A 20 12.74 -12.15 -40.86
C LEU A 20 12.52 -10.69 -40.46
N VAL A 21 12.86 -10.31 -39.22
CA VAL A 21 12.77 -8.91 -38.75
C VAL A 21 13.85 -8.04 -39.40
N SER A 22 15.08 -8.54 -39.50
CA SER A 22 16.20 -7.80 -40.12
C SER A 22 16.06 -7.66 -41.64
N GLN A 23 15.29 -8.54 -42.29
CA GLN A 23 14.90 -8.40 -43.70
C GLN A 23 13.82 -7.32 -43.92
N ALA A 24 12.98 -7.04 -42.93
CA ALA A 24 11.96 -5.99 -43.02
C ALA A 24 12.55 -4.58 -42.83
N ASP A 25 13.40 -4.39 -41.81
CA ASP A 25 14.22 -3.17 -41.68
C ASP A 25 15.71 -3.51 -41.51
N PRO A 26 16.53 -3.35 -42.56
CA PRO A 26 17.98 -3.55 -42.52
C PRO A 26 18.76 -2.65 -41.55
N ARG A 27 18.09 -1.71 -40.84
CA ARG A 27 18.67 -0.98 -39.71
C ARG A 27 18.68 -1.80 -38.41
N VAL A 28 17.93 -2.91 -38.32
CA VAL A 28 17.79 -3.71 -37.11
C VAL A 28 18.98 -4.64 -36.90
N LEU A 29 19.49 -4.68 -35.66
CA LEU A 29 20.57 -5.58 -35.24
C LEU A 29 20.24 -6.21 -33.87
N PHE A 30 20.28 -7.53 -33.78
CA PHE A 30 20.04 -8.26 -32.53
C PHE A 30 21.32 -8.43 -31.72
N VAL A 31 21.30 -7.95 -30.47
CA VAL A 31 22.45 -7.93 -29.55
C VAL A 31 22.11 -8.52 -28.20
N GLU A 32 23.11 -9.07 -27.50
CA GLU A 32 22.92 -9.52 -26.11
C GLU A 32 22.58 -8.33 -25.20
N PRO A 33 21.67 -8.49 -24.21
CA PRO A 33 21.29 -7.40 -23.30
C PRO A 33 22.46 -6.71 -22.56
N ARG A 34 23.57 -7.42 -22.29
CA ARG A 34 24.77 -6.80 -21.72
C ARG A 34 25.46 -5.81 -22.67
N ILE A 35 25.48 -6.10 -23.97
CA ILE A 35 26.06 -5.23 -25.00
C ILE A 35 25.17 -3.99 -25.15
N LEU A 36 23.85 -4.20 -25.30
CA LEU A 36 22.86 -3.10 -25.35
C LEU A 36 22.98 -2.17 -24.14
N ARG A 37 23.07 -2.74 -22.93
CA ARG A 37 23.28 -2.00 -21.68
C ARG A 37 24.60 -1.21 -21.69
N ARG A 38 25.70 -1.80 -22.18
CA ARG A 38 27.03 -1.16 -22.28
C ARG A 38 27.03 0.00 -23.28
N VAL A 39 26.39 -0.18 -24.44
CA VAL A 39 26.19 0.86 -25.46
C VAL A 39 25.48 2.06 -24.86
N ILE A 40 24.30 1.87 -24.26
CA ILE A 40 23.51 2.99 -23.72
C ILE A 40 24.27 3.74 -22.60
N ILE A 41 24.98 3.04 -21.71
CA ILE A 41 25.76 3.67 -20.63
C ILE A 41 26.85 4.59 -21.17
N GLN A 42 27.63 4.13 -22.16
CA GLN A 42 28.73 4.92 -22.71
C GLN A 42 28.22 6.04 -23.62
N ASP A 43 27.23 5.74 -24.47
CA ASP A 43 26.72 6.67 -25.48
C ASP A 43 25.92 7.84 -24.89
N ARG A 44 25.10 7.59 -23.86
CA ARG A 44 24.40 8.63 -23.08
C ARG A 44 25.19 9.06 -21.82
N ARG A 45 26.47 8.66 -21.72
CA ARG A 45 27.45 9.04 -20.66
C ARG A 45 26.92 8.96 -19.22
N ILE A 46 26.17 7.91 -18.89
CA ILE A 46 25.39 7.84 -17.65
C ILE A 46 26.33 7.73 -16.42
N PRO A 47 26.34 8.71 -15.49
CA PRO A 47 27.33 8.74 -14.41
C PRO A 47 27.11 7.68 -13.33
N GLY A 48 28.21 7.20 -12.75
CA GLY A 48 28.23 6.17 -11.70
C GLY A 48 28.34 4.75 -12.25
N LEU A 49 27.89 3.75 -11.47
CA LEU A 49 28.00 2.32 -11.79
C LEU A 49 26.94 1.81 -12.81
N GLY A 50 26.34 2.69 -13.62
CA GLY A 50 25.36 2.32 -14.65
C GLY A 50 24.16 1.51 -14.13
N LEU A 51 23.76 1.72 -12.87
CA LEU A 51 22.91 0.83 -12.05
C LEU A 51 21.46 0.62 -12.54
N ARG A 52 21.01 1.41 -13.50
CA ARG A 52 19.70 1.25 -14.15
C ARG A 52 19.82 1.89 -15.53
N VAL A 53 19.47 1.15 -16.56
CA VAL A 53 19.52 1.62 -17.96
C VAL A 53 18.09 1.63 -18.47
N PRO A 54 17.49 2.83 -18.64
CA PRO A 54 16.20 2.95 -19.31
C PRO A 54 16.27 2.41 -20.73
N HIS A 55 15.10 2.11 -21.31
CA HIS A 55 14.96 1.74 -22.71
C HIS A 55 15.72 0.47 -23.15
N SER A 56 16.06 -0.43 -22.23
CA SER A 56 16.95 -1.58 -22.43
C SER A 56 16.42 -2.73 -23.31
N ARG A 57 15.37 -2.51 -24.11
CA ARG A 57 14.81 -3.48 -25.08
C ARG A 57 15.08 -3.11 -26.54
N VAL A 58 15.15 -1.82 -26.84
CA VAL A 58 15.44 -1.27 -28.18
C VAL A 58 16.22 0.03 -28.02
N TYR A 59 17.27 0.26 -28.79
CA TYR A 59 18.02 1.52 -28.75
C TYR A 59 18.43 1.97 -30.14
N THR A 60 18.45 3.28 -30.39
CA THR A 60 18.96 3.81 -31.66
C THR A 60 20.24 4.61 -31.46
N ILE A 61 21.19 4.44 -32.38
CA ILE A 61 22.54 4.99 -32.29
C ILE A 61 23.11 5.20 -33.70
N GLU A 62 23.99 6.19 -33.88
CA GLU A 62 24.78 6.30 -35.10
C GLU A 62 25.87 5.22 -35.17
N ARG A 63 26.09 4.69 -36.38
CA ARG A 63 27.08 3.65 -36.70
C ARG A 63 28.48 3.97 -36.17
N GLU A 64 28.93 5.20 -36.37
CA GLU A 64 30.24 5.70 -35.96
C GLU A 64 30.40 5.70 -34.42
N ARG A 65 29.30 5.93 -33.69
CA ARG A 65 29.28 5.91 -32.22
C ARG A 65 29.21 4.47 -31.70
N LEU A 66 28.43 3.61 -32.34
CA LEU A 66 28.35 2.18 -32.00
C LEU A 66 29.70 1.48 -32.12
N LEU A 67 30.40 1.68 -33.24
CA LEU A 67 31.70 1.05 -33.53
C LEU A 67 32.87 1.56 -32.67
N VAL A 68 32.63 2.59 -31.82
CA VAL A 68 33.56 3.03 -30.77
C VAL A 68 33.30 2.30 -29.44
N ILE A 69 32.12 1.70 -29.26
CA ILE A 69 31.66 1.09 -27.99
C ILE A 69 31.56 -0.44 -28.06
N ALA A 70 31.40 -1.02 -29.24
CA ALA A 70 31.35 -2.47 -29.46
C ALA A 70 32.06 -2.86 -30.76
N ASP A 71 32.93 -3.88 -30.67
CA ASP A 71 33.63 -4.42 -31.85
C ASP A 71 32.66 -5.19 -32.75
N ARG A 72 32.91 -5.21 -34.08
CA ARG A 72 32.09 -5.97 -35.05
C ARG A 72 31.89 -7.43 -34.63
N SER A 73 32.92 -8.05 -34.03
CA SER A 73 32.87 -9.43 -33.52
C SER A 73 31.98 -9.63 -32.29
N GLU A 74 31.82 -8.61 -31.43
CA GLU A 74 30.83 -8.66 -30.32
C GLU A 74 29.40 -8.46 -30.84
N LEU A 75 29.25 -7.70 -31.93
CA LEU A 75 27.99 -7.45 -32.61
C LEU A 75 27.55 -8.60 -33.54
N GLY A 76 28.38 -9.63 -33.73
CA GLY A 76 28.12 -10.75 -34.64
C GLY A 76 28.26 -10.42 -36.13
N LEU A 77 28.83 -9.26 -36.46
CA LEU A 77 28.90 -8.71 -37.82
C LEU A 77 30.12 -9.20 -38.59
N SER A 78 29.96 -9.39 -39.90
CA SER A 78 31.05 -9.71 -40.82
C SER A 78 31.96 -8.51 -41.08
N PRO A 79 33.26 -8.70 -41.38
CA PRO A 79 34.19 -7.59 -41.65
C PRO A 79 33.82 -6.72 -42.86
N ALA A 80 33.14 -7.30 -43.86
CA ALA A 80 32.76 -6.64 -45.11
C ALA A 80 31.32 -6.07 -45.10
N GLU A 81 30.62 -6.13 -43.96
CA GLU A 81 29.20 -5.79 -43.86
C GLU A 81 28.98 -4.26 -43.78
N GLU A 82 28.16 -3.71 -44.66
CA GLU A 82 27.83 -2.28 -44.68
C GLU A 82 26.63 -1.98 -43.78
N LEU A 83 26.86 -1.16 -42.74
CA LEU A 83 25.82 -0.72 -41.83
C LEU A 83 25.22 0.62 -42.28
N PRO A 84 23.89 0.83 -42.18
CA PRO A 84 23.26 2.15 -42.31
C PRO A 84 23.83 3.19 -41.32
N ARG A 85 23.69 4.49 -41.61
CA ARG A 85 24.13 5.58 -40.70
C ARG A 85 23.55 5.44 -39.29
N ARG A 86 22.29 5.02 -39.17
CA ARG A 86 21.53 4.94 -37.92
C ARG A 86 20.98 3.52 -37.74
N ILE A 87 21.30 2.90 -36.60
CA ILE A 87 21.09 1.48 -36.32
C ILE A 87 20.10 1.32 -35.17
N ILE A 88 19.23 0.32 -35.25
CA ILE A 88 18.23 -0.06 -34.25
C ILE A 88 18.71 -1.35 -33.57
N LEU A 89 19.28 -1.23 -32.37
CA LEU A 89 19.71 -2.37 -31.56
C LEU A 89 18.50 -2.97 -30.84
N LEU A 90 18.19 -4.25 -31.09
CA LEU A 90 17.19 -5.01 -30.34
C LEU A 90 17.86 -5.95 -29.34
N GLY A 91 17.39 -5.94 -28.09
CA GLY A 91 17.89 -6.85 -27.06
C GLY A 91 17.33 -8.25 -27.24
N ARG A 92 18.21 -9.25 -27.44
CA ARG A 92 17.83 -10.67 -27.42
C ARG A 92 17.16 -11.03 -26.09
N PRO A 93 16.06 -11.79 -26.07
CA PRO A 93 15.44 -12.25 -24.83
C PRO A 93 16.39 -13.21 -24.12
N THR A 94 16.70 -12.92 -22.85
CA THR A 94 17.20 -13.93 -21.89
C THR A 94 16.14 -15.00 -21.62
N ASP A 95 16.50 -16.07 -20.92
CA ASP A 95 15.67 -17.25 -20.62
C ASP A 95 14.39 -16.94 -19.81
N ASP A 96 13.43 -16.32 -20.48
CA ASP A 96 12.14 -15.90 -19.93
C ASP A 96 11.09 -16.96 -20.29
N GLU A 97 10.70 -17.79 -19.31
CA GLU A 97 9.76 -18.90 -19.51
C GLU A 97 8.44 -18.46 -20.16
N GLU A 98 8.01 -17.21 -19.97
CA GLU A 98 6.81 -16.69 -20.63
C GLU A 98 7.04 -16.41 -22.13
N PHE A 99 8.22 -15.93 -22.55
CA PHE A 99 8.55 -15.73 -23.97
C PHE A 99 8.69 -17.05 -24.73
N ALA A 100 9.29 -18.07 -24.09
CA ALA A 100 9.40 -19.42 -24.66
C ALA A 100 8.03 -20.07 -24.95
N ARG A 101 6.96 -19.65 -24.27
CA ARG A 101 5.59 -20.16 -24.44
C ARG A 101 4.80 -19.48 -25.56
N LEU A 102 5.28 -18.36 -26.10
CA LEU A 102 4.65 -17.67 -27.23
C LEU A 102 4.80 -18.45 -28.54
N THR A 103 3.78 -18.40 -29.39
CA THR A 103 3.78 -18.92 -30.77
C THR A 103 4.73 -18.14 -31.70
N SER A 104 5.04 -18.69 -32.88
CA SER A 104 5.84 -18.01 -33.91
C SER A 104 5.28 -16.62 -34.27
N GLU A 105 3.96 -16.52 -34.42
CA GLU A 105 3.26 -15.28 -34.79
C GLU A 105 3.32 -14.23 -33.65
N GLU A 106 3.09 -14.64 -32.40
CA GLU A 106 3.19 -13.77 -31.23
C GLU A 106 4.63 -13.24 -31.03
N ARG A 107 5.66 -14.06 -31.29
CA ARG A 107 7.07 -13.65 -31.25
C ARG A 107 7.43 -12.68 -32.37
N LEU A 108 6.99 -12.95 -33.61
CA LEU A 108 7.19 -12.04 -34.74
C LEU A 108 6.52 -10.68 -34.49
N HIS A 109 5.27 -10.69 -34.03
CA HIS A 109 4.52 -9.48 -33.68
C HIS A 109 5.16 -8.72 -32.50
N TYR A 110 5.73 -9.41 -31.50
CA TYR A 110 6.50 -8.79 -30.42
C TYR A 110 7.72 -8.02 -30.95
N PHE A 111 8.51 -8.62 -31.86
CA PHE A 111 9.68 -7.95 -32.42
C PHE A 111 9.32 -6.90 -33.49
N TRP A 112 8.29 -7.09 -34.31
CA TRP A 112 7.75 -6.06 -35.20
C TRP A 112 7.42 -4.79 -34.42
N ARG A 113 6.77 -4.93 -33.28
CA ARG A 113 6.40 -3.81 -32.41
C ARG A 113 7.63 -3.05 -31.88
N LEU A 114 8.70 -3.75 -31.51
CA LEU A 114 9.97 -3.15 -31.10
C LEU A 114 10.74 -2.52 -32.28
N ALA A 115 10.73 -3.16 -33.45
CA ALA A 115 11.37 -2.65 -34.67
C ALA A 115 10.67 -1.37 -35.16
N PHE A 116 9.34 -1.33 -35.18
CA PHE A 116 8.56 -0.13 -35.49
C PHE A 116 8.83 1.01 -34.49
N HIS A 117 8.83 0.71 -33.18
CA HIS A 117 9.18 1.68 -32.14
C HIS A 117 10.59 2.26 -32.38
N GLY A 118 11.58 1.41 -32.67
CA GLY A 118 12.95 1.83 -33.02
C GLY A 118 13.03 2.63 -34.33
N ARG A 119 12.21 2.30 -35.32
CA ARG A 119 12.12 3.03 -36.60
C ARG A 119 11.58 4.44 -36.39
N VAL A 120 10.56 4.63 -35.56
CA VAL A 120 10.06 5.97 -35.19
C VAL A 120 11.15 6.78 -34.49
N HIS A 121 11.84 6.21 -33.49
CA HIS A 121 12.99 6.87 -32.83
C HIS A 121 14.04 7.32 -33.83
N ALA A 122 14.51 6.42 -34.71
CA ALA A 122 15.56 6.72 -35.68
C ALA A 122 15.14 7.80 -36.69
N GLU A 123 13.89 7.77 -37.16
CA GLU A 123 13.36 8.72 -38.14
C GLU A 123 13.04 10.10 -37.53
N VAL A 124 12.66 10.17 -36.25
CA VAL A 124 12.39 11.43 -35.56
C VAL A 124 13.71 12.08 -35.09
N GLU A 125 14.62 11.35 -34.43
CA GLU A 125 15.94 11.92 -34.07
C GLU A 125 16.70 12.39 -35.33
N GLN A 126 16.64 11.65 -36.45
CA GLN A 126 17.26 12.11 -37.71
C GLN A 126 16.62 13.42 -38.22
N ARG A 127 15.29 13.60 -38.13
CA ARG A 127 14.64 14.86 -38.54
C ARG A 127 15.02 16.06 -37.67
N ILE A 128 15.45 15.82 -36.44
CA ILE A 128 16.00 16.86 -35.56
C ILE A 128 17.43 17.21 -36.00
N GLU A 129 18.28 16.21 -36.26
CA GLU A 129 19.63 16.40 -36.82
C GLU A 129 19.63 17.14 -38.16
N ASP A 130 18.74 16.74 -39.07
CA ASP A 130 18.54 17.33 -40.41
C ASP A 130 17.78 18.70 -40.36
N GLN A 131 17.51 19.23 -39.16
CA GLN A 131 16.82 20.50 -38.87
C GLN A 131 15.38 20.64 -39.41
N LEU A 132 14.76 19.54 -39.83
CA LEU A 132 13.36 19.47 -40.27
C LEU A 132 12.37 19.56 -39.08
N LEU A 133 12.82 19.17 -37.89
CA LEU A 133 12.14 19.33 -36.60
C LEU A 133 13.06 20.08 -35.63
N ASN A 134 13.03 21.40 -35.65
CA ASN A 134 13.78 22.20 -34.68
C ASN A 134 13.04 22.32 -33.33
N SER A 135 13.78 22.62 -32.26
CA SER A 135 13.24 22.67 -30.89
C SER A 135 12.14 23.72 -30.69
N THR A 136 11.98 24.71 -31.58
CA THR A 136 10.83 25.64 -31.56
C THR A 136 9.54 24.96 -32.05
N GLN A 137 9.62 24.12 -33.08
CA GLN A 137 8.48 23.28 -33.52
C GLN A 137 8.10 22.29 -32.42
N ILE A 138 9.09 21.65 -31.78
CA ILE A 138 8.87 20.70 -30.68
C ILE A 138 8.20 21.39 -29.49
N ALA A 139 8.67 22.57 -29.08
CA ALA A 139 7.99 23.38 -28.05
C ALA A 139 6.54 23.72 -28.45
N GLY A 140 6.29 24.03 -29.73
CA GLY A 140 4.93 24.24 -30.26
C GLY A 140 4.04 22.99 -30.17
N PHE A 141 4.57 21.79 -30.41
CA PHE A 141 3.83 20.55 -30.24
C PHE A 141 3.57 20.21 -28.78
N ILE A 142 4.51 20.50 -27.88
CA ILE A 142 4.33 20.36 -26.42
C ILE A 142 3.24 21.32 -25.93
N GLN A 143 3.20 22.55 -26.46
CA GLN A 143 2.10 23.50 -26.18
C GLN A 143 0.75 23.04 -26.74
N LEU A 144 0.72 22.38 -27.92
CA LEU A 144 -0.49 21.79 -28.50
C LEU A 144 -0.99 20.57 -27.70
N ILE A 145 -0.08 19.75 -27.15
CA ILE A 145 -0.40 18.64 -26.24
C ILE A 145 -0.95 19.17 -24.91
N GLY A 146 -0.38 20.27 -24.41
CA GLY A 146 -0.71 20.89 -23.13
C GLY A 146 0.27 20.51 -22.01
N ALA A 147 0.61 21.47 -21.14
CA ALA A 147 1.66 21.29 -20.14
C ALA A 147 1.35 20.22 -19.08
N GLY A 148 0.09 20.04 -18.68
CA GLY A 148 -0.32 19.02 -17.70
C GLY A 148 -0.33 17.61 -18.30
N GLU A 149 -0.75 17.51 -19.56
CA GLU A 149 -0.73 16.33 -20.41
C GLU A 149 0.73 15.89 -20.68
N PHE A 150 1.62 16.82 -21.04
CA PHE A 150 3.04 16.53 -21.25
C PHE A 150 3.78 16.21 -19.94
N ALA A 151 3.37 16.81 -18.81
CA ALA A 151 3.84 16.39 -17.49
C ALA A 151 3.40 14.97 -17.11
N GLU A 152 2.20 14.51 -17.50
CA GLU A 152 1.85 13.09 -17.41
C GLU A 152 2.77 12.25 -18.28
N ILE A 153 2.92 12.60 -19.57
CA ILE A 153 3.76 11.86 -20.53
C ILE A 153 5.18 11.69 -19.97
N ARG A 154 5.85 12.78 -19.58
CA ARG A 154 7.21 12.75 -19.02
C ARG A 154 7.28 11.93 -17.73
N GLN A 155 6.29 12.02 -16.85
CA GLN A 155 6.21 11.20 -15.63
C GLN A 155 6.01 9.70 -15.94
N VAL A 156 5.13 9.36 -16.89
CA VAL A 156 4.82 7.99 -17.31
C VAL A 156 6.06 7.34 -17.93
N LEU A 157 6.69 8.01 -18.89
CA LEU A 157 7.87 7.50 -19.60
C LEU A 157 9.08 7.38 -18.66
N ALA A 158 9.32 8.34 -17.76
CA ALA A 158 10.40 8.21 -16.76
C ALA A 158 10.17 7.06 -15.77
N LYS A 159 8.91 6.84 -15.36
CA LYS A 159 8.54 5.85 -14.34
C LYS A 159 8.48 4.42 -14.87
N ASP A 160 8.04 4.25 -16.11
CA ASP A 160 7.98 2.97 -16.82
C ASP A 160 9.32 2.62 -17.51
N GLU A 161 10.40 3.34 -17.16
CA GLU A 161 11.81 3.15 -17.55
C GLU A 161 12.12 3.37 -19.03
N LEU A 162 11.49 4.36 -19.64
CA LEU A 162 11.67 4.68 -21.05
C LEU A 162 12.61 5.89 -21.28
N LEU A 163 12.48 6.96 -20.49
CA LEU A 163 13.33 8.15 -20.68
C LEU A 163 14.79 7.95 -20.24
N LEU A 164 15.69 8.05 -21.22
CA LEU A 164 17.14 8.10 -21.05
C LEU A 164 17.60 9.44 -20.44
N PRO A 165 18.81 9.52 -19.82
CA PRO A 165 19.43 10.79 -19.46
C PRO A 165 20.09 11.48 -20.67
N PRO A 166 20.11 12.82 -20.74
CA PRO A 166 19.33 13.76 -19.92
C PRO A 166 17.82 13.63 -20.20
N GLN A 167 16.99 13.82 -19.16
CA GLN A 167 15.53 13.76 -19.28
C GLN A 167 14.97 15.14 -19.62
N ASP A 168 15.37 15.68 -20.76
CA ASP A 168 14.84 16.91 -21.33
C ASP A 168 13.53 16.68 -22.09
N ASP A 169 12.85 17.78 -22.44
CA ASP A 169 11.55 17.74 -23.11
C ASP A 169 11.66 17.28 -24.57
N GLU A 170 12.84 17.39 -25.20
CA GLU A 170 13.09 16.90 -26.56
C GLU A 170 13.15 15.37 -26.58
N GLY A 171 13.97 14.75 -25.71
CA GLY A 171 13.99 13.30 -25.53
C GLY A 171 12.65 12.73 -25.04
N ALA A 172 11.93 13.48 -24.19
CA ALA A 172 10.57 13.10 -23.77
C ALA A 172 9.54 13.16 -24.91
N PHE A 173 9.69 14.11 -25.86
CA PHE A 173 8.86 14.19 -27.05
C PHE A 173 9.15 13.05 -28.03
N VAL A 174 10.42 12.75 -28.33
CA VAL A 174 10.80 11.64 -29.22
C VAL A 174 10.26 10.29 -28.69
N GLU A 175 10.45 10.02 -27.40
CA GLU A 175 9.93 8.80 -26.77
C GLU A 175 8.39 8.75 -26.81
N PHE A 176 7.71 9.88 -26.53
CA PHE A 176 6.26 9.96 -26.65
C PHE A 176 5.78 9.63 -28.06
N MET A 177 6.46 10.15 -29.09
CA MET A 177 6.11 9.86 -30.49
C MET A 177 6.21 8.36 -30.80
N ALA A 178 7.26 7.68 -30.33
CA ALA A 178 7.42 6.23 -30.50
C ALA A 178 6.30 5.44 -29.81
N VAL A 179 6.05 5.69 -28.51
CA VAL A 179 5.01 4.96 -27.74
C VAL A 179 3.60 5.30 -28.21
N ALA A 180 3.31 6.55 -28.57
CA ALA A 180 1.98 6.96 -29.04
C ALA A 180 1.63 6.31 -30.39
N LEU A 181 2.59 6.20 -31.30
CA LEU A 181 2.42 5.51 -32.58
C LEU A 181 2.40 3.98 -32.39
N GLU A 182 3.22 3.41 -31.50
CA GLU A 182 3.15 1.99 -31.09
C GLU A 182 1.72 1.63 -30.62
N LEU A 183 1.13 2.46 -29.76
CA LEU A 183 -0.25 2.29 -29.31
C LEU A 183 -1.27 2.55 -30.43
N LYS A 184 -1.04 3.52 -31.32
CA LYS A 184 -1.95 3.84 -32.46
C LYS A 184 -2.18 2.64 -33.38
N TYR A 185 -1.13 1.84 -33.62
CA TYR A 185 -1.19 0.68 -34.49
C TYR A 185 -1.48 -0.63 -33.75
N PHE A 186 -0.69 -0.95 -32.72
CA PHE A 186 -0.69 -2.29 -32.13
C PHE A 186 -1.70 -2.46 -30.98
N ALA A 187 -2.16 -1.37 -30.35
CA ALA A 187 -3.12 -1.42 -29.24
C ALA A 187 -4.00 -0.15 -29.13
N PRO A 188 -4.76 0.24 -30.18
CA PRO A 188 -5.50 1.50 -30.22
C PRO A 188 -6.57 1.66 -29.13
N TRP A 189 -7.07 0.55 -28.57
CA TRP A 189 -7.99 0.57 -27.42
C TRP A 189 -7.31 0.96 -26.10
N ASP A 190 -5.99 0.79 -25.97
CA ASP A 190 -5.23 1.04 -24.75
C ASP A 190 -4.61 2.45 -24.66
N GLN A 191 -4.61 3.23 -25.76
CA GLN A 191 -4.14 4.64 -25.77
C GLN A 191 -4.66 5.45 -24.57
N LYS A 192 -5.98 5.40 -24.35
CA LYS A 192 -6.68 6.13 -23.27
C LYS A 192 -6.49 5.55 -21.87
N LEU A 193 -5.90 4.35 -21.76
CA LEU A 193 -5.51 3.71 -20.50
C LEU A 193 -4.03 3.91 -20.17
N PHE A 194 -3.20 4.14 -21.19
CA PHE A 194 -1.76 4.33 -21.07
C PHE A 194 -1.39 5.77 -20.72
N PHE A 195 -1.91 6.74 -21.48
CA PHE A 195 -1.83 8.19 -21.24
C PHE A 195 -3.24 8.77 -21.03
N PRO A 196 -3.89 8.47 -19.88
CA PRO A 196 -5.27 8.87 -19.62
C PRO A 196 -5.50 10.39 -19.62
N ALA A 197 -4.48 11.23 -19.41
CA ALA A 197 -4.62 12.68 -19.47
C ALA A 197 -5.07 13.18 -20.85
N ILE A 198 -4.64 12.53 -21.93
CA ILE A 198 -5.01 12.86 -23.31
C ILE A 198 -6.46 12.42 -23.55
N ARG A 199 -7.40 13.34 -23.35
CA ARG A 199 -8.85 13.06 -23.44
C ARG A 199 -9.33 12.93 -24.89
N ASP A 200 -8.89 13.83 -25.76
CA ASP A 200 -9.08 13.74 -27.21
C ASP A 200 -7.73 13.52 -27.91
N TRP A 201 -7.63 12.39 -28.60
CA TRP A 201 -6.44 12.01 -29.37
C TRP A 201 -6.42 12.59 -30.79
N ARG A 202 -7.56 13.11 -31.28
CA ARG A 202 -7.66 13.79 -32.59
C ARG A 202 -7.02 15.17 -32.58
N ALA A 203 -6.94 15.82 -31.41
CA ALA A 203 -6.19 17.06 -31.22
C ALA A 203 -4.69 16.91 -31.58
N LEU A 204 -4.18 15.67 -31.64
CA LEU A 204 -2.81 15.34 -32.02
C LEU A 204 -2.63 15.00 -33.51
N ASP A 205 -3.72 14.95 -34.30
CA ASP A 205 -3.66 14.73 -35.76
C ASP A 205 -2.73 15.74 -36.50
N PRO A 206 -2.63 17.03 -36.11
CA PRO A 206 -1.65 17.96 -36.69
C PRO A 206 -0.17 17.59 -36.45
N ILE A 207 0.11 16.76 -35.44
CA ILE A 207 1.46 16.21 -35.17
C ILE A 207 1.66 14.96 -36.04
N TRP A 208 0.69 14.05 -36.04
CA TRP A 208 0.73 12.83 -36.84
C TRP A 208 0.95 13.11 -38.34
N ASN A 209 0.22 14.09 -38.88
CA ASN A 209 0.24 14.44 -40.31
C ASN A 209 1.58 14.98 -40.84
N GLN A 210 2.55 15.26 -39.96
CA GLN A 210 3.90 15.72 -40.36
C GLN A 210 4.90 14.56 -40.51
N LEU A 211 4.51 13.32 -40.19
CA LEU A 211 5.37 12.14 -40.22
C LEU A 211 4.76 11.04 -41.09
N PRO A 212 5.53 10.38 -41.97
CA PRO A 212 5.05 9.27 -42.80
C PRO A 212 4.89 7.96 -42.02
N HIS A 213 4.20 8.01 -40.88
CA HIS A 213 4.12 6.90 -39.92
C HIS A 213 3.38 5.65 -40.48
N GLU A 214 2.47 5.82 -41.44
CA GLU A 214 1.81 4.70 -42.14
C GLU A 214 2.77 3.92 -43.04
N LEU A 215 3.76 4.61 -43.63
CA LEU A 215 4.78 4.00 -44.46
C LEU A 215 5.76 3.21 -43.58
N TRP A 216 6.26 3.80 -42.48
CA TRP A 216 7.10 3.09 -41.51
C TRP A 216 6.44 1.84 -40.91
N TYR A 217 5.13 1.88 -40.65
CA TYR A 217 4.40 0.73 -40.10
C TYR A 217 4.37 -0.45 -41.08
N ARG A 218 4.16 -0.18 -42.37
CA ARG A 218 4.16 -1.20 -43.44
C ARG A 218 5.58 -1.69 -43.77
N GLU A 219 6.57 -0.80 -43.80
CA GLU A 219 7.97 -1.16 -44.06
C GLU A 219 8.54 -2.11 -43.01
N THR A 220 8.20 -1.92 -41.72
CA THR A 220 8.76 -2.72 -40.63
C THR A 220 8.08 -4.07 -40.42
N GLN A 221 7.04 -4.43 -41.20
CA GLN A 221 6.26 -5.65 -41.01
C GLN A 221 7.01 -6.91 -41.49
N PRO A 222 7.38 -7.86 -40.61
CA PRO A 222 8.04 -9.09 -41.01
C PRO A 222 7.09 -10.02 -41.77
N VAL A 223 7.59 -10.65 -42.85
CA VAL A 223 6.81 -11.60 -43.66
C VAL A 223 6.27 -12.73 -42.80
N GLY A 224 4.97 -13.02 -42.92
CA GLY A 224 4.27 -14.03 -42.13
C GLY A 224 3.66 -13.51 -40.82
N THR A 225 3.82 -12.22 -40.48
CA THR A 225 3.18 -11.64 -39.29
C THR A 225 1.74 -11.19 -39.60
N PRO A 226 0.71 -11.69 -38.88
CA PRO A 226 -0.67 -11.22 -39.07
C PRO A 226 -0.81 -9.75 -38.66
N GLU A 227 -1.56 -8.96 -39.44
CA GLU A 227 -1.80 -7.52 -39.18
C GLU A 227 -2.47 -7.27 -37.81
N ARG A 228 -3.16 -8.28 -37.26
CA ARG A 228 -3.68 -8.26 -35.89
C ARG A 228 -3.77 -9.68 -35.33
N ILE A 229 -3.22 -9.90 -34.13
CA ILE A 229 -3.45 -11.15 -33.40
C ILE A 229 -4.92 -11.19 -32.95
N VAL A 230 -5.67 -12.18 -33.45
CA VAL A 230 -7.00 -12.52 -32.93
C VAL A 230 -6.84 -13.55 -31.81
N PRO A 231 -7.36 -13.30 -30.59
CA PRO A 231 -7.26 -14.26 -29.50
C PRO A 231 -7.85 -15.63 -29.88
N HIS A 232 -7.04 -16.68 -29.77
CA HIS A 232 -7.40 -18.07 -30.05
C HIS A 232 -8.53 -18.53 -29.11
N GLY A 233 -9.77 -18.30 -29.53
CA GLY A 233 -10.98 -18.54 -28.75
C GLY A 233 -12.22 -17.81 -29.28
N ALA A 234 -12.08 -16.74 -30.08
CA ALA A 234 -13.21 -16.02 -30.66
C ALA A 234 -13.95 -16.83 -31.75
N GLU A 235 -13.21 -17.41 -32.71
CA GLU A 235 -13.79 -18.01 -33.92
C GLU A 235 -14.33 -19.44 -33.72
N ALA A 236 -13.96 -20.10 -32.62
CA ALA A 236 -14.38 -21.45 -32.25
C ALA A 236 -15.90 -21.59 -31.91
N THR A 237 -16.70 -20.58 -32.21
CA THR A 237 -18.17 -20.58 -32.11
C THR A 237 -18.88 -20.49 -33.47
N ARG A 238 -18.15 -20.48 -34.60
CA ARG A 238 -18.72 -20.41 -35.97
C ARG A 238 -18.21 -21.46 -36.97
N SER A 239 -17.84 -22.64 -36.50
CA SER A 239 -17.83 -23.84 -37.35
C SER A 239 -18.24 -25.09 -36.57
N GLY A 240 -19.16 -25.88 -37.15
CA GLY A 240 -19.59 -27.15 -36.57
C GLY A 240 -18.78 -28.31 -37.13
N SER A 241 -17.89 -28.89 -36.33
CA SER A 241 -17.13 -30.10 -36.66
C SER A 241 -16.70 -30.85 -35.39
N PRO A 242 -16.36 -32.16 -35.49
CA PRO A 242 -16.63 -33.10 -34.41
C PRO A 242 -15.64 -33.06 -33.24
N ARG A 243 -16.09 -33.64 -32.12
CA ARG A 243 -15.31 -33.84 -30.90
C ARG A 243 -14.21 -34.87 -31.13
N HIS A 244 -12.98 -34.57 -30.74
CA HIS A 244 -11.99 -35.61 -30.51
C HIS A 244 -12.32 -36.37 -29.21
N GLU A 245 -12.68 -37.63 -29.34
CA GLU A 245 -12.72 -38.57 -28.23
C GLU A 245 -11.28 -39.05 -27.94
N SER A 246 -10.76 -38.75 -26.75
CA SER A 246 -9.51 -39.32 -26.28
C SER A 246 -9.80 -40.69 -25.67
N ASP A 247 -9.85 -41.72 -26.51
CA ASP A 247 -10.20 -43.08 -26.08
C ASP A 247 -9.15 -43.66 -25.10
N LYS A 248 -9.65 -44.32 -24.06
CA LYS A 248 -8.92 -45.19 -23.15
C LYS A 248 -9.86 -46.30 -22.70
N PRO A 249 -9.74 -47.53 -23.23
CA PRO A 249 -10.66 -48.61 -22.90
C PRO A 249 -10.50 -49.04 -21.44
N VAL A 250 -11.57 -48.88 -20.66
CA VAL A 250 -11.74 -49.53 -19.36
C VAL A 250 -12.44 -50.88 -19.60
N PRO A 251 -11.97 -52.02 -19.05
CA PRO A 251 -12.51 -53.33 -19.40
C PRO A 251 -14.00 -53.49 -19.11
N VAL A 252 -14.74 -54.05 -20.08
CA VAL A 252 -16.14 -54.42 -19.91
C VAL A 252 -16.26 -55.63 -18.99
N ALA A 253 -16.66 -55.39 -17.74
CA ALA A 253 -17.10 -56.46 -16.84
C ALA A 253 -18.51 -56.93 -17.21
N THR A 254 -18.70 -58.23 -17.37
CA THR A 254 -19.94 -58.85 -17.87
C THR A 254 -21.06 -58.89 -16.82
N HIS A 255 -22.30 -59.12 -17.30
CA HIS A 255 -23.54 -58.98 -16.54
C HIS A 255 -23.60 -59.78 -15.23
N ARG A 256 -24.18 -59.14 -14.20
CA ARG A 256 -25.02 -59.81 -13.18
C ARG A 256 -26.30 -59.02 -12.94
N THR A 257 -27.44 -59.62 -13.27
CA THR A 257 -28.78 -59.05 -13.14
C THR A 257 -29.46 -59.51 -11.85
N VAL A 258 -29.47 -58.67 -10.81
CA VAL A 258 -30.33 -58.84 -9.62
C VAL A 258 -30.77 -57.48 -9.09
N ALA A 259 -32.08 -57.34 -8.79
CA ALA A 259 -32.76 -56.22 -8.13
C ALA A 259 -32.81 -54.85 -8.88
N HIS A 260 -33.98 -54.20 -8.80
CA HIS A 260 -34.24 -52.90 -9.43
C HIS A 260 -33.65 -51.74 -8.63
N ASP A 261 -32.48 -51.26 -9.06
CA ASP A 261 -32.00 -49.92 -8.72
C ASP A 261 -32.42 -48.92 -9.81
N PRO A 262 -33.10 -47.79 -9.49
CA PRO A 262 -33.51 -46.83 -10.50
C PRO A 262 -32.29 -46.17 -11.17
N PRO A 263 -32.36 -45.79 -12.46
CA PRO A 263 -31.21 -45.30 -13.21
C PRO A 263 -30.61 -44.03 -12.59
N LEU A 264 -29.32 -43.82 -12.83
CA LEU A 264 -28.56 -42.74 -12.18
C LEU A 264 -29.14 -41.35 -12.44
N SER A 265 -29.66 -41.11 -13.66
CA SER A 265 -30.42 -39.91 -14.03
C SER A 265 -31.66 -39.72 -13.14
N ALA A 266 -32.55 -40.71 -13.07
CA ALA A 266 -33.73 -40.67 -12.20
C ALA A 266 -33.37 -40.45 -10.72
N ARG A 267 -32.31 -41.13 -10.22
CA ARG A 267 -31.79 -40.93 -8.86
C ARG A 267 -31.28 -39.51 -8.61
N LEU A 268 -30.75 -38.83 -9.62
CA LEU A 268 -30.33 -37.43 -9.55
C LEU A 268 -31.53 -36.48 -9.61
N LEU A 269 -32.55 -36.78 -10.44
CA LEU A 269 -33.80 -36.01 -10.50
C LEU A 269 -34.61 -36.08 -9.19
N THR A 270 -34.78 -37.26 -8.59
CA THR A 270 -35.43 -37.36 -7.26
C THR A 270 -34.63 -36.63 -6.17
N LYS A 271 -33.30 -36.53 -6.31
CA LYS A 271 -32.45 -35.68 -5.43
C LYS A 271 -32.62 -34.19 -5.75
N ALA A 272 -32.89 -33.80 -7.00
CA ALA A 272 -33.18 -32.43 -7.42
C ALA A 272 -34.51 -31.95 -6.84
N GLU A 273 -35.60 -32.72 -6.99
CA GLU A 273 -36.89 -32.44 -6.35
C GLU A 273 -36.75 -32.26 -4.84
N ARG A 274 -36.05 -33.19 -4.16
CA ARG A 274 -35.82 -33.12 -2.70
C ARG A 274 -35.01 -31.89 -2.30
N ALA A 275 -34.13 -31.39 -3.16
CA ALA A 275 -33.44 -30.12 -2.94
C ALA A 275 -34.38 -28.92 -3.14
N SER A 276 -35.17 -28.92 -4.21
CA SER A 276 -36.17 -27.89 -4.51
C SER A 276 -37.20 -27.74 -3.40
N LYS A 277 -37.75 -28.85 -2.89
CA LYS A 277 -38.72 -28.92 -1.77
C LYS A 277 -38.19 -28.36 -0.45
N VAL A 278 -36.87 -28.20 -0.29
CA VAL A 278 -36.22 -27.56 0.87
C VAL A 278 -35.84 -26.08 0.60
N GLY A 279 -36.13 -25.58 -0.60
CA GLY A 279 -35.83 -24.23 -1.09
C GLY A 279 -34.50 -24.10 -1.85
N ASN A 280 -33.85 -25.22 -2.20
CA ASN A 280 -32.51 -25.24 -2.79
C ASN A 280 -32.54 -25.55 -4.30
N GLN A 281 -33.04 -24.58 -5.07
CA GLN A 281 -33.19 -24.64 -6.53
C GLN A 281 -31.84 -24.72 -7.26
N VAL A 282 -30.80 -24.05 -6.76
CA VAL A 282 -29.44 -24.09 -7.35
C VAL A 282 -28.87 -25.51 -7.32
N LYS A 283 -29.08 -26.23 -6.21
CA LYS A 283 -28.70 -27.64 -6.12
C LYS A 283 -29.57 -28.52 -7.01
N ALA A 284 -30.84 -28.17 -7.22
CA ALA A 284 -31.72 -28.90 -8.14
C ALA A 284 -31.24 -28.77 -9.60
N ALA A 285 -30.99 -27.55 -10.08
CA ALA A 285 -30.46 -27.29 -11.42
C ALA A 285 -29.12 -28.02 -11.67
N ILE A 286 -28.16 -27.92 -10.75
CA ILE A 286 -26.87 -28.62 -10.85
C ILE A 286 -27.03 -30.16 -10.84
N LEU A 287 -28.09 -30.70 -10.24
CA LEU A 287 -28.39 -32.15 -10.28
C LEU A 287 -29.03 -32.57 -11.60
N CYS A 288 -29.90 -31.77 -12.21
CA CYS A 288 -30.45 -32.01 -13.55
C CYS A 288 -29.35 -32.02 -14.62
N LEU A 289 -28.41 -31.06 -14.59
CA LEU A 289 -27.25 -31.02 -15.49
C LEU A 289 -26.25 -32.17 -15.25
N ARG A 290 -26.28 -32.81 -14.08
CA ARG A 290 -25.54 -34.05 -13.82
C ARG A 290 -26.28 -35.29 -14.35
N ALA A 291 -27.61 -35.26 -14.35
CA ALA A 291 -28.42 -36.29 -15.01
C ALA A 291 -28.21 -36.26 -16.54
N GLN A 292 -28.08 -35.07 -17.15
CA GLN A 292 -27.69 -34.89 -18.57
C GLN A 292 -26.41 -35.67 -18.97
N LYS A 293 -25.42 -35.77 -18.07
CA LYS A 293 -24.20 -36.57 -18.32
C LYS A 293 -24.38 -38.08 -18.14
N SER A 294 -25.46 -38.51 -17.48
CA SER A 294 -25.80 -39.91 -17.22
C SER A 294 -26.87 -40.46 -18.18
N ASP A 295 -27.59 -39.56 -18.85
CA ASP A 295 -28.56 -39.83 -19.91
C ASP A 295 -28.47 -38.70 -20.96
N PRO A 296 -27.65 -38.91 -22.01
CA PRO A 296 -27.54 -38.00 -23.13
C PRO A 296 -28.78 -37.97 -24.04
N GLY A 297 -29.60 -39.02 -24.04
CA GLY A 297 -30.81 -39.10 -24.87
C GLY A 297 -31.86 -38.06 -24.45
N SER A 298 -32.01 -37.87 -23.14
CA SER A 298 -32.88 -36.82 -22.57
C SER A 298 -32.15 -35.48 -22.34
N ALA A 299 -31.01 -35.22 -22.99
CA ALA A 299 -30.13 -34.11 -22.62
C ALA A 299 -30.80 -32.72 -22.64
N GLU A 300 -31.64 -32.46 -23.65
CA GLU A 300 -32.40 -31.21 -23.78
C GLU A 300 -33.43 -31.04 -22.66
N ASN A 301 -34.16 -32.11 -22.33
CA ASN A 301 -35.13 -32.11 -21.23
C ASN A 301 -34.42 -31.88 -19.88
N HIS A 302 -33.23 -32.46 -19.69
CA HIS A 302 -32.39 -32.23 -18.52
C HIS A 302 -31.87 -30.79 -18.42
N ARG A 303 -31.63 -30.11 -19.55
CA ARG A 303 -31.25 -28.69 -19.59
C ARG A 303 -32.43 -27.80 -19.23
N ARG A 304 -33.58 -27.97 -19.90
CA ARG A 304 -34.81 -27.20 -19.62
C ARG A 304 -35.22 -27.29 -18.15
N ALA A 305 -35.24 -28.50 -17.59
CA ALA A 305 -35.53 -28.70 -16.17
C ALA A 305 -34.54 -27.99 -15.22
N ALA A 306 -33.28 -27.78 -15.61
CA ALA A 306 -32.34 -26.97 -14.84
C ALA A 306 -32.62 -25.46 -14.95
N GLU A 307 -33.05 -25.00 -16.12
CA GLU A 307 -33.41 -23.61 -16.38
C GLU A 307 -34.76 -23.24 -15.74
N ASP A 308 -35.71 -24.18 -15.65
CA ASP A 308 -36.96 -24.04 -14.87
C ASP A 308 -36.68 -23.80 -13.38
N TYR A 309 -35.70 -24.51 -12.79
CA TYR A 309 -35.27 -24.26 -11.42
C TYR A 309 -34.58 -22.89 -11.25
N LEU A 310 -33.96 -22.33 -12.30
CA LEU A 310 -33.49 -20.95 -12.29
C LEU A 310 -34.62 -19.93 -12.48
N LEU A 311 -35.65 -20.22 -13.27
CA LEU A 311 -36.84 -19.38 -13.38
C LEU A 311 -37.58 -19.30 -12.03
N LEU A 312 -37.66 -20.41 -11.31
CA LEU A 312 -38.17 -20.45 -9.93
C LEU A 312 -37.26 -19.69 -8.94
N LEU A 313 -35.96 -19.56 -9.21
CA LEU A 313 -35.07 -18.68 -8.43
C LEU A 313 -35.32 -17.19 -8.79
N ALA A 314 -35.46 -16.86 -10.07
CA ALA A 314 -35.76 -15.50 -10.54
C ALA A 314 -37.09 -14.97 -9.99
N LYS A 315 -38.16 -15.78 -10.02
CA LYS A 315 -39.46 -15.46 -9.40
C LYS A 315 -39.38 -15.25 -7.88
N ARG A 316 -38.39 -15.85 -7.19
CA ARG A 316 -38.13 -15.58 -5.77
C ARG A 316 -37.36 -14.27 -5.58
N LEU A 317 -36.37 -13.97 -6.43
CA LEU A 317 -35.67 -12.68 -6.43
C LEU A 317 -36.61 -11.51 -6.74
N GLN A 318 -37.59 -11.71 -7.62
CA GLN A 318 -38.67 -10.76 -7.93
C GLN A 318 -39.40 -10.32 -6.65
N ALA A 319 -39.73 -11.25 -5.76
CA ALA A 319 -40.39 -10.94 -4.49
C ALA A 319 -39.49 -10.14 -3.52
N VAL A 320 -38.18 -10.47 -3.43
CA VAL A 320 -37.25 -9.76 -2.52
C VAL A 320 -37.01 -8.31 -2.97
N TRP A 321 -36.79 -8.11 -4.27
CA TRP A 321 -36.34 -6.82 -4.81
C TRP A 321 -37.43 -6.01 -5.50
N LYS A 322 -38.67 -6.52 -5.49
CA LYS A 322 -39.86 -5.95 -6.14
C LYS A 322 -39.60 -5.65 -7.63
N LEU A 323 -39.12 -6.67 -8.33
CA LEU A 323 -38.80 -6.56 -9.76
C LEU A 323 -40.07 -6.56 -10.61
N SER A 324 -40.05 -5.88 -11.76
CA SER A 324 -41.07 -6.09 -12.79
C SER A 324 -40.96 -7.50 -13.41
N ASP A 325 -41.99 -7.95 -14.12
CA ASP A 325 -41.92 -9.24 -14.84
C ASP A 325 -40.85 -9.22 -15.94
N SER A 326 -40.60 -8.06 -16.57
CA SER A 326 -39.53 -7.88 -17.55
C SER A 326 -38.12 -7.87 -16.93
N GLU A 327 -37.96 -7.29 -15.73
CA GLU A 327 -36.72 -7.41 -14.94
C GLU A 327 -36.49 -8.88 -14.53
N MET A 328 -37.53 -9.57 -14.05
CA MET A 328 -37.46 -10.99 -13.65
C MET A 328 -37.04 -11.91 -14.81
N GLU A 329 -37.63 -11.72 -15.98
CA GLU A 329 -37.26 -12.42 -17.23
C GLU A 329 -35.81 -12.14 -17.63
N ALA A 330 -35.38 -10.87 -17.57
CA ALA A 330 -34.01 -10.48 -17.88
C ALA A 330 -32.99 -11.10 -16.90
N TRP A 331 -33.35 -11.23 -15.62
CA TRP A 331 -32.56 -11.94 -14.61
C TRP A 331 -32.48 -13.44 -14.87
N TRP A 332 -33.58 -14.11 -15.22
CA TRP A 332 -33.55 -15.54 -15.56
C TRP A 332 -32.58 -15.82 -16.71
N GLN A 333 -32.73 -15.09 -17.82
CA GLN A 333 -31.85 -15.21 -18.99
C GLN A 333 -30.37 -14.94 -18.67
N ALA A 334 -30.07 -13.99 -17.78
CA ALA A 334 -28.69 -13.68 -17.37
C ALA A 334 -28.07 -14.72 -16.41
N LEU A 335 -28.88 -15.58 -15.77
CA LEU A 335 -28.39 -16.63 -14.87
C LEU A 335 -28.16 -17.97 -15.57
N CYS A 336 -28.86 -18.28 -16.67
CA CYS A 336 -28.69 -19.53 -17.40
C CYS A 336 -27.25 -19.81 -17.90
N PRO A 337 -26.47 -18.83 -18.43
CA PRO A 337 -25.07 -19.05 -18.83
C PRO A 337 -24.12 -19.47 -17.70
N LEU A 338 -24.49 -19.27 -16.42
CA LEU A 338 -23.68 -19.69 -15.27
C LEU A 338 -23.70 -21.22 -15.06
N LEU A 339 -24.72 -21.91 -15.58
CA LEU A 339 -24.96 -23.34 -15.36
C LEU A 339 -23.81 -24.23 -15.84
N ASP A 340 -23.27 -23.93 -17.02
CA ASP A 340 -22.26 -24.75 -17.70
C ASP A 340 -20.91 -24.75 -16.98
N ARG A 341 -20.57 -23.64 -16.30
CA ARG A 341 -19.41 -23.56 -15.40
C ARG A 341 -19.73 -24.08 -13.99
N ALA A 342 -20.95 -23.86 -13.49
CA ALA A 342 -21.38 -24.35 -12.17
C ALA A 342 -21.29 -25.88 -12.03
N LEU A 343 -21.42 -26.62 -13.13
CA LEU A 343 -21.19 -28.07 -13.21
C LEU A 343 -19.83 -28.53 -12.64
N LEU A 344 -18.78 -27.71 -12.79
CA LEU A 344 -17.42 -27.98 -12.30
C LEU A 344 -17.35 -28.08 -10.76
N GLY A 345 -18.41 -27.69 -10.05
CA GLY A 345 -18.64 -27.99 -8.65
C GLY A 345 -18.77 -26.75 -7.76
N TYR A 346 -19.02 -26.97 -6.46
CA TYR A 346 -19.31 -25.92 -5.48
C TYR A 346 -18.16 -24.90 -5.25
N ARG A 347 -16.98 -25.16 -5.81
CA ARG A 347 -15.81 -24.27 -5.76
C ARG A 347 -15.76 -23.27 -6.93
N SER A 348 -16.53 -23.48 -8.00
CA SER A 348 -16.68 -22.51 -9.11
C SER A 348 -17.28 -21.19 -8.62
N LEU A 349 -16.92 -20.08 -9.28
CA LEU A 349 -17.44 -18.75 -8.94
C LEU A 349 -18.92 -18.62 -9.31
N GLU A 350 -19.28 -19.25 -10.42
CA GLU A 350 -20.61 -19.27 -11.02
C GLU A 350 -21.62 -20.01 -10.12
N ALA A 351 -21.26 -21.19 -9.59
CA ALA A 351 -22.10 -21.86 -8.58
C ALA A 351 -22.20 -21.04 -7.28
N ARG A 352 -21.12 -20.36 -6.86
CA ARG A 352 -21.13 -19.51 -5.65
C ARG A 352 -22.02 -18.28 -5.79
N ILE A 353 -22.07 -17.66 -6.97
CA ILE A 353 -22.99 -16.57 -7.29
C ILE A 353 -24.44 -17.04 -7.17
N LEU A 354 -24.79 -18.15 -7.84
CA LEU A 354 -26.13 -18.74 -7.76
C LEU A 354 -26.53 -19.05 -6.30
N TYR A 355 -25.62 -19.64 -5.51
CA TYR A 355 -25.90 -19.93 -4.10
C TYR A 355 -26.05 -18.68 -3.23
N ASP A 356 -25.33 -17.60 -3.49
CA ASP A 356 -25.45 -16.35 -2.70
C ASP A 356 -26.73 -15.59 -3.06
N LEU A 357 -27.15 -15.56 -4.33
CA LEU A 357 -28.48 -15.10 -4.74
C LEU A 357 -29.59 -15.90 -4.04
N GLN A 358 -29.46 -17.23 -3.98
CA GLN A 358 -30.42 -18.07 -3.24
C GLN A 358 -30.42 -17.82 -1.72
N LYS A 359 -29.27 -17.43 -1.11
CA LYS A 359 -29.22 -17.06 0.32
C LYS A 359 -30.04 -15.80 0.61
N VAL A 360 -30.11 -14.86 -0.34
CA VAL A 360 -30.93 -13.63 -0.24
C VAL A 360 -32.41 -13.99 -0.17
N CYS A 361 -32.92 -14.80 -1.12
CA CYS A 361 -34.31 -15.29 -1.07
C CYS A 361 -34.61 -16.02 0.25
N VAL A 362 -33.73 -16.94 0.67
CA VAL A 362 -33.88 -17.72 1.90
C VAL A 362 -33.69 -16.88 3.18
N ALA A 363 -33.10 -15.69 3.11
CA ALA A 363 -33.04 -14.74 4.23
C ALA A 363 -34.37 -13.97 4.35
N HIS A 364 -34.89 -13.47 3.23
CA HIS A 364 -36.14 -12.73 3.15
C HIS A 364 -37.36 -13.60 3.52
N GLU A 365 -37.55 -14.73 2.83
CA GLU A 365 -38.68 -15.65 3.05
C GLU A 365 -38.82 -16.16 4.48
N ARG A 366 -37.70 -16.27 5.21
CA ARG A 366 -37.64 -16.92 6.52
C ARG A 366 -37.41 -15.95 7.67
N GLY A 367 -37.00 -14.71 7.39
CA GLY A 367 -36.56 -13.73 8.38
C GLY A 367 -35.34 -14.16 9.18
N VAL A 368 -34.62 -13.18 9.77
CA VAL A 368 -33.47 -13.45 10.65
C VAL A 368 -33.83 -13.17 12.12
N TYR A 369 -33.50 -14.11 12.99
CA TYR A 369 -33.80 -14.06 14.42
C TYR A 369 -32.54 -14.29 15.28
N ARG A 370 -32.57 -13.72 16.49
CA ARG A 370 -31.60 -13.95 17.56
C ARG A 370 -32.32 -14.43 18.82
N PHE A 371 -31.70 -15.38 19.51
CA PHE A 371 -32.07 -15.73 20.87
C PHE A 371 -31.17 -14.97 21.85
N ASP A 372 -31.76 -14.33 22.85
CA ASP A 372 -31.04 -13.53 23.86
C ASP A 372 -31.24 -14.14 25.26
N VAL A 373 -30.68 -15.36 25.43
CA VAL A 373 -30.84 -16.19 26.64
C VAL A 373 -30.35 -15.45 27.88
N TRP A 374 -29.21 -14.75 27.77
CA TRP A 374 -28.65 -13.98 28.88
C TRP A 374 -29.55 -12.83 29.31
N ARG A 375 -30.12 -12.06 28.37
CA ARG A 375 -31.07 -10.99 28.70
C ARG A 375 -32.39 -11.53 29.21
N TRP A 376 -32.91 -12.63 28.66
CA TRP A 376 -34.09 -13.32 29.16
C TRP A 376 -33.89 -13.75 30.62
N LEU A 377 -32.76 -14.38 30.94
CA LEU A 377 -32.40 -14.82 32.29
C LEU A 377 -32.23 -13.63 33.25
N LEU A 378 -31.42 -12.62 32.88
CA LEU A 378 -31.15 -11.42 33.70
C LEU A 378 -32.39 -10.55 33.92
N THR A 379 -33.42 -10.65 33.07
CA THR A 379 -34.70 -9.94 33.24
C THR A 379 -35.80 -10.83 33.84
N PHE A 380 -35.45 -12.02 34.35
CA PHE A 380 -36.39 -13.00 34.93
C PHE A 380 -37.58 -13.28 34.01
N GLY A 381 -37.29 -13.50 32.72
CA GLY A 381 -38.27 -13.81 31.68
C GLY A 381 -39.02 -12.63 31.08
N ARG A 382 -38.81 -11.39 31.55
CA ARG A 382 -39.54 -10.19 31.07
C ARG A 382 -39.13 -9.75 29.66
N ALA A 383 -37.90 -9.99 29.22
CA ALA A 383 -37.48 -9.76 27.84
C ALA A 383 -37.85 -10.95 26.94
N PRO A 384 -38.29 -10.75 25.68
CA PRO A 384 -38.65 -11.85 24.79
C PRO A 384 -37.43 -12.71 24.41
N LEU A 385 -37.53 -14.02 24.62
CA LEU A 385 -36.44 -14.98 24.39
C LEU A 385 -35.99 -15.06 22.92
N ARG A 386 -36.90 -14.81 21.97
CA ARG A 386 -36.65 -14.73 20.52
C ARG A 386 -36.96 -13.32 20.02
N ARG A 387 -35.96 -12.64 19.43
CA ARG A 387 -36.10 -11.31 18.81
C ARG A 387 -35.86 -11.39 17.29
N GLN A 388 -36.66 -10.68 16.51
CA GLN A 388 -36.47 -10.53 15.05
C GLN A 388 -35.51 -9.38 14.76
N LEU A 389 -34.72 -9.49 13.69
CA LEU A 389 -33.72 -8.51 13.27
C LEU A 389 -34.02 -7.98 11.85
N PRO A 390 -35.03 -7.10 11.68
CA PRO A 390 -35.46 -6.66 10.35
C PRO A 390 -34.38 -5.86 9.60
N LEU A 391 -33.69 -4.92 10.27
CA LEU A 391 -32.60 -4.13 9.66
C LEU A 391 -31.48 -5.01 9.09
N LEU A 392 -31.18 -6.13 9.75
CA LEU A 392 -30.15 -7.07 9.33
C LEU A 392 -30.49 -7.75 7.99
N GLU A 393 -31.77 -7.98 7.70
CA GLU A 393 -32.22 -8.62 6.47
C GLU A 393 -31.89 -7.76 5.25
N THR A 394 -32.20 -6.46 5.33
CA THR A 394 -31.85 -5.44 4.32
C THR A 394 -30.33 -5.34 4.14
N VAL A 395 -29.58 -5.32 5.25
CA VAL A 395 -28.10 -5.27 5.25
C VAL A 395 -27.50 -6.53 4.63
N GLN A 396 -28.05 -7.72 4.91
CA GLN A 396 -27.59 -8.96 4.30
C GLN A 396 -27.87 -8.99 2.79
N SER A 397 -29.04 -8.53 2.34
CA SER A 397 -29.34 -8.40 0.89
C SER A 397 -28.28 -7.55 0.17
N ALA A 398 -28.01 -6.34 0.66
CA ALA A 398 -26.99 -5.45 0.09
C ALA A 398 -25.58 -6.09 0.08
N LYS A 399 -25.18 -6.71 1.20
CA LYS A 399 -23.88 -7.39 1.31
C LYS A 399 -23.73 -8.57 0.34
N TYR A 400 -24.76 -9.41 0.22
CA TYR A 400 -24.74 -10.55 -0.72
C TYR A 400 -24.78 -10.10 -2.18
N LEU A 401 -25.47 -8.99 -2.49
CA LEU A 401 -25.42 -8.33 -3.80
C LEU A 401 -24.02 -7.84 -4.15
N ARG A 402 -23.36 -7.05 -3.28
CA ARG A 402 -21.98 -6.57 -3.52
C ARG A 402 -21.01 -7.74 -3.66
N THR A 403 -21.08 -8.73 -2.78
CA THR A 403 -20.30 -9.98 -2.85
C THR A 403 -20.52 -10.76 -4.17
N THR A 404 -21.70 -10.60 -4.77
CA THR A 404 -22.04 -11.19 -6.08
C THR A 404 -21.48 -10.36 -7.24
N ALA A 405 -21.57 -9.02 -7.16
CA ALA A 405 -20.96 -8.09 -8.12
C ALA A 405 -19.44 -8.28 -8.22
N ASP A 406 -18.76 -8.31 -7.07
CA ASP A 406 -17.31 -8.49 -6.97
C ASP A 406 -16.86 -9.76 -7.70
N ARG A 407 -17.61 -10.86 -7.55
CA ARG A 407 -17.33 -12.14 -8.23
C ARG A 407 -17.74 -12.15 -9.70
N ALA A 408 -18.83 -11.48 -10.06
CA ALA A 408 -19.32 -11.38 -11.44
C ALA A 408 -18.34 -10.61 -12.36
N SER A 409 -17.39 -9.85 -11.81
CA SER A 409 -16.24 -9.33 -12.57
C SER A 409 -15.30 -10.43 -13.11
N SER A 410 -15.31 -11.61 -12.50
CA SER A 410 -14.25 -12.65 -12.63
C SER A 410 -14.73 -14.02 -13.14
N ILE A 411 -16.00 -14.12 -13.53
CA ILE A 411 -16.61 -15.35 -14.09
C ILE A 411 -16.18 -15.63 -15.53
N ARG A 412 -16.21 -16.91 -15.91
CA ARG A 412 -15.73 -17.41 -17.21
C ARG A 412 -16.86 -17.72 -18.19
N ILE A 413 -17.75 -16.75 -18.40
CA ILE A 413 -18.80 -16.72 -19.43
C ILE A 413 -18.46 -15.71 -20.53
N SER A 414 -19.31 -15.55 -21.55
CA SER A 414 -19.06 -14.59 -22.65
C SER A 414 -18.98 -13.14 -22.14
N ALA A 415 -18.30 -12.27 -22.88
CA ALA A 415 -18.19 -10.85 -22.52
C ALA A 415 -19.57 -10.16 -22.47
N THR A 416 -20.47 -10.51 -23.41
CA THR A 416 -21.84 -10.00 -23.50
C THR A 416 -22.71 -10.44 -22.33
N ASP A 417 -22.66 -11.72 -21.94
CA ASP A 417 -23.44 -12.23 -20.80
C ASP A 417 -22.91 -11.68 -19.48
N ARG A 418 -21.57 -11.57 -19.35
CA ARG A 418 -20.91 -10.96 -18.20
C ARG A 418 -21.32 -9.49 -18.04
N GLN A 419 -21.36 -8.73 -19.12
CA GLN A 419 -21.83 -7.35 -19.12
C GLN A 419 -23.33 -7.24 -18.77
N ARG A 420 -24.19 -8.08 -19.36
CA ARG A 420 -25.63 -8.13 -19.06
C ARG A 420 -25.88 -8.41 -17.57
N LEU A 421 -25.22 -9.42 -17.02
CA LEU A 421 -25.34 -9.79 -15.61
C LEU A 421 -24.81 -8.69 -14.68
N LEU A 422 -23.67 -8.06 -15.01
CA LEU A 422 -23.12 -6.95 -14.22
C LEU A 422 -24.04 -5.72 -14.21
N THR A 423 -24.71 -5.39 -15.32
CA THR A 423 -25.70 -4.30 -15.37
C THR A 423 -26.86 -4.56 -14.43
N LEU A 424 -27.50 -5.72 -14.52
CA LEU A 424 -28.64 -6.10 -13.66
C LEU A 424 -28.26 -6.12 -12.17
N ILE A 425 -27.06 -6.64 -11.83
CA ILE A 425 -26.56 -6.59 -10.45
C ILE A 425 -26.37 -5.15 -9.98
N ARG A 426 -25.78 -4.26 -10.79
CA ARG A 426 -25.53 -2.85 -10.43
C ARG A 426 -26.83 -2.07 -10.20
N GLU A 427 -27.85 -2.28 -11.01
CA GLU A 427 -29.18 -1.64 -10.87
C GLU A 427 -29.84 -2.04 -9.54
N VAL A 428 -29.92 -3.34 -9.26
CA VAL A 428 -30.50 -3.86 -8.03
C VAL A 428 -29.66 -3.49 -6.79
N GLN A 429 -28.33 -3.53 -6.88
CA GLN A 429 -27.44 -3.08 -5.81
C GLN A 429 -27.69 -1.59 -5.49
N THR A 430 -27.78 -0.73 -6.50
CA THR A 430 -28.06 0.71 -6.30
C THR A 430 -29.41 0.91 -5.61
N ARG A 431 -30.46 0.21 -6.05
CA ARG A 431 -31.80 0.22 -5.44
C ARG A 431 -31.76 -0.26 -3.98
N SER A 432 -31.00 -1.32 -3.69
CA SER A 432 -30.85 -1.90 -2.35
C SER A 432 -30.04 -1.00 -1.39
N ASP A 433 -28.95 -0.41 -1.86
CA ASP A 433 -28.09 0.49 -1.07
C ASP A 433 -28.83 1.80 -0.74
N GLN A 434 -29.62 2.34 -1.67
CA GLN A 434 -30.46 3.51 -1.42
C GLN A 434 -31.53 3.23 -0.35
N ASN A 435 -32.26 2.11 -0.46
CA ASN A 435 -33.27 1.70 0.52
C ASN A 435 -32.65 1.48 1.92
N LEU A 436 -31.47 0.88 1.99
CA LEU A 436 -30.73 0.71 3.24
C LEU A 436 -30.34 2.07 3.86
N ARG A 437 -29.84 3.02 3.06
CA ARG A 437 -29.52 4.38 3.54
C ARG A 437 -30.76 5.11 4.03
N GLN A 438 -31.86 5.08 3.28
CA GLN A 438 -33.14 5.70 3.67
C GLN A 438 -33.69 5.11 4.98
N THR A 439 -33.54 3.80 5.20
CA THR A 439 -34.00 3.13 6.42
C THR A 439 -33.12 3.44 7.64
N VAL A 440 -31.79 3.51 7.47
CA VAL A 440 -30.84 3.60 8.60
C VAL A 440 -30.40 5.03 8.92
N ARG A 441 -30.38 5.96 7.95
CA ARG A 441 -29.95 7.35 8.19
C ARG A 441 -30.75 8.03 9.31
N PRO A 442 -32.11 8.03 9.33
CA PRO A 442 -32.89 8.72 10.38
C PRO A 442 -32.67 8.14 11.78
N LEU A 443 -32.31 6.85 11.86
CA LEU A 443 -32.02 6.15 13.11
C LEU A 443 -30.67 6.56 13.72
N ILE A 444 -29.68 6.88 12.87
CA ILE A 444 -28.39 7.45 13.31
C ILE A 444 -28.58 8.94 13.64
N GLU A 445 -29.35 9.67 12.83
CA GLU A 445 -29.63 11.09 13.03
C GLU A 445 -30.31 11.34 14.39
N SER A 446 -31.48 10.75 14.62
CA SER A 446 -32.18 10.84 15.92
C SER A 446 -31.31 10.43 17.10
N THR A 447 -30.58 9.31 16.98
CA THR A 447 -29.64 8.86 18.02
C THR A 447 -28.54 9.88 18.32
N PHE A 448 -28.08 10.66 17.33
CA PHE A 448 -27.10 11.72 17.55
C PHE A 448 -27.72 12.94 18.26
N ASP A 449 -28.93 13.37 17.90
CA ASP A 449 -29.62 14.46 18.61
C ASP A 449 -29.88 14.09 20.08
N ASP A 450 -30.42 12.89 20.30
CA ASP A 450 -30.74 12.30 21.61
C ASP A 450 -29.57 12.25 22.61
N VAL A 451 -28.33 12.17 22.11
CA VAL A 451 -27.10 12.13 22.93
C VAL A 451 -26.34 13.45 22.92
N GLY A 452 -26.89 14.48 22.28
CA GLY A 452 -26.32 15.82 22.20
C GLY A 452 -25.17 15.98 21.21
N LEU A 453 -25.08 15.15 20.16
CA LEU A 453 -24.16 15.34 19.02
C LEU A 453 -24.80 16.26 17.96
N VAL A 454 -25.36 17.38 18.44
CA VAL A 454 -26.04 18.39 17.65
C VAL A 454 -25.01 19.40 17.11
N PRO A 455 -24.98 19.69 15.80
CA PRO A 455 -24.05 20.65 15.19
C PRO A 455 -24.44 22.09 15.50
N GLN A 456 -23.45 22.97 15.74
CA GLN A 456 -23.70 24.36 16.14
C GLN A 456 -23.64 25.37 14.98
N ASN A 457 -23.15 24.96 13.81
CA ASN A 457 -22.89 25.82 12.65
C ASN A 457 -22.97 25.00 11.34
N ILE A 458 -23.02 25.67 10.19
CA ILE A 458 -23.16 25.00 8.88
C ILE A 458 -22.00 24.02 8.60
N PRO A 459 -20.72 24.35 8.83
CA PRO A 459 -19.62 23.39 8.70
C PRO A 459 -19.76 22.15 9.58
N GLU A 460 -20.37 22.25 10.76
CA GLU A 460 -20.68 21.10 11.62
C GLU A 460 -21.90 20.31 11.14
N ARG A 461 -22.90 20.91 10.48
CA ARG A 461 -23.99 20.16 9.81
C ARG A 461 -23.43 19.30 8.67
N VAL A 462 -22.61 19.90 7.81
CA VAL A 462 -21.86 19.21 6.75
C VAL A 462 -20.99 18.09 7.34
N ALA A 463 -20.28 18.34 8.46
CA ALA A 463 -19.50 17.31 9.14
C ALA A 463 -20.35 16.18 9.76
N ARG A 464 -21.56 16.47 10.27
CA ARG A 464 -22.51 15.45 10.73
C ARG A 464 -22.97 14.56 9.57
N ARG A 465 -23.35 15.16 8.44
CA ARG A 465 -23.74 14.44 7.22
C ARG A 465 -22.62 13.54 6.71
N LYS A 466 -21.35 14.01 6.71
CA LYS A 466 -20.16 13.17 6.43
C LYS A 466 -20.02 11.97 7.36
N VAL A 467 -20.10 12.20 8.68
CA VAL A 467 -20.00 11.12 9.68
C VAL A 467 -21.05 10.05 9.40
N ILE A 468 -22.31 10.44 9.23
CA ILE A 468 -23.42 9.50 9.02
C ILE A 468 -23.27 8.75 7.70
N GLU A 469 -22.96 9.43 6.59
CA GLU A 469 -22.73 8.75 5.31
C GLU A 469 -21.49 7.85 5.31
N SER A 470 -20.44 8.16 6.09
CA SER A 470 -19.28 7.27 6.26
C SER A 470 -19.61 6.00 7.05
N LEU A 471 -20.53 6.08 8.01
CA LEU A 471 -21.04 4.92 8.76
C LEU A 471 -21.96 4.06 7.88
N LEU A 472 -22.77 4.68 7.02
CA LEU A 472 -23.58 4.00 6.02
C LEU A 472 -22.72 3.33 4.94
N ASP A 473 -21.61 3.93 4.54
CA ASP A 473 -20.63 3.28 3.64
C ASP A 473 -20.03 2.01 4.28
N ARG A 474 -19.53 2.10 5.53
CA ARG A 474 -18.98 0.94 6.26
C ARG A 474 -20.05 -0.14 6.47
N LEU A 475 -21.32 0.25 6.67
CA LEU A 475 -22.45 -0.67 6.79
C LEU A 475 -22.73 -1.45 5.50
N VAL A 476 -22.87 -0.75 4.36
CA VAL A 476 -23.05 -1.36 3.02
C VAL A 476 -21.92 -2.33 2.69
N GLU A 477 -20.70 -2.01 3.10
CA GLU A 477 -19.52 -2.82 2.83
C GLU A 477 -19.36 -4.06 3.73
N ARG A 478 -19.42 -3.86 5.06
CA ARG A 478 -19.05 -4.90 6.03
C ARG A 478 -20.26 -5.71 6.51
N GLY A 479 -21.44 -5.11 6.45
CA GLY A 479 -22.68 -5.63 7.02
C GLY A 479 -22.85 -5.33 8.52
N PHE A 480 -22.00 -4.48 9.11
CA PHE A 480 -22.09 -4.05 10.50
C PHE A 480 -21.35 -2.72 10.74
N ILE A 481 -21.65 -2.06 11.86
CA ILE A 481 -20.93 -0.87 12.37
C ILE A 481 -20.45 -1.17 13.80
N THR A 482 -19.28 -0.70 14.21
CA THR A 482 -18.74 -0.82 15.58
C THR A 482 -18.63 0.53 16.29
N MET A 483 -18.38 0.52 17.62
CA MET A 483 -17.96 1.72 18.36
C MET A 483 -16.68 2.36 17.78
N GLY A 484 -15.74 1.56 17.28
CA GLY A 484 -14.50 2.05 16.66
C GLY A 484 -14.80 2.84 15.38
N ASP A 485 -15.74 2.37 14.55
CA ASP A 485 -16.15 3.07 13.34
C ASP A 485 -16.78 4.46 13.64
N VAL A 486 -17.61 4.55 14.68
CA VAL A 486 -18.23 5.81 15.12
C VAL A 486 -17.19 6.77 15.70
N ARG A 487 -16.26 6.26 16.51
CA ARG A 487 -15.12 7.02 17.02
C ARG A 487 -14.29 7.59 15.87
N ASP A 488 -13.89 6.75 14.92
CA ASP A 488 -13.02 7.13 13.81
C ASP A 488 -13.68 8.18 12.91
N ALA A 489 -14.97 8.03 12.62
CA ALA A 489 -15.72 9.01 11.84
C ALA A 489 -15.72 10.40 12.54
N LEU A 490 -15.95 10.45 13.86
CA LEU A 490 -15.91 11.68 14.66
C LEU A 490 -14.48 12.24 14.83
N SER A 491 -13.45 11.38 14.94
CA SER A 491 -12.07 11.83 15.09
C SER A 491 -11.52 12.45 13.78
N GLN A 492 -12.00 11.99 12.63
CA GLN A 492 -11.58 12.47 11.31
C GLN A 492 -12.39 13.69 10.81
N ASN A 493 -13.64 13.89 11.26
CA ASN A 493 -14.50 15.00 10.84
C ASN A 493 -14.53 16.17 11.84
N SER A 494 -15.05 17.33 11.42
CA SER A 494 -15.12 18.53 12.26
C SER A 494 -16.21 18.50 13.34
N LEU A 495 -17.16 17.55 13.31
CA LEU A 495 -18.12 17.36 14.41
C LEU A 495 -17.39 16.74 15.62
N LYS A 496 -17.11 17.56 16.64
CA LYS A 496 -16.31 17.18 17.80
C LYS A 496 -17.12 17.06 19.08
N LEU A 497 -16.65 16.23 20.01
CA LEU A 497 -17.17 16.13 21.37
C LEU A 497 -16.83 17.42 22.13
N PRO A 498 -17.81 18.13 22.73
CA PRO A 498 -17.50 19.19 23.68
C PRO A 498 -16.93 18.60 24.99
N ASP A 499 -16.45 19.48 25.87
CA ASP A 499 -15.96 19.09 27.19
C ASP A 499 -17.10 18.51 28.06
N VAL A 500 -16.71 17.67 29.02
CA VAL A 500 -17.61 16.90 29.89
C VAL A 500 -18.25 17.82 30.93
N SER A 501 -19.58 17.84 30.98
CA SER A 501 -20.37 18.85 31.72
C SER A 501 -20.32 18.69 33.25
N GLY A 502 -19.81 17.56 33.76
CA GLY A 502 -19.64 17.34 35.20
C GLY A 502 -19.37 15.87 35.59
N PRO A 503 -19.17 15.59 36.90
CA PRO A 503 -18.78 14.26 37.39
C PRO A 503 -19.78 13.14 37.05
N LEU A 504 -21.08 13.46 37.01
CA LEU A 504 -22.12 12.52 36.62
C LEU A 504 -22.01 12.11 35.14
N GLU A 505 -21.68 13.04 34.23
CA GLU A 505 -21.45 12.70 32.83
C GLU A 505 -20.17 11.86 32.66
N LEU A 506 -19.11 12.13 33.44
CA LEU A 506 -17.90 11.32 33.44
C LEU A 506 -18.18 9.86 33.88
N ALA A 507 -18.93 9.67 34.96
CA ALA A 507 -19.27 8.34 35.49
C ALA A 507 -20.19 7.55 34.55
N TRP A 508 -21.25 8.20 34.04
CA TRP A 508 -22.22 7.59 33.12
C TRP A 508 -21.69 7.45 31.69
N GLY A 509 -20.59 8.11 31.34
CA GLY A 509 -20.00 8.14 30.01
C GLY A 509 -20.41 9.36 29.19
N ASP A 510 -19.45 9.84 28.40
CA ASP A 510 -19.57 10.96 27.47
C ASP A 510 -20.55 10.68 26.30
N ARG A 511 -20.69 11.66 25.39
CA ARG A 511 -21.62 11.57 24.26
C ARG A 511 -21.33 10.40 23.31
N LEU A 512 -20.07 9.96 23.18
CA LEU A 512 -19.72 8.76 22.41
C LEU A 512 -20.15 7.47 23.14
N LEU A 513 -19.94 7.38 24.45
CA LEU A 513 -20.40 6.25 25.28
C LEU A 513 -21.92 6.24 25.49
N ARG A 514 -22.61 7.36 25.25
CA ARG A 514 -24.08 7.44 25.14
C ARG A 514 -24.54 6.95 23.76
N ALA A 515 -23.89 7.41 22.68
CA ALA A 515 -24.15 6.95 21.32
C ALA A 515 -24.00 5.43 21.18
N ASP A 516 -22.89 4.85 21.66
CA ASP A 516 -22.62 3.40 21.63
C ASP A 516 -23.75 2.58 22.29
N ARG A 517 -24.33 3.05 23.40
CA ARG A 517 -25.46 2.38 24.06
C ARG A 517 -26.77 2.53 23.30
N LYS A 518 -27.05 3.69 22.70
CA LYS A 518 -28.33 3.92 21.99
C LYS A 518 -28.33 3.32 20.58
N LEU A 519 -27.22 3.41 19.84
CA LEU A 519 -27.02 2.70 18.57
C LEU A 519 -27.16 1.19 18.74
N ALA A 520 -26.64 0.61 19.83
CA ALA A 520 -26.82 -0.81 20.16
C ALA A 520 -28.26 -1.24 20.51
N GLN A 521 -29.16 -0.28 20.76
CA GLN A 521 -30.60 -0.56 20.98
C GLN A 521 -31.41 -0.41 19.70
N VAL A 522 -31.12 0.65 18.93
CA VAL A 522 -31.86 1.06 17.72
C VAL A 522 -31.43 0.23 16.50
N LEU A 523 -30.13 0.03 16.30
CA LEU A 523 -29.57 -0.72 15.17
C LEU A 523 -29.27 -2.19 15.54
N ASP A 524 -30.23 -2.89 16.18
CA ASP A 524 -29.99 -4.24 16.68
C ASP A 524 -29.61 -5.24 15.57
N GLY A 525 -28.71 -6.17 15.91
CA GLY A 525 -28.14 -7.15 14.99
C GLY A 525 -27.10 -6.59 14.01
N VAL A 526 -27.06 -5.26 13.84
CA VAL A 526 -26.25 -4.53 12.86
C VAL A 526 -25.14 -3.70 13.53
N TYR A 527 -25.42 -3.06 14.66
CA TYR A 527 -24.41 -2.37 15.47
C TYR A 527 -23.75 -3.32 16.49
N ARG A 528 -22.42 -3.23 16.60
CA ARG A 528 -21.58 -3.98 17.54
C ARG A 528 -21.05 -3.01 18.62
N PRO A 529 -21.57 -3.06 19.85
CA PRO A 529 -21.13 -2.17 20.92
C PRO A 529 -19.67 -2.40 21.32
N GLY A 530 -19.04 -1.35 21.86
CA GLY A 530 -17.67 -1.38 22.33
C GLY A 530 -17.41 -2.42 23.42
N ALA A 531 -16.30 -3.15 23.28
CA ALA A 531 -15.79 -4.04 24.31
C ALA A 531 -15.42 -3.27 25.59
N VAL A 532 -15.28 -3.97 26.72
CA VAL A 532 -15.02 -3.34 28.02
C VAL A 532 -13.75 -2.47 28.00
N TYR A 533 -12.69 -2.93 27.32
CA TYR A 533 -11.44 -2.19 27.21
C TYR A 533 -11.56 -0.90 26.37
N LEU A 534 -12.33 -0.91 25.27
CA LEU A 534 -12.62 0.29 24.46
C LEU A 534 -13.47 1.31 25.23
N ARG A 535 -14.43 0.83 26.03
CA ARG A 535 -15.23 1.70 26.90
C ARG A 535 -14.41 2.26 28.06
N ALA A 536 -13.43 1.51 28.57
CA ALA A 536 -12.50 1.96 29.60
C ALA A 536 -11.47 2.97 29.06
N SER A 537 -10.89 2.74 27.88
CA SER A 537 -9.99 3.70 27.22
C SER A 537 -10.71 5.01 26.90
N GLN A 538 -11.96 4.97 26.44
CA GLN A 538 -12.75 6.17 26.20
C GLN A 538 -13.06 6.93 27.51
N ARG A 539 -13.36 6.24 28.63
CA ARG A 539 -13.52 6.88 29.95
C ARG A 539 -12.23 7.54 30.46
N LEU A 540 -11.08 6.88 30.26
CA LEU A 540 -9.77 7.48 30.55
C LEU A 540 -9.52 8.70 29.66
N SER A 541 -9.93 8.63 28.39
CA SER A 541 -9.82 9.72 27.43
C SER A 541 -10.72 10.91 27.77
N SER A 542 -11.94 10.69 28.25
CA SER A 542 -12.85 11.77 28.64
C SER A 542 -12.43 12.44 29.95
N LEU A 543 -11.77 11.72 30.87
CA LEU A 543 -11.06 12.33 32.00
C LEU A 543 -9.85 13.17 31.51
N ALA A 544 -8.97 12.58 30.70
CA ALA A 544 -7.71 13.17 30.27
C ALA A 544 -7.84 14.33 29.27
N PHE A 545 -8.86 14.30 28.40
CA PHE A 545 -9.03 15.22 27.27
C PHE A 545 -10.41 15.87 27.19
N GLY A 546 -11.41 15.36 27.93
CA GLY A 546 -12.73 15.97 28.05
C GLY A 546 -12.88 16.89 29.27
N THR A 547 -11.86 17.02 30.13
CA THR A 547 -11.88 17.95 31.28
C THR A 547 -10.73 18.95 31.21
N GLY A 548 -10.97 20.19 31.67
CA GLY A 548 -9.93 21.22 31.72
C GLY A 548 -8.72 20.85 32.58
N ILE A 549 -8.95 20.21 33.74
CA ILE A 549 -7.90 19.79 34.68
C ILE A 549 -7.07 18.63 34.09
N GLY A 550 -7.73 17.61 33.53
CA GLY A 550 -7.04 16.50 32.85
C GLY A 550 -6.20 17.00 31.68
N ARG A 551 -6.76 17.91 30.86
CA ARG A 551 -6.06 18.54 29.74
C ARG A 551 -4.85 19.34 30.21
N LEU A 552 -4.97 20.09 31.30
CA LEU A 552 -3.87 20.85 31.91
C LEU A 552 -2.72 19.92 32.32
N LEU A 553 -3.04 18.86 33.08
CA LEU A 553 -2.08 17.89 33.60
C LEU A 553 -1.39 17.10 32.49
N VAL A 554 -2.13 16.56 31.52
CA VAL A 554 -1.54 15.76 30.44
C VAL A 554 -0.66 16.63 29.53
N ARG A 555 -1.12 17.85 29.22
CA ARG A 555 -0.42 18.75 28.30
C ARG A 555 0.87 19.34 28.89
N HIS A 556 0.86 19.74 30.16
CA HIS A 556 1.98 20.47 30.77
C HIS A 556 2.87 19.60 31.67
N VAL A 557 2.40 18.43 32.12
CA VAL A 557 3.18 17.49 32.95
C VAL A 557 3.49 16.20 32.19
N VAL A 558 2.47 15.42 31.82
CA VAL A 558 2.66 14.05 31.32
C VAL A 558 3.40 14.00 29.99
N LEU A 559 2.99 14.80 28.99
CA LEU A 559 3.66 14.83 27.69
C LEU A 559 5.13 15.29 27.76
N PRO A 560 5.49 16.45 28.36
CA PRO A 560 6.88 16.89 28.39
C PRO A 560 7.77 16.06 29.33
N PHE A 561 7.37 15.82 30.58
CA PHE A 561 8.22 15.13 31.54
C PHE A 561 8.16 13.60 31.37
N GLY A 562 7.01 13.02 31.04
CA GLY A 562 6.92 11.61 30.66
C GLY A 562 7.69 11.31 29.36
N GLY A 563 7.58 12.19 28.36
CA GLY A 563 8.37 12.10 27.13
C GLY A 563 9.88 12.20 27.38
N ALA A 564 10.32 13.12 28.25
CA ALA A 564 11.71 13.22 28.66
C ALA A 564 12.23 11.97 29.38
N TYR A 565 11.43 11.38 30.27
CA TYR A 565 11.79 10.16 30.99
C TYR A 565 12.00 8.99 30.02
N ILE A 566 11.06 8.79 29.10
CA ILE A 566 11.12 7.74 28.08
C ILE A 566 12.33 7.94 27.16
N ALA A 567 12.59 9.16 26.70
CA ALA A 567 13.73 9.46 25.84
C ALA A 567 15.08 9.16 26.52
N LEU A 568 15.24 9.51 27.80
CA LEU A 568 16.47 9.25 28.55
C LEU A 568 16.64 7.77 28.92
N ALA A 569 15.55 7.07 29.24
CA ALA A 569 15.58 5.62 29.46
C ALA A 569 16.00 4.85 28.19
N VAL A 570 15.55 5.30 27.00
CA VAL A 570 16.02 4.76 25.72
C VAL A 570 17.49 5.09 25.47
N LEU A 571 17.92 6.35 25.67
CA LEU A 571 19.31 6.77 25.44
C LEU A 571 20.31 6.04 26.33
N LEU A 572 20.04 5.92 27.64
CA LEU A 572 20.87 5.14 28.56
C LEU A 572 21.03 3.70 28.08
N HIS A 573 19.93 3.06 27.69
CA HIS A 573 19.96 1.65 27.33
C HIS A 573 20.57 1.39 25.93
N VAL A 574 20.49 2.34 25.00
CA VAL A 574 21.29 2.30 23.76
C VAL A 574 22.79 2.44 24.08
N TRP A 575 23.15 3.34 24.99
CA TRP A 575 24.54 3.52 25.43
C TRP A 575 25.10 2.25 26.09
N GLU A 576 24.37 1.65 27.05
CA GLU A 576 24.74 0.37 27.69
C GLU A 576 24.84 -0.80 26.70
N GLY A 577 24.07 -0.78 25.61
CA GLY A 577 24.13 -1.79 24.55
C GLY A 577 25.33 -1.67 23.60
N PHE A 578 25.84 -0.46 23.37
CA PHE A 578 27.07 -0.24 22.58
C PHE A 578 28.34 -0.25 23.44
N PHE A 579 28.24 0.12 24.71
CA PHE A 579 29.34 0.18 25.67
C PHE A 579 29.00 -0.63 26.92
N PRO A 580 29.02 -1.98 26.84
CA PRO A 580 28.85 -2.83 28.01
C PRO A 580 29.96 -2.54 29.04
N ALA A 581 29.59 -2.39 30.30
CA ALA A 581 30.57 -2.20 31.38
C ALA A 581 31.52 -3.41 31.45
N PRO A 582 32.82 -3.20 31.75
CA PRO A 582 33.77 -4.30 31.86
C PRO A 582 33.31 -5.29 32.94
N VAL A 583 33.24 -6.57 32.57
CA VAL A 583 32.87 -7.65 33.48
C VAL A 583 33.95 -7.77 34.54
N VAL A 584 33.66 -7.29 35.76
CA VAL A 584 34.50 -7.55 36.93
C VAL A 584 34.46 -9.05 37.19
N PRO A 585 35.58 -9.78 37.09
CA PRO A 585 35.59 -11.21 37.40
C PRO A 585 35.22 -11.41 38.87
N PRO A 586 34.45 -12.46 39.22
CA PRO A 586 34.09 -12.70 40.62
C PRO A 586 35.36 -12.92 41.44
N THR A 587 35.53 -12.13 42.50
CA THR A 587 36.59 -12.36 43.49
C THR A 587 36.47 -13.78 44.02
N PRO A 588 37.56 -14.58 44.04
CA PRO A 588 37.49 -15.96 44.50
C PRO A 588 37.08 -15.99 45.97
N VAL A 589 35.96 -16.65 46.26
CA VAL A 589 35.54 -16.90 47.64
C VAL A 589 36.58 -17.82 48.27
N VAL A 590 37.30 -17.31 49.27
CA VAL A 590 38.22 -18.12 50.06
C VAL A 590 37.39 -19.07 50.91
N THR A 591 37.36 -20.34 50.49
CA THR A 591 36.71 -21.42 51.23
C THR A 591 37.43 -21.65 52.55
N GLN A 592 36.96 -20.99 53.63
CA GLN A 592 37.33 -21.39 54.97
C GLN A 592 36.75 -22.78 55.25
N VAL A 593 37.61 -23.78 55.33
CA VAL A 593 37.26 -25.11 55.78
C VAL A 593 37.00 -25.04 57.29
N GLN A 594 35.75 -25.22 57.70
CA GLN A 594 35.42 -25.60 59.08
C GLN A 594 34.77 -26.98 59.08
N SER A 595 35.20 -27.81 60.03
CA SER A 595 34.88 -29.22 60.14
C SER A 595 33.45 -29.46 60.64
N ALA A 596 32.85 -30.56 60.19
CA ALA A 596 31.50 -30.95 60.61
C ALA A 596 31.42 -31.40 62.07
N GLN A 597 30.37 -30.97 62.76
CA GLN A 597 29.80 -31.67 63.92
C GLN A 597 28.28 -31.43 63.98
N PRO A 598 27.45 -32.44 64.34
CA PRO A 598 25.99 -32.33 64.26
C PRO A 598 25.34 -31.91 65.58
N GLY A 599 24.29 -31.09 65.54
CA GLY A 599 23.54 -30.68 66.73
C GLY A 599 22.23 -29.95 66.40
N ALA A 600 21.14 -30.42 66.99
CA ALA A 600 19.77 -29.95 66.75
C ALA A 600 19.41 -28.61 67.43
N ALA A 601 18.18 -28.17 67.15
CA ALA A 601 17.33 -27.25 67.92
C ALA A 601 17.44 -25.73 67.67
N ALA A 602 16.26 -25.14 67.42
CA ALA A 602 15.88 -23.75 67.64
C ALA A 602 15.33 -23.61 69.11
N PRO A 603 14.80 -22.48 69.63
CA PRO A 603 14.31 -21.30 68.90
C PRO A 603 14.48 -19.93 69.63
N ALA A 604 13.66 -18.97 69.18
CA ALA A 604 13.12 -17.80 69.91
C ALA A 604 13.92 -16.47 69.92
N PRO A 605 13.24 -15.32 70.08
CA PRO A 605 13.76 -13.99 69.69
C PRO A 605 13.79 -12.95 70.83
N GLU A 606 14.28 -11.73 70.58
CA GLU A 606 13.51 -10.49 70.83
C GLU A 606 14.21 -9.17 70.38
N THR A 607 13.37 -8.16 70.10
CA THR A 607 13.61 -6.69 70.18
C THR A 607 14.73 -5.99 69.36
N ALA A 608 14.67 -4.64 69.39
CA ALA A 608 15.50 -3.62 68.72
C ALA A 608 15.59 -2.41 69.70
N PRO A 609 16.04 -1.17 69.39
CA PRO A 609 16.64 -0.60 68.16
C PRO A 609 17.89 0.31 68.45
N SER A 610 18.18 1.28 67.56
CA SER A 610 19.03 2.48 67.78
C SER A 610 20.57 2.30 67.85
N ALA A 611 21.42 3.29 67.54
CA ALA A 611 21.30 4.57 66.79
C ALA A 611 22.72 5.16 66.52
N THR A 612 22.80 6.39 65.97
CA THR A 612 23.97 7.33 65.97
C THR A 612 25.21 6.90 65.15
N ASP A 613 25.65 7.65 64.12
CA ASP A 613 26.46 8.90 64.13
C ASP A 613 27.99 8.61 64.32
N THR A 614 28.98 9.35 63.78
CA THR A 614 29.01 10.62 63.01
C THR A 614 30.36 10.80 62.27
N VAL A 615 30.33 11.33 61.03
CA VAL A 615 31.17 12.44 60.50
C VAL A 615 32.72 12.32 60.28
N LEU A 616 33.19 13.12 59.30
CA LEU A 616 34.53 13.70 59.03
C LEU A 616 35.48 13.10 57.97
N GLU A 617 35.91 14.02 57.09
CA GLU A 617 36.96 14.04 56.05
C GLU A 617 38.33 14.49 56.64
N PRO A 618 39.37 14.90 55.87
CA PRO A 618 40.04 14.29 54.69
C PRO A 618 41.59 14.30 54.81
N ASN A 619 42.32 13.71 53.83
CA ASN A 619 43.43 14.40 53.12
C ASN A 619 43.99 13.64 51.89
N ALA A 620 44.97 14.23 51.19
CA ALA A 620 45.40 13.85 49.84
C ALA A 620 46.94 13.62 49.66
N SER A 621 47.33 13.33 48.41
CA SER A 621 48.70 13.19 47.85
C SER A 621 49.41 11.84 48.05
N PRO A 622 50.14 11.36 47.02
CA PRO A 622 51.61 11.49 47.02
C PRO A 622 52.24 11.81 45.63
N PRO A 623 53.54 12.19 45.58
CA PRO A 623 54.36 12.23 44.36
C PRO A 623 55.20 10.95 44.13
N THR A 624 56.02 10.95 43.07
CA THR A 624 56.74 9.78 42.50
C THR A 624 58.27 9.89 42.64
N GLU A 625 58.99 8.76 42.77
CA GLU A 625 60.42 8.65 42.43
C GLU A 625 60.82 7.22 41.98
N THR A 626 62.04 7.01 41.44
CA THR A 626 62.37 5.89 40.51
C THR A 626 63.60 4.99 40.88
N PRO A 627 64.59 4.60 40.01
CA PRO A 627 64.69 3.21 39.53
C PRO A 627 66.07 2.48 39.59
N ALA A 628 66.07 1.13 39.44
CA ALA A 628 67.14 0.23 38.92
C ALA A 628 66.56 -1.22 38.80
N GLU A 629 66.76 -2.09 37.80
CA GLU A 629 67.95 -2.65 37.08
C GLU A 629 68.86 -3.59 37.91
N GLY A 630 69.14 -4.84 37.46
CA GLY A 630 70.04 -5.73 38.25
C GLY A 630 70.55 -7.13 37.80
N LYS A 631 69.79 -8.03 37.12
CA LYS A 631 70.32 -9.34 36.55
C LYS A 631 70.97 -10.35 37.57
N PRO A 632 71.62 -11.50 37.20
CA PRO A 632 71.57 -12.38 35.99
C PRO A 632 71.55 -13.94 36.23
N SER A 633 71.13 -14.73 35.21
CA SER A 633 71.64 -16.10 34.82
C SER A 633 71.45 -17.31 35.79
N THR A 634 71.53 -18.62 35.44
CA THR A 634 71.98 -19.39 34.24
C THR A 634 71.30 -20.79 34.15
N ALA A 635 71.07 -21.36 32.94
CA ALA A 635 71.16 -22.80 32.52
C ALA A 635 70.15 -23.22 31.40
N GLY A 636 70.51 -24.23 30.57
CA GLY A 636 69.63 -24.93 29.58
C GLY A 636 69.58 -26.46 29.86
N GLN A 637 69.30 -27.44 28.96
CA GLN A 637 68.99 -27.59 27.51
C GLN A 637 68.23 -28.97 27.33
N VAL A 638 67.90 -29.66 26.20
CA VAL A 638 68.00 -29.52 24.72
C VAL A 638 67.01 -30.50 23.98
N ALA A 639 66.57 -30.18 22.74
CA ALA A 639 66.05 -31.07 21.64
C ALA A 639 64.82 -32.03 21.88
N GLU A 640 64.16 -32.70 20.89
CA GLU A 640 64.43 -32.93 19.44
C GLU A 640 63.18 -33.29 18.55
N THR A 641 62.91 -32.55 17.44
CA THR A 641 62.14 -32.88 16.18
C THR A 641 60.67 -33.47 16.26
N ASN A 642 59.90 -33.95 15.24
CA ASN A 642 60.01 -34.04 13.75
C ASN A 642 58.65 -34.18 12.95
N SER A 643 58.64 -33.78 11.66
CA SER A 643 57.86 -34.32 10.48
C SER A 643 56.30 -34.28 10.35
N ALA A 644 55.80 -34.41 9.10
CA ALA A 644 54.39 -34.45 8.63
C ALA A 644 54.28 -35.11 7.21
N PRO A 645 53.09 -35.48 6.66
CA PRO A 645 52.53 -34.73 5.51
C PRO A 645 50.96 -34.75 5.36
N SER A 646 50.39 -35.22 4.23
CA SER A 646 49.00 -34.99 3.71
C SER A 646 48.42 -36.19 2.94
N ALA A 647 47.09 -36.25 2.68
CA ALA A 647 46.49 -36.91 1.48
C ALA A 647 44.96 -36.68 1.28
N THR A 648 44.47 -36.87 0.04
CA THR A 648 43.05 -37.07 -0.40
C THR A 648 43.08 -37.75 -1.79
N PRO A 649 42.12 -38.63 -2.18
CA PRO A 649 41.33 -38.38 -3.41
C PRO A 649 39.92 -39.04 -3.51
N THR A 650 39.23 -38.78 -4.64
CA THR A 650 37.99 -39.36 -5.25
C THR A 650 38.31 -40.51 -6.24
N PRO A 651 37.47 -41.05 -7.19
CA PRO A 651 36.01 -40.90 -7.56
C PRO A 651 35.25 -42.25 -7.87
N GLU A 652 34.04 -42.18 -8.50
CA GLU A 652 33.31 -43.21 -9.34
C GLU A 652 32.85 -44.56 -8.71
N GLY A 653 31.86 -45.34 -9.21
CA GLY A 653 30.85 -45.25 -10.29
C GLY A 653 30.01 -46.56 -10.41
N ALA A 654 28.92 -46.60 -11.23
CA ALA A 654 28.06 -47.78 -11.60
C ALA A 654 27.31 -48.54 -10.47
N GLU A 655 26.48 -49.59 -10.70
CA GLU A 655 25.25 -49.79 -11.54
C GLU A 655 24.56 -51.14 -11.13
N GLU A 656 23.26 -51.36 -11.43
CA GLU A 656 22.51 -52.68 -11.38
C GLU A 656 22.42 -53.45 -10.01
N GLU A 657 21.56 -54.45 -9.71
CA GLU A 657 20.29 -54.98 -10.29
C GLU A 657 19.34 -55.56 -9.18
N GLU A 658 18.29 -56.32 -9.54
CA GLU A 658 17.21 -56.84 -8.65
C GLU A 658 17.45 -58.24 -8.03
N ASP A 659 16.85 -58.52 -6.85
CA ASP A 659 16.27 -59.84 -6.41
C ASP A 659 15.80 -59.80 -4.93
N GLU A 660 14.78 -60.51 -4.43
CA GLU A 660 13.56 -61.04 -5.07
C GLU A 660 12.44 -61.34 -4.03
N LYS A 661 11.19 -61.47 -4.50
CA LYS A 661 10.00 -62.13 -3.90
C LYS A 661 9.34 -61.57 -2.60
N PRO A 662 8.04 -61.89 -2.34
CA PRO A 662 7.17 -61.02 -1.54
C PRO A 662 6.23 -61.71 -0.50
N ALA A 663 5.36 -60.88 0.09
CA ALA A 663 4.04 -61.19 0.65
C ALA A 663 3.92 -61.92 2.01
N LYS A 664 3.47 -61.17 3.03
CA LYS A 664 2.08 -61.30 3.54
C LYS A 664 1.63 -60.15 4.44
N THR A 665 0.35 -59.82 4.36
CA THR A 665 -0.35 -58.81 5.17
C THR A 665 -0.63 -59.34 6.59
N LYS A 666 -0.53 -58.48 7.63
CA LYS A 666 -1.64 -58.29 8.60
C LYS A 666 -1.43 -57.17 9.63
N GLN A 667 -2.59 -56.58 9.99
CA GLN A 667 -3.00 -56.00 11.27
C GLN A 667 -2.35 -54.69 11.78
N SER A 668 -3.24 -53.71 11.95
CA SER A 668 -3.05 -52.41 12.60
C SER A 668 -2.99 -52.52 14.13
N ALA A 669 -2.04 -51.80 14.74
CA ALA A 669 -2.02 -51.50 16.17
C ALA A 669 -2.90 -50.26 16.51
N PRO A 670 -3.37 -50.09 17.76
CA PRO A 670 -4.32 -49.02 18.11
C PRO A 670 -3.67 -47.64 18.33
N LEU A 671 -4.48 -46.59 18.13
CA LEU A 671 -4.07 -45.18 18.12
C LEU A 671 -3.67 -44.58 19.50
N SER A 672 -3.76 -45.31 20.61
CA SER A 672 -3.49 -44.78 21.96
C SER A 672 -2.02 -44.37 22.16
N GLY A 673 -1.08 -45.27 21.84
CA GLY A 673 0.35 -45.03 22.08
C GLY A 673 0.95 -43.86 21.31
N VAL A 674 0.35 -43.48 20.17
CA VAL A 674 0.75 -42.29 19.41
C VAL A 674 0.37 -41.01 20.15
N VAL A 675 -0.78 -40.98 20.84
CA VAL A 675 -1.20 -39.82 21.65
C VAL A 675 -0.31 -39.66 22.87
N GLU A 676 -0.01 -40.75 23.59
CA GLU A 676 0.91 -40.72 24.74
C GLU A 676 2.34 -40.35 24.34
N THR A 677 2.83 -40.83 23.18
CA THR A 677 4.17 -40.47 22.68
C THR A 677 4.24 -38.99 22.27
N ILE A 678 3.17 -38.44 21.68
CA ILE A 678 3.10 -37.01 21.32
C ILE A 678 2.93 -36.13 22.57
N GLN A 679 2.14 -36.55 23.57
CA GLN A 679 2.07 -35.87 24.87
C GLN A 679 3.43 -35.89 25.58
N GLY A 680 4.06 -37.07 25.71
CA GLY A 680 5.37 -37.21 26.34
C GLY A 680 6.46 -36.41 25.62
N ALA A 681 6.43 -36.33 24.28
CA ALA A 681 7.31 -35.47 23.51
C ALA A 681 7.03 -33.97 23.76
N GLY A 682 5.75 -33.57 23.79
CA GLY A 682 5.33 -32.20 24.07
C GLY A 682 5.67 -31.75 25.49
N GLU A 683 5.49 -32.62 26.48
CA GLU A 683 5.83 -32.39 27.89
C GLU A 683 7.34 -32.34 28.10
N ASN A 684 8.13 -33.20 27.44
CA ASN A 684 9.60 -33.10 27.47
C ASN A 684 10.10 -31.84 26.76
N LEU A 685 9.46 -31.39 25.68
CA LEU A 685 9.82 -30.15 25.00
C LEU A 685 9.43 -28.92 25.85
N ALA A 686 8.27 -28.96 26.50
CA ALA A 686 7.82 -27.92 27.44
C ALA A 686 8.70 -27.87 28.71
N ALA A 687 9.12 -29.02 29.24
CA ALA A 687 10.06 -29.10 30.35
C ALA A 687 11.44 -28.54 29.96
N LYS A 688 12.00 -28.94 28.81
CA LYS A 688 13.25 -28.37 28.29
C LYS A 688 13.14 -26.87 27.99
N ALA A 689 11.99 -26.41 27.51
CA ALA A 689 11.73 -24.98 27.34
C ALA A 689 11.62 -24.25 28.69
N ALA A 690 11.01 -24.88 29.70
CA ALA A 690 10.90 -24.34 31.06
C ALA A 690 12.25 -24.31 31.79
N ASP A 691 13.14 -25.28 31.57
CA ASP A 691 14.52 -25.28 32.08
C ASP A 691 15.44 -24.34 31.30
N ALA A 692 15.24 -24.17 29.99
CA ALA A 692 15.93 -23.14 29.20
C ALA A 692 15.50 -21.74 29.64
N LEU A 693 14.19 -21.50 29.82
CA LEU A 693 13.65 -20.27 30.41
C LEU A 693 14.06 -20.12 31.89
N GLY A 694 14.20 -21.22 32.64
CA GLY A 694 14.59 -21.23 34.05
C GLY A 694 16.07 -20.94 34.26
N SER A 695 16.94 -21.41 33.37
CA SER A 695 18.38 -21.11 33.36
C SER A 695 18.68 -19.73 32.78
N ALA A 696 17.99 -19.32 31.71
CA ALA A 696 17.99 -17.93 31.24
C ALA A 696 17.39 -16.96 32.28
N SER A 697 16.41 -17.40 33.06
CA SER A 697 15.91 -16.65 34.22
C SER A 697 16.98 -16.56 35.30
N LYS A 698 17.66 -17.65 35.66
CA LYS A 698 18.74 -17.66 36.68
C LYS A 698 19.98 -16.85 36.31
N SER A 699 20.33 -16.70 35.03
CA SER A 699 21.37 -15.75 34.61
C SER A 699 20.86 -14.30 34.66
N ASN A 700 19.59 -14.07 34.29
CA ASN A 700 18.96 -12.76 34.43
C ASN A 700 18.62 -12.37 35.88
N THR A 701 18.43 -13.29 36.84
CA THR A 701 18.18 -12.94 38.25
C THR A 701 19.38 -12.24 38.86
N ALA A 702 20.60 -12.75 38.61
CA ALA A 702 21.82 -12.13 39.13
C ALA A 702 22.00 -10.71 38.56
N ALA A 703 21.73 -10.53 37.25
CA ALA A 703 21.74 -9.22 36.61
C ALA A 703 20.61 -8.29 37.11
N ALA A 704 19.42 -8.82 37.37
CA ALA A 704 18.26 -8.07 37.86
C ALA A 704 18.44 -7.62 39.32
N GLU A 705 18.93 -8.47 40.21
CA GLU A 705 19.26 -8.10 41.59
C GLU A 705 20.38 -7.04 41.64
N LEU A 706 21.38 -7.16 40.76
CA LEU A 706 22.45 -6.16 40.62
C LEU A 706 21.89 -4.82 40.13
N ALA A 707 20.98 -4.83 39.15
CA ALA A 707 20.28 -3.63 38.68
C ALA A 707 19.37 -3.03 39.76
N GLN A 708 18.69 -3.86 40.55
CA GLN A 708 17.74 -3.42 41.59
C GLN A 708 18.42 -2.68 42.75
N LYS A 709 19.71 -2.92 43.00
CA LYS A 709 20.52 -2.14 43.96
C LYS A 709 21.00 -0.78 43.40
N LYS A 710 20.97 -0.57 42.08
CA LYS A 710 21.54 0.61 41.41
C LYS A 710 20.52 1.74 41.34
N LYS A 711 20.43 2.56 42.41
CA LYS A 711 19.67 3.83 42.39
C LYS A 711 20.11 4.66 41.18
N LEU A 712 19.13 5.20 40.43
CA LEU A 712 19.40 6.11 39.31
C LEU A 712 20.24 7.30 39.81
N PRO A 713 21.31 7.71 39.09
CA PRO A 713 22.19 8.78 39.53
C PRO A 713 21.45 10.12 39.54
N GLN A 714 21.83 11.04 40.43
CA GLN A 714 21.19 12.37 40.52
C GLN A 714 21.23 13.14 39.18
N SER A 715 22.28 12.93 38.38
CA SER A 715 22.40 13.46 37.02
C SER A 715 21.28 13.01 36.07
N PHE A 716 20.70 11.82 36.26
CA PHE A 716 19.54 11.38 35.47
C PHE A 716 18.32 12.26 35.76
N TYR A 717 18.00 12.49 37.04
CA TYR A 717 16.86 13.33 37.44
C TYR A 717 17.05 14.80 37.04
N ALA A 718 18.28 15.33 37.12
CA ALA A 718 18.59 16.66 36.62
C ALA A 718 18.42 16.76 35.09
N THR A 719 18.96 15.79 34.34
CA THR A 719 18.82 15.74 32.86
C THR A 719 17.35 15.57 32.46
N TRP A 720 16.58 14.78 33.21
CA TRP A 720 15.15 14.59 33.03
C TRP A 720 14.36 15.88 33.22
N ALA A 721 14.64 16.64 34.28
CA ALA A 721 14.01 17.94 34.50
C ALA A 721 14.34 18.94 33.38
N VAL A 722 15.62 19.05 32.99
CA VAL A 722 16.07 19.94 31.90
C VAL A 722 15.44 19.55 30.55
N LEU A 723 15.44 18.27 30.20
CA LEU A 723 14.82 17.78 28.96
C LEU A 723 13.29 17.95 29.00
N GLY A 724 12.65 17.77 30.15
CA GLY A 724 11.22 18.03 30.35
C GLY A 724 10.87 19.50 30.10
N ILE A 725 11.65 20.43 30.65
CA ILE A 725 11.50 21.88 30.40
C ILE A 725 11.74 22.22 28.92
N PHE A 726 12.76 21.62 28.29
CA PHE A 726 13.04 21.81 26.86
C PHE A 726 11.88 21.33 25.96
N LEU A 727 11.36 20.12 26.20
CA LEU A 727 10.18 19.60 25.48
C LEU A 727 8.93 20.43 25.76
N TRP A 728 8.73 20.89 27.00
CA TRP A 728 7.64 21.81 27.36
C TRP A 728 7.72 23.10 26.55
N MET A 729 8.91 23.69 26.37
CA MET A 729 9.11 24.88 25.54
C MET A 729 8.83 24.61 24.05
N ILE A 730 9.26 23.47 23.50
CA ILE A 730 8.96 23.09 22.11
C ILE A 730 7.45 22.97 21.87
N LEU A 731 6.72 22.35 22.81
CA LEU A 731 5.28 22.20 22.73
C LEU A 731 4.54 23.56 22.83
N HIS A 732 4.92 24.40 23.80
CA HIS A 732 4.13 25.58 24.18
C HIS A 732 4.57 26.90 23.53
N ARG A 733 5.85 27.07 23.16
CA ARG A 733 6.39 28.32 22.61
C ARG A 733 6.69 28.18 21.11
N ALA A 734 5.72 28.60 20.28
CA ALA A 734 5.83 28.54 18.82
C ALA A 734 7.01 29.36 18.22
N LYS A 735 7.53 30.37 18.93
CA LYS A 735 8.79 31.06 18.57
C LYS A 735 9.99 30.13 18.79
N PHE A 736 10.13 29.55 19.99
CA PHE A 736 11.22 28.62 20.33
C PHE A 736 11.26 27.41 19.39
N ARG A 737 10.10 26.79 19.11
CA ARG A 737 10.01 25.68 18.14
C ARG A 737 10.49 26.06 16.74
N ARG A 738 10.15 27.26 16.24
CA ARG A 738 10.67 27.76 14.96
C ARG A 738 12.18 27.97 15.00
N SER A 739 12.74 28.51 16.08
CA SER A 739 14.20 28.65 16.25
C SER A 739 14.93 27.30 16.28
N VAL A 740 14.39 26.30 17.00
CA VAL A 740 14.97 24.94 17.05
C VAL A 740 14.96 24.29 15.67
N VAL A 741 13.84 24.34 14.94
CA VAL A 741 13.77 23.82 13.57
C VAL A 741 14.76 24.54 12.65
N LYS A 742 14.82 25.88 12.69
CA LYS A 742 15.75 26.66 11.87
C LYS A 742 17.23 26.35 12.17
N TYR A 743 17.58 26.05 13.42
CA TYR A 743 18.92 25.58 13.78
C TYR A 743 19.19 24.17 13.22
N LEU A 744 18.26 23.23 13.40
CA LEU A 744 18.40 21.86 12.88
C LEU A 744 18.48 21.81 11.34
N THR A 745 17.68 22.60 10.62
CA THR A 745 17.74 22.71 9.16
C THR A 745 19.06 23.32 8.69
N ARG A 746 19.59 24.35 9.38
CA ARG A 746 20.92 24.90 9.08
C ARG A 746 22.03 23.87 9.30
N MET A 747 21.98 23.14 10.40
CA MET A 747 22.93 22.06 10.72
C MET A 747 22.86 20.93 9.69
N TRP A 748 21.65 20.51 9.31
CA TRP A 748 21.44 19.52 8.24
C TRP A 748 21.98 19.99 6.89
N ASN A 749 21.69 21.23 6.49
CA ASN A 749 22.17 21.78 5.22
C ASN A 749 23.70 21.91 5.21
N ALA A 750 24.31 22.32 6.33
CA ALA A 750 25.77 22.36 6.46
C ALA A 750 26.41 20.95 6.37
N SER A 751 25.83 19.95 7.04
CA SER A 751 26.28 18.56 6.95
C SER A 751 26.09 17.96 5.55
N ARG A 752 24.94 18.23 4.90
CA ARG A 752 24.67 17.81 3.51
C ARG A 752 25.65 18.45 2.54
N TRP A 753 25.92 19.75 2.70
CA TRP A 753 26.90 20.45 1.88
C TRP A 753 28.30 19.84 2.06
N LEU A 754 28.75 19.67 3.30
CA LEU A 754 30.07 19.12 3.64
C LEU A 754 30.28 17.66 3.16
N VAL A 755 29.27 16.81 3.32
CA VAL A 755 29.38 15.35 3.11
C VAL A 755 28.98 14.91 1.69
N TYR A 756 28.17 15.69 0.98
CA TYR A 756 27.66 15.32 -0.35
C TYR A 756 27.93 16.36 -1.44
N GLU A 757 27.48 17.61 -1.25
CA GLU A 757 27.52 18.61 -2.34
C GLU A 757 28.94 19.09 -2.63
N LEU A 758 29.79 19.26 -1.60
CA LEU A 758 31.19 19.63 -1.74
C LEU A 758 32.02 18.53 -2.46
N PRO A 759 31.99 17.24 -2.06
CA PRO A 759 32.64 16.17 -2.83
C PRO A 759 32.18 16.07 -4.29
N VAL A 760 30.87 16.15 -4.55
CA VAL A 760 30.31 16.09 -5.91
C VAL A 760 30.78 17.29 -6.74
N SER A 761 30.68 18.51 -6.20
CA SER A 761 31.14 19.72 -6.89
C SER A 761 32.65 19.76 -7.18
N VAL A 762 33.47 19.01 -6.44
CA VAL A 762 34.90 18.85 -6.74
C VAL A 762 35.10 17.87 -7.90
N ILE A 763 34.39 16.73 -7.90
CA ILE A 763 34.44 15.72 -8.97
C ILE A 763 33.94 16.29 -10.30
N ASP A 764 32.83 17.01 -10.27
CA ASP A 764 32.17 17.61 -11.44
C ASP A 764 32.89 18.87 -11.97
N SER A 765 33.99 19.28 -11.33
CA SER A 765 34.78 20.40 -11.83
C SER A 765 35.49 20.06 -13.15
N PRO A 766 35.55 20.98 -14.14
CA PRO A 766 36.11 20.69 -15.46
C PRO A 766 37.62 20.43 -15.46
N LEU A 767 38.33 20.81 -14.38
CA LEU A 767 39.72 20.43 -14.17
C LEU A 767 39.85 18.98 -13.71
N VAL A 768 38.99 18.52 -12.80
CA VAL A 768 39.00 17.13 -12.33
C VAL A 768 38.51 16.20 -13.43
N HIS A 769 37.42 16.51 -14.14
CA HIS A 769 36.99 15.76 -15.32
C HIS A 769 38.12 15.63 -16.38
N ARG A 770 38.83 16.71 -16.71
CA ARG A 770 39.98 16.66 -17.64
C ARG A 770 41.12 15.73 -17.17
N VAL A 771 41.26 15.49 -15.87
CA VAL A 771 42.18 14.47 -15.33
C VAL A 771 41.56 13.08 -15.36
N LEU A 772 40.30 12.92 -14.95
CA LEU A 772 39.59 11.63 -14.90
C LEU A 772 39.40 11.00 -16.29
N ASP A 773 39.12 11.82 -17.31
CA ASP A 773 38.95 11.42 -18.71
C ASP A 773 40.29 11.23 -19.44
N SER A 774 41.42 11.53 -18.80
CA SER A 774 42.73 11.36 -19.41
C SER A 774 43.08 9.88 -19.60
N ARG A 775 43.73 9.55 -20.73
CA ARG A 775 44.22 8.17 -20.99
C ARG A 775 45.14 7.66 -19.87
N GLY A 776 45.93 8.54 -19.26
CA GLY A 776 46.77 8.22 -18.11
C GLY A 776 45.96 7.80 -16.88
N PHE A 777 44.90 8.54 -16.54
CA PHE A 777 44.03 8.16 -15.43
C PHE A 777 43.21 6.90 -15.74
N ALA A 778 42.75 6.70 -16.97
CA ALA A 778 42.07 5.47 -17.36
C ALA A 778 42.95 4.22 -17.15
N ILE A 779 44.25 4.32 -17.48
CA ILE A 779 45.24 3.27 -17.21
C ILE A 779 45.45 3.10 -15.70
N PHE A 780 45.72 4.18 -14.95
CA PHE A 780 45.89 4.14 -13.49
C PHE A 780 44.67 3.56 -12.76
N LYS A 781 43.47 3.90 -13.21
CA LYS A 781 42.20 3.38 -12.67
C LYS A 781 42.10 1.87 -12.85
N SER A 782 42.48 1.36 -14.03
CA SER A 782 42.32 -0.05 -14.41
C SER A 782 43.43 -0.96 -13.85
N TYR A 783 44.67 -0.45 -13.81
CA TYR A 783 45.87 -1.21 -13.41
C TYR A 783 46.42 -0.87 -12.02
N VAL A 784 45.83 0.08 -11.28
CA VAL A 784 46.23 0.39 -9.90
C VAL A 784 45.01 0.53 -8.98
N LEU A 785 44.15 1.53 -9.22
CA LEU A 785 43.11 1.89 -8.27
C LEU A 785 42.05 0.80 -8.09
N ARG A 786 41.53 0.23 -9.19
CA ARG A 786 40.48 -0.80 -9.17
C ARG A 786 40.97 -2.11 -8.52
N PRO A 787 42.12 -2.72 -8.89
CA PRO A 787 42.62 -3.89 -8.20
C PRO A 787 42.97 -3.62 -6.73
N ALA A 788 43.48 -2.43 -6.39
CA ALA A 788 43.76 -2.06 -5.00
C ALA A 788 42.50 -2.03 -4.14
N MET A 789 41.38 -1.46 -4.63
CA MET A 789 40.11 -1.49 -3.90
C MET A 789 39.55 -2.91 -3.75
N VAL A 790 39.60 -3.75 -4.79
CA VAL A 790 39.14 -5.15 -4.69
C VAL A 790 39.98 -5.92 -3.67
N THR A 791 41.31 -5.72 -3.67
CA THR A 791 42.22 -6.31 -2.68
C THR A 791 41.91 -5.81 -1.27
N LEU A 792 41.67 -4.51 -1.09
CA LEU A 792 41.31 -3.89 0.19
C LEU A 792 40.03 -4.51 0.78
N VAL A 793 38.99 -4.70 -0.04
CA VAL A 793 37.76 -5.34 0.42
C VAL A 793 37.99 -6.83 0.70
N LEU A 794 38.59 -7.58 -0.22
CA LEU A 794 38.63 -9.04 -0.15
C LEU A 794 39.66 -9.56 0.88
N VAL A 795 40.85 -8.96 0.94
CA VAL A 795 41.88 -9.28 1.95
C VAL A 795 41.54 -8.65 3.30
N GLY A 796 40.99 -7.42 3.30
CA GLY A 796 40.59 -6.74 4.52
C GLY A 796 39.41 -7.40 5.23
N THR A 797 38.38 -7.85 4.51
CA THR A 797 37.27 -8.60 5.13
C THR A 797 37.71 -9.98 5.63
N ALA A 798 38.60 -10.68 4.92
CA ALA A 798 39.20 -11.91 5.43
C ALA A 798 39.97 -11.68 6.75
N GLN A 799 40.80 -10.64 6.83
CA GLN A 799 41.50 -10.25 8.05
C GLN A 799 40.54 -9.90 9.21
N LEU A 800 39.38 -9.30 8.90
CA LEU A 800 38.37 -8.91 9.89
C LEU A 800 37.50 -10.09 10.37
N LEU A 801 37.19 -11.06 9.49
CA LEU A 801 36.43 -12.27 9.82
C LEU A 801 37.27 -13.32 10.56
N PHE A 802 38.55 -13.48 10.20
CA PHE A 802 39.46 -14.46 10.81
C PHE A 802 40.31 -13.89 11.96
N PHE A 803 40.09 -12.62 12.35
CA PHE A 803 40.76 -11.93 13.48
C PHE A 803 42.30 -12.00 13.49
N LYS A 804 42.92 -12.22 12.32
CA LYS A 804 44.37 -12.47 12.17
C LYS A 804 45.00 -11.44 11.25
N SER A 805 45.96 -10.68 11.77
CA SER A 805 46.71 -9.69 10.98
C SER A 805 47.47 -10.37 9.84
N LEU A 806 47.25 -9.91 8.60
CA LEU A 806 47.91 -10.43 7.40
C LEU A 806 49.13 -9.57 7.05
N SER A 807 50.16 -10.18 6.46
CA SER A 807 51.40 -9.48 6.13
C SER A 807 51.24 -8.53 4.93
N LEU A 808 51.98 -7.42 4.90
CA LEU A 808 52.00 -6.50 3.75
C LEU A 808 52.39 -7.20 2.43
N ARG A 809 53.20 -8.26 2.50
CA ARG A 809 53.52 -9.10 1.33
C ARG A 809 52.31 -9.88 0.83
N THR A 810 51.54 -10.48 1.74
CA THR A 810 50.27 -11.17 1.41
C THR A 810 49.30 -10.21 0.70
N TRP A 811 49.23 -8.95 1.16
CA TRP A 811 48.45 -7.89 0.53
C TRP A 811 48.94 -7.55 -0.89
N PHE A 812 50.26 -7.40 -1.09
CA PHE A 812 50.86 -7.11 -2.39
C PHE A 812 50.71 -8.26 -3.40
N ASP A 813 50.95 -9.50 -2.97
CA ASP A 813 50.85 -10.69 -3.82
C ASP A 813 49.39 -10.89 -4.31
N ASN A 814 48.41 -10.70 -3.43
CA ASN A 814 46.99 -10.75 -3.81
C ASN A 814 46.59 -9.59 -4.74
N PHE A 815 47.13 -8.38 -4.52
CA PHE A 815 46.93 -7.26 -5.44
C PHE A 815 47.43 -7.60 -6.84
N LEU A 816 48.62 -8.20 -6.98
CA LEU A 816 49.19 -8.52 -8.28
C LEU A 816 48.36 -9.59 -9.03
N ILE A 817 47.89 -10.62 -8.31
CA ILE A 817 47.03 -11.68 -8.84
C ILE A 817 45.67 -11.10 -9.29
N LEU A 818 45.01 -10.31 -8.44
CA LEU A 818 43.73 -9.67 -8.77
C LEU A 818 43.87 -8.68 -9.94
N ASN A 819 45.00 -7.98 -10.06
CA ASN A 819 45.28 -7.04 -11.14
C ASN A 819 45.39 -7.75 -12.51
N LEU A 820 46.14 -8.85 -12.57
CA LEU A 820 46.26 -9.68 -13.77
C LEU A 820 44.91 -10.31 -14.15
N PHE A 821 44.17 -10.81 -13.14
CA PHE A 821 42.86 -11.42 -13.35
C PHE A 821 41.82 -10.42 -13.88
N LEU A 822 41.59 -9.30 -13.18
CA LEU A 822 40.56 -8.31 -13.52
C LEU A 822 40.76 -7.67 -14.91
N ASN A 823 42.01 -7.50 -15.35
CA ASN A 823 42.29 -6.93 -16.67
C ASN A 823 42.21 -7.95 -17.82
N SER A 824 42.15 -9.26 -17.54
CA SER A 824 41.93 -10.31 -18.54
C SER A 824 40.51 -10.28 -19.14
N PRO A 825 40.26 -10.89 -20.33
CA PRO A 825 38.91 -10.98 -20.89
C PRO A 825 37.92 -11.75 -19.99
N ALA A 826 38.40 -12.83 -19.34
CA ALA A 826 37.59 -13.63 -18.42
C ALA A 826 37.25 -12.85 -17.13
N GLY A 827 38.21 -12.10 -16.57
CA GLY A 827 37.99 -11.26 -15.41
C GLY A 827 37.03 -10.10 -15.68
N ARG A 828 37.15 -9.44 -16.84
CA ARG A 828 36.18 -8.42 -17.29
C ARG A 828 34.76 -8.99 -17.42
N SER A 829 34.60 -10.14 -18.05
CA SER A 829 33.30 -10.83 -18.20
C SER A 829 32.70 -11.26 -16.85
N LEU A 830 33.52 -11.76 -15.93
CA LEU A 830 33.08 -12.07 -14.56
C LEU A 830 32.71 -10.82 -13.77
N GLU A 831 33.49 -9.74 -13.88
CA GLU A 831 33.21 -8.48 -13.19
C GLU A 831 31.93 -7.82 -13.73
N GLU A 832 31.68 -7.85 -15.04
CA GLU A 832 30.40 -7.45 -15.63
C GLU A 832 29.23 -8.25 -15.03
N ARG A 833 29.35 -9.58 -14.93
CA ARG A 833 28.33 -10.44 -14.29
C ARG A 833 28.13 -10.13 -12.81
N VAL A 834 29.19 -9.95 -12.04
CA VAL A 834 29.13 -9.64 -10.60
C VAL A 834 28.52 -8.25 -10.37
N LEU A 835 28.95 -7.24 -11.14
CA LEU A 835 28.32 -5.93 -11.12
C LEU A 835 26.83 -6.02 -11.47
N ASP A 836 26.45 -6.75 -12.52
CA ASP A 836 25.06 -6.92 -12.94
C ASP A 836 24.19 -7.61 -11.86
N ILE A 837 24.73 -8.60 -11.13
CA ILE A 837 24.09 -9.21 -9.95
C ILE A 837 23.96 -8.21 -8.79
N CYS A 838 25.05 -7.53 -8.40
CA CYS A 838 25.03 -6.54 -7.32
C CYS A 838 24.13 -5.34 -7.66
N VAL A 839 24.05 -4.96 -8.93
CA VAL A 839 23.14 -3.93 -9.45
C VAL A 839 21.68 -4.35 -9.25
N ARG A 840 21.30 -5.56 -9.69
CA ARG A 840 19.94 -6.10 -9.50
C ARG A 840 19.57 -6.14 -8.02
N ALA A 841 20.42 -6.73 -7.18
CA ALA A 841 20.18 -6.83 -5.74
C ALA A 841 20.05 -5.46 -5.06
N TRP A 842 20.92 -4.48 -5.39
CA TRP A 842 20.84 -3.13 -4.84
C TRP A 842 19.63 -2.35 -5.35
N HIS A 843 19.19 -2.58 -6.59
CA HIS A 843 18.00 -1.96 -7.15
C HIS A 843 16.73 -2.41 -6.42
N GLU A 844 16.56 -3.74 -6.28
CA GLU A 844 15.49 -4.35 -5.51
C GLU A 844 15.46 -3.79 -4.08
N LEU A 845 16.62 -3.74 -3.42
CA LEU A 845 16.77 -3.27 -2.04
C LEU A 845 16.44 -1.77 -1.86
N ARG A 846 17.03 -0.91 -2.70
CA ARG A 846 17.06 0.55 -2.48
C ARG A 846 15.73 1.24 -2.74
N PHE A 847 15.06 0.93 -3.85
CA PHE A 847 14.04 1.84 -4.39
C PHE A 847 12.62 1.59 -3.87
N ARG A 848 12.36 0.46 -3.20
CA ARG A 848 11.02 0.11 -2.73
C ARG A 848 10.94 -0.42 -1.31
N ILE A 849 11.96 -1.14 -0.80
CA ILE A 849 11.76 -2.01 0.37
C ILE A 849 11.24 -1.32 1.63
N PHE A 850 11.80 -0.21 2.12
CA PHE A 850 11.30 0.36 3.39
C PHE A 850 9.85 0.89 3.31
N ALA A 851 9.47 1.51 2.20
CA ALA A 851 8.10 1.97 1.98
C ALA A 851 7.14 0.80 1.70
N VAL A 852 7.57 -0.17 0.89
CA VAL A 852 6.77 -1.36 0.57
C VAL A 852 6.65 -2.28 1.78
N ILE A 853 7.65 -2.42 2.65
CA ILE A 853 7.52 -3.12 3.94
C ILE A 853 6.56 -2.36 4.87
N TYR A 854 6.66 -1.03 4.98
CA TYR A 854 5.73 -0.25 5.82
C TYR A 854 4.28 -0.46 5.37
N HIS A 855 4.00 -0.34 4.07
CA HIS A 855 2.68 -0.59 3.51
C HIS A 855 2.30 -2.07 3.62
N LEU A 856 3.11 -3.01 3.13
CA LEU A 856 2.86 -4.45 3.25
C LEU A 856 2.56 -4.88 4.69
N VAL A 857 3.24 -4.32 5.70
CA VAL A 857 2.93 -4.57 7.12
C VAL A 857 1.59 -3.93 7.50
N MET A 858 1.36 -2.65 7.23
CA MET A 858 0.09 -2.00 7.59
C MET A 858 -1.10 -2.67 6.91
N ASP A 859 -0.98 -2.97 5.62
CA ASP A 859 -1.98 -3.59 4.78
C ASP A 859 -2.19 -5.06 5.23
N LEU A 860 -1.13 -5.84 5.49
CA LEU A 860 -1.23 -7.19 6.05
C LEU A 860 -1.91 -7.23 7.42
N PHE A 861 -1.58 -6.31 8.34
CA PHE A 861 -2.22 -6.25 9.64
C PHE A 861 -3.67 -5.75 9.54
N TYR A 862 -3.95 -4.80 8.65
CA TYR A 862 -5.32 -4.34 8.38
C TYR A 862 -6.19 -5.46 7.78
N ASP A 863 -5.69 -6.15 6.75
CA ASP A 863 -6.36 -7.29 6.11
C ASP A 863 -6.51 -8.45 7.08
N ALA A 864 -5.51 -8.77 7.91
CA ALA A 864 -5.62 -9.80 8.94
C ALA A 864 -6.66 -9.45 10.01
N MET A 865 -6.68 -8.22 10.50
CA MET A 865 -7.70 -7.76 11.45
C MET A 865 -9.10 -7.77 10.83
N GLN A 866 -9.24 -7.29 9.59
CA GLN A 866 -10.49 -7.30 8.84
C GLN A 866 -10.95 -8.74 8.55
N TRP A 867 -10.04 -9.66 8.22
CA TRP A 867 -10.33 -11.08 8.01
C TRP A 867 -10.74 -11.79 9.31
N ILE A 868 -10.12 -11.47 10.45
CA ILE A 868 -10.55 -11.96 11.77
C ILE A 868 -11.96 -11.43 12.09
N GLU A 869 -12.20 -10.12 11.94
CA GLU A 869 -13.52 -9.50 12.14
C GLU A 869 -14.62 -10.12 11.26
N GLN A 870 -14.33 -10.36 9.98
CA GLN A 870 -15.21 -10.98 9.01
C GLN A 870 -15.42 -12.47 9.28
N SER A 871 -14.39 -13.20 9.73
CA SER A 871 -14.49 -14.61 10.10
C SER A 871 -15.36 -14.78 11.34
N LEU A 872 -15.13 -13.96 12.38
CA LEU A 872 -15.98 -13.90 13.57
C LEU A 872 -17.43 -13.53 13.19
N TYR A 873 -17.64 -12.53 12.32
CA TYR A 873 -18.96 -12.19 11.79
C TYR A 873 -19.61 -13.35 11.00
N THR A 874 -18.85 -14.12 10.23
CA THR A 874 -19.37 -15.22 9.41
C THR A 874 -19.84 -16.39 10.28
N VAL A 875 -19.13 -16.70 11.37
CA VAL A 875 -19.59 -17.69 12.36
C VAL A 875 -20.77 -17.13 13.18
N ASP A 876 -20.74 -15.84 13.58
CA ASP A 876 -21.89 -15.17 14.20
C ASP A 876 -23.14 -15.27 13.29
N GLU A 877 -23.00 -15.12 11.96
CA GLU A 877 -24.10 -15.23 10.99
C GLU A 877 -24.56 -16.68 10.79
N TRP A 878 -23.65 -17.65 10.74
CA TRP A 878 -24.00 -19.07 10.64
C TRP A 878 -24.79 -19.56 11.87
N LEU A 879 -24.49 -19.01 13.04
CA LEU A 879 -25.19 -19.29 14.30
C LEU A 879 -26.49 -18.49 14.48
N ARG A 880 -26.79 -17.49 13.62
CA ARG A 880 -28.11 -16.83 13.61
C ARG A 880 -29.20 -17.80 13.11
N PHE A 881 -30.44 -17.51 13.49
CA PHE A 881 -31.58 -18.40 13.31
C PHE A 881 -32.45 -17.92 12.15
N ARG A 882 -32.91 -18.85 11.32
CA ARG A 882 -33.91 -18.61 10.27
C ARG A 882 -35.19 -19.37 10.64
N SER A 883 -36.38 -18.87 10.30
CA SER A 883 -37.58 -19.68 10.53
C SER A 883 -37.55 -20.97 9.71
N GLY A 884 -38.12 -22.05 10.24
CA GLY A 884 -38.00 -23.39 9.65
C GLY A 884 -36.72 -24.17 10.02
N ASP A 885 -35.75 -23.62 10.76
CA ASP A 885 -34.69 -24.42 11.37
C ASP A 885 -35.31 -25.48 12.32
N PRO A 886 -34.97 -26.78 12.22
CA PRO A 886 -35.61 -27.83 13.00
C PRO A 886 -35.23 -27.74 14.50
N ARG A 887 -36.18 -28.04 15.40
CA ARG A 887 -36.07 -27.77 16.86
C ARG A 887 -34.75 -28.25 17.50
N ARG A 888 -34.24 -29.43 17.12
CA ARG A 888 -32.95 -29.98 17.61
C ARG A 888 -31.75 -29.11 17.21
N PHE A 889 -31.76 -28.58 15.99
CA PHE A 889 -30.73 -27.70 15.44
C PHE A 889 -30.79 -26.30 16.05
N VAL A 890 -31.99 -25.81 16.39
CA VAL A 890 -32.18 -24.56 17.15
C VAL A 890 -31.57 -24.68 18.55
N LEU A 891 -31.85 -25.75 19.30
CA LEU A 891 -31.25 -25.96 20.62
C LEU A 891 -29.71 -26.03 20.55
N LEU A 892 -29.17 -26.76 19.58
CA LEU A 892 -27.73 -26.86 19.35
C LEU A 892 -27.09 -25.49 19.02
N LYS A 893 -27.70 -24.70 18.14
CA LYS A 893 -27.26 -23.33 17.82
C LYS A 893 -27.30 -22.40 19.04
N ILE A 894 -28.26 -22.55 19.96
CA ILE A 894 -28.32 -21.74 21.19
C ILE A 894 -27.12 -22.05 22.10
N ILE A 895 -26.80 -23.32 22.30
CA ILE A 895 -25.66 -23.76 23.13
C ILE A 895 -24.34 -23.29 22.49
N ILE A 896 -24.11 -23.63 21.21
CA ILE A 896 -22.89 -23.25 20.49
C ILE A 896 -22.78 -21.72 20.40
N GLY A 897 -23.87 -20.99 20.12
CA GLY A 897 -23.89 -19.53 20.08
C GLY A 897 -23.54 -18.86 21.41
N SER A 898 -23.93 -19.47 22.53
CA SER A 898 -23.61 -18.96 23.87
C SER A 898 -22.13 -19.12 24.20
N VAL A 899 -21.53 -20.27 23.87
CA VAL A 899 -20.07 -20.51 24.01
C VAL A 899 -19.29 -19.63 23.01
N TRP A 900 -19.75 -19.56 21.77
CA TRP A 900 -19.12 -18.78 20.71
C TRP A 900 -19.09 -17.28 21.02
N ALA A 901 -20.12 -16.73 21.68
CA ALA A 901 -20.10 -15.34 22.12
C ALA A 901 -18.93 -15.04 23.08
N ILE A 902 -18.60 -15.97 23.98
CA ILE A 902 -17.45 -15.86 24.89
C ILE A 902 -16.14 -16.00 24.09
N VAL A 903 -16.03 -17.02 23.23
CA VAL A 903 -14.84 -17.25 22.39
C VAL A 903 -14.55 -16.06 21.47
N SER A 904 -15.57 -15.53 20.79
CA SER A 904 -15.48 -14.34 19.93
C SER A 904 -15.04 -13.10 20.70
N TYR A 905 -15.52 -12.91 21.94
CA TYR A 905 -15.04 -11.84 22.83
C TYR A 905 -13.56 -12.04 23.24
N VAL A 906 -13.17 -13.25 23.63
CA VAL A 906 -11.78 -13.57 24.03
C VAL A 906 -10.82 -13.39 22.86
N ILE A 907 -11.17 -13.85 21.65
CA ILE A 907 -10.37 -13.62 20.44
C ILE A 907 -10.21 -12.12 20.18
N ARG A 908 -11.30 -11.33 20.22
CA ARG A 908 -11.25 -9.86 20.06
C ARG A 908 -10.44 -9.15 21.14
N PHE A 909 -10.40 -9.68 22.36
CA PHE A 909 -9.59 -9.15 23.44
C PHE A 909 -8.10 -9.46 23.22
N VAL A 910 -7.76 -10.73 23.06
CA VAL A 910 -6.37 -11.19 22.88
C VAL A 910 -5.76 -10.59 21.62
N VAL A 911 -6.45 -10.64 20.48
CA VAL A 911 -5.93 -10.14 19.21
C VAL A 911 -5.71 -8.62 19.28
N THR A 912 -6.72 -7.82 19.59
CA THR A 912 -6.63 -6.35 19.51
C THR A 912 -5.78 -5.73 20.63
N LEU A 913 -5.82 -6.28 21.85
CA LEU A 913 -5.18 -5.67 23.02
C LEU A 913 -3.77 -6.21 23.30
N LEU A 914 -3.50 -7.47 22.98
CA LEU A 914 -2.25 -8.14 23.36
C LEU A 914 -1.39 -8.45 22.13
N VAL A 915 -1.95 -9.13 21.13
CA VAL A 915 -1.17 -9.66 19.98
C VAL A 915 -0.86 -8.59 18.94
N GLU A 916 -1.85 -7.83 18.47
CA GLU A 916 -1.66 -6.85 17.38
C GLU A 916 -0.66 -5.75 17.74
N PRO A 917 -0.65 -5.16 18.95
CA PRO A 917 0.39 -4.20 19.34
C PRO A 917 1.78 -4.83 19.51
N GLN A 918 1.86 -6.14 19.79
CA GLN A 918 3.12 -6.85 20.00
C GLN A 918 3.77 -7.37 18.73
N ILE A 919 3.01 -7.84 17.74
CA ILE A 919 3.57 -8.39 16.49
C ILE A 919 3.68 -7.32 15.40
N ASN A 920 2.78 -6.33 15.35
CA ASN A 920 2.89 -5.24 14.36
C ASN A 920 4.11 -4.36 14.69
N PRO A 921 5.19 -4.37 13.89
CA PRO A 921 6.44 -3.67 14.24
C PRO A 921 6.24 -2.15 14.39
N ILE A 922 5.29 -1.57 13.66
CA ILE A 922 4.98 -0.13 13.67
C ILE A 922 4.30 0.27 14.99
N LYS A 923 3.53 -0.63 15.60
CA LYS A 923 2.98 -0.46 16.96
C LYS A 923 3.99 -0.88 18.03
N HIS A 924 4.79 -1.90 17.75
CA HIS A 924 5.70 -2.52 18.72
C HIS A 924 6.88 -1.61 19.07
N PHE A 925 7.71 -1.25 18.08
CA PHE A 925 9.00 -0.57 18.32
C PHE A 925 8.90 0.76 19.10
N PRO A 926 7.92 1.65 18.84
CA PRO A 926 7.90 2.96 19.50
C PRO A 926 7.50 2.95 20.98
N VAL A 927 6.80 1.91 21.47
CA VAL A 927 6.18 1.90 22.81
C VAL A 927 6.30 0.55 23.51
N VAL A 928 6.00 -0.56 22.80
CA VAL A 928 5.89 -1.89 23.39
C VAL A 928 7.26 -2.45 23.74
N THR A 929 8.29 -2.21 22.92
CA THR A 929 9.68 -2.58 23.25
C THR A 929 10.17 -1.86 24.52
N ILE A 930 9.86 -0.58 24.65
CA ILE A 930 10.20 0.23 25.84
C ILE A 930 9.45 -0.30 27.06
N SER A 931 8.16 -0.60 26.90
CA SER A 931 7.30 -1.13 27.97
C SER A 931 7.77 -2.49 28.49
N HIS A 932 8.22 -3.40 27.60
CA HIS A 932 8.89 -4.65 28.01
C HIS A 932 10.12 -4.36 28.86
N LYS A 933 11.03 -3.49 28.39
CA LYS A 933 12.29 -3.19 29.10
C LYS A 933 12.07 -2.50 30.45
N ILE A 934 11.01 -1.70 30.59
CA ILE A 934 10.59 -1.12 31.87
C ILE A 934 10.00 -2.17 32.81
N LEU A 935 9.18 -3.11 32.32
CA LEU A 935 8.46 -4.08 33.16
C LEU A 935 9.28 -5.32 33.53
N LEU A 936 10.24 -5.75 32.70
CA LEU A 936 11.06 -6.95 32.93
C LEU A 936 11.75 -6.99 34.31
N PRO A 937 12.39 -5.92 34.81
CA PRO A 937 12.97 -5.91 36.16
C PRO A 937 11.96 -6.14 37.29
N TYR A 938 10.68 -5.78 37.09
CA TYR A 938 9.63 -5.95 38.10
C TYR A 938 9.07 -7.37 38.17
N THR A 939 9.45 -8.29 37.27
CA THR A 939 8.94 -9.68 37.24
C THR A 939 9.12 -10.39 38.58
N PHE A 940 10.28 -10.23 39.23
CA PHE A 940 10.56 -10.87 40.51
C PHE A 940 9.83 -10.20 41.69
N HIS A 941 9.65 -8.87 41.65
CA HIS A 941 8.81 -8.18 42.62
C HIS A 941 7.34 -8.64 42.51
N LEU A 942 6.83 -8.76 41.28
CA LEU A 942 5.50 -9.28 41.01
C LEU A 942 5.35 -10.75 41.42
N LYS A 943 6.35 -11.62 41.17
CA LYS A 943 6.41 -12.98 41.72
C LYS A 943 6.23 -12.97 43.24
N THR A 944 7.01 -12.18 43.96
CA THR A 944 6.92 -12.11 45.44
C THR A 944 5.57 -11.57 45.92
N LEU A 945 4.99 -10.57 45.25
CA LEU A 945 3.68 -10.04 45.59
C LEU A 945 2.56 -11.08 45.40
N ILE A 946 2.53 -11.81 44.27
CA ILE A 946 1.49 -12.80 44.01
C ILE A 946 1.67 -14.01 44.94
N HIS A 947 2.89 -14.48 45.15
CA HIS A 947 3.21 -15.59 46.07
C HIS A 947 2.77 -15.28 47.51
N ASN A 948 3.11 -14.09 48.00
CA ASN A 948 2.82 -13.71 49.38
C ASN A 948 1.33 -13.33 49.60
N SER A 949 0.61 -12.89 48.57
CA SER A 949 -0.83 -12.55 48.67
C SER A 949 -1.79 -13.73 48.48
N VAL A 950 -1.42 -14.73 47.66
CA VAL A 950 -2.20 -15.99 47.52
C VAL A 950 -1.90 -16.97 48.66
N GLY A 951 -0.70 -16.87 49.24
CA GLY A 951 -0.24 -17.69 50.36
C GLY A 951 0.65 -18.85 49.92
N VAL A 952 1.79 -19.00 50.59
CA VAL A 952 2.88 -19.97 50.27
C VAL A 952 2.38 -21.42 50.19
N THR A 953 1.35 -21.78 50.95
CA THR A 953 0.74 -23.13 50.97
C THR A 953 -0.27 -23.39 49.84
N ARG A 954 -0.64 -22.38 49.03
CA ARG A 954 -1.64 -22.49 47.96
C ARG A 954 -1.08 -22.35 46.55
N MET A 955 0.10 -21.76 46.38
CA MET A 955 0.71 -21.53 45.07
C MET A 955 2.23 -21.61 45.17
N THR A 956 2.85 -22.42 44.31
CA THR A 956 4.32 -22.60 44.30
C THR A 956 5.05 -21.39 43.73
N GLU A 957 6.30 -21.19 44.11
CA GLU A 957 7.13 -20.13 43.52
C GLU A 957 7.24 -20.21 41.97
N ALA A 958 7.23 -21.42 41.42
CA ALA A 958 7.28 -21.64 39.97
C ALA A 958 5.98 -21.18 39.27
N THR A 959 4.81 -21.45 39.86
CA THR A 959 3.53 -20.96 39.33
C THR A 959 3.38 -19.45 39.54
N ALA A 960 3.83 -18.91 40.68
CA ALA A 960 3.93 -17.46 40.90
C ALA A 960 4.80 -16.77 39.84
N LEU A 961 5.98 -17.35 39.52
CA LEU A 961 6.90 -16.81 38.52
C LEU A 961 6.33 -16.94 37.10
N ALA A 962 5.67 -18.05 36.76
CA ALA A 962 5.02 -18.21 35.46
C ALA A 962 3.90 -17.18 35.26
N ILE A 963 3.07 -16.93 36.28
CA ILE A 963 2.01 -15.91 36.24
C ILE A 963 2.63 -14.51 36.12
N ALA A 964 3.62 -14.17 36.96
CA ALA A 964 4.30 -12.88 36.90
C ALA A 964 4.96 -12.61 35.55
N SER A 965 5.65 -13.62 34.99
CA SER A 965 6.30 -13.53 33.67
C SER A 965 5.27 -13.38 32.56
N THR A 966 4.15 -14.10 32.62
CA THR A 966 3.04 -13.97 31.66
C THR A 966 2.41 -12.58 31.70
N ILE A 967 2.21 -12.01 32.90
CA ILE A 967 1.71 -10.63 33.06
C ILE A 967 2.71 -9.63 32.47
N VAL A 968 4.00 -9.74 32.80
CA VAL A 968 5.05 -8.83 32.30
C VAL A 968 5.26 -8.95 30.79
N LEU A 969 5.06 -10.14 30.21
CA LEU A 969 5.14 -10.34 28.76
C LEU A 969 3.92 -9.78 28.02
N LEU A 970 2.71 -9.82 28.60
CA LEU A 970 1.48 -9.40 27.91
C LEU A 970 1.08 -7.93 28.19
N ALA A 971 1.37 -7.39 29.37
CA ALA A 971 1.05 -6.00 29.75
C ALA A 971 1.63 -4.92 28.80
N PRO A 972 2.84 -5.07 28.21
CA PRO A 972 3.33 -4.18 27.17
C PRO A 972 2.40 -4.00 25.97
N GLY A 973 1.62 -5.03 25.60
CA GLY A 973 0.62 -4.94 24.54
C GLY A 973 -0.50 -3.96 24.90
N VAL A 974 -1.00 -4.04 26.13
CA VAL A 974 -2.00 -3.13 26.71
C VAL A 974 -1.52 -1.68 26.68
N ILE A 975 -0.24 -1.43 27.04
CA ILE A 975 0.34 -0.09 27.02
C ILE A 975 0.49 0.44 25.58
N GLY A 976 0.95 -0.41 24.66
CA GLY A 976 1.00 -0.09 23.22
C GLY A 976 -0.37 0.30 22.67
N PHE A 977 -1.38 -0.54 22.89
CA PHE A 977 -2.77 -0.25 22.55
C PHE A 977 -3.22 1.10 23.13
N LEU A 978 -3.04 1.31 24.44
CA LEU A 978 -3.48 2.54 25.11
C LEU A 978 -2.86 3.81 24.52
N VAL A 979 -1.57 3.81 24.15
CA VAL A 979 -0.95 5.01 23.55
C VAL A 979 -1.55 5.34 22.18
N TRP A 980 -1.79 4.34 21.33
CA TRP A 980 -2.44 4.57 20.02
C TRP A 980 -3.92 4.94 20.16
N GLU A 981 -4.64 4.28 21.08
CA GLU A 981 -6.05 4.53 21.38
C GLU A 981 -6.26 5.95 21.95
N LEU A 982 -5.45 6.37 22.91
CA LEU A 982 -5.46 7.74 23.47
C LEU A 982 -5.12 8.80 22.40
N LYS A 983 -4.22 8.50 21.45
CA LYS A 983 -3.86 9.40 20.35
C LYS A 983 -5.01 9.63 19.36
N GLU A 984 -5.82 8.61 19.06
CA GLU A 984 -7.01 8.81 18.22
C GLU A 984 -8.16 9.45 19.03
N ASN A 985 -8.35 9.07 20.30
CA ASN A 985 -9.35 9.68 21.18
C ASN A 985 -9.06 11.16 21.49
N TRP A 986 -7.78 11.57 21.51
CA TRP A 986 -7.40 12.99 21.64
C TRP A 986 -8.03 13.86 20.55
N GLN A 987 -8.18 13.35 19.32
CA GLN A 987 -8.75 14.07 18.17
C GLN A 987 -10.29 14.20 18.22
N LEU A 988 -10.97 13.60 19.21
CA LEU A 988 -12.42 13.69 19.36
C LEU A 988 -12.90 15.03 19.92
N TYR A 989 -12.09 15.72 20.74
CA TYR A 989 -12.56 16.83 21.58
C TYR A 989 -12.38 18.21 20.94
N VAL A 990 -13.37 19.11 21.08
CA VAL A 990 -13.38 20.47 20.51
C VAL A 990 -12.11 21.24 20.86
N ALA A 991 -11.68 21.21 22.13
CA ALA A 991 -10.50 21.93 22.60
C ALA A 991 -9.15 21.37 22.10
N ASN A 992 -9.17 20.25 21.36
CA ASN A 992 -8.02 19.67 20.66
C ASN A 992 -8.10 19.84 19.12
N ARG A 993 -9.15 20.50 18.61
CA ARG A 993 -9.33 20.80 17.16
C ARG A 993 -8.11 21.58 16.63
N PRO A 994 -7.61 21.27 15.41
CA PRO A 994 -6.60 22.10 14.74
C PRO A 994 -7.06 23.56 14.61
N LYS A 995 -6.11 24.50 14.62
CA LYS A 995 -6.37 25.93 14.38
C LYS A 995 -6.76 26.18 12.92
N GLY A 996 -5.77 26.11 12.03
CA GLY A 996 -5.96 26.16 10.59
C GLY A 996 -6.68 24.92 10.05
N MET A 997 -7.45 25.09 8.99
CA MET A 997 -8.00 23.96 8.23
C MET A 997 -6.88 23.08 7.68
N ARG A 998 -7.13 21.77 7.56
CA ARG A 998 -6.13 20.78 7.17
C ARG A 998 -6.62 19.92 6.01
N PRO A 999 -5.71 19.31 5.23
CA PRO A 999 -6.06 18.28 4.27
C PRO A 999 -6.82 17.14 4.93
N VAL A 1000 -7.95 16.77 4.33
CA VAL A 1000 -8.81 15.66 4.72
C VAL A 1000 -8.22 14.36 4.14
N ARG A 1001 -8.47 13.24 4.81
CA ARG A 1001 -8.12 11.90 4.31
C ARG A 1001 -9.23 11.42 3.38
N VAL A 1002 -8.88 11.16 2.12
CA VAL A 1002 -9.80 10.83 1.04
C VAL A 1002 -9.62 9.38 0.57
N GLY A 1003 -8.38 8.92 0.38
CA GLY A 1003 -8.11 7.55 -0.06
C GLY A 1003 -8.49 6.50 0.99
N SER A 1004 -8.83 5.28 0.55
CA SER A 1004 -9.22 4.16 1.42
C SER A 1004 -8.18 3.80 2.50
N HIS A 1005 -6.91 4.09 2.24
CA HIS A 1005 -5.77 3.87 3.15
C HIS A 1005 -5.44 5.12 4.02
N GLY A 1006 -6.28 6.16 3.96
CA GLY A 1006 -6.11 7.42 4.72
C GLY A 1006 -5.25 8.50 4.03
N GLU A 1007 -5.10 8.43 2.71
CA GLU A 1007 -4.28 9.36 1.90
C GLU A 1007 -5.00 10.69 1.59
N SER A 1008 -4.26 11.79 1.45
CA SER A 1008 -4.78 13.07 0.89
C SER A 1008 -4.89 13.02 -0.64
N ILE A 1009 -5.45 14.05 -1.29
CA ILE A 1009 -5.46 14.14 -2.77
C ILE A 1009 -4.03 14.12 -3.34
N SER A 1010 -3.13 14.94 -2.78
CA SER A 1010 -1.69 14.89 -3.08
C SER A 1010 -1.07 13.52 -2.78
N GLY A 1011 -1.56 12.83 -1.75
CA GLY A 1011 -1.19 11.46 -1.41
C GLY A 1011 -1.63 10.41 -2.43
N LEU A 1012 -2.77 10.59 -3.11
CA LEU A 1012 -3.25 9.69 -4.16
C LEU A 1012 -2.44 9.84 -5.46
N LEU A 1013 -2.08 11.08 -5.81
CA LEU A 1013 -1.40 11.43 -7.06
C LEU A 1013 0.12 11.22 -6.98
N ARG A 1014 0.80 11.88 -6.03
CA ARG A 1014 2.26 12.04 -6.03
C ARG A 1014 3.00 10.74 -5.69
N PRO A 1015 3.78 10.13 -6.60
CA PRO A 1015 4.56 8.93 -6.29
C PRO A 1015 5.64 9.22 -5.25
N GLY A 1016 5.64 8.49 -4.13
CA GLY A 1016 6.62 8.70 -3.06
C GLY A 1016 6.60 7.64 -1.97
N PHE A 1017 7.47 7.82 -0.97
CA PHE A 1017 7.67 6.87 0.15
C PHE A 1017 6.42 6.57 1.00
N ARG A 1018 5.30 7.31 0.82
CA ARG A 1018 4.02 7.11 1.52
C ARG A 1018 2.79 7.41 0.65
N SER A 1019 2.94 7.44 -0.67
CA SER A 1019 1.96 8.07 -1.58
C SER A 1019 2.04 7.56 -3.03
N GLY A 1020 1.07 7.94 -3.84
CA GLY A 1020 0.96 7.68 -5.27
C GLY A 1020 0.11 6.47 -5.62
N THR A 1021 -0.94 6.17 -4.84
CA THR A 1021 -1.81 5.00 -5.08
C THR A 1021 -2.40 4.99 -6.48
N LEU A 1022 -2.93 6.11 -7.00
CA LEU A 1022 -3.49 6.16 -8.35
C LEU A 1022 -2.41 5.89 -9.41
N ALA A 1023 -1.27 6.59 -9.30
CA ALA A 1023 -0.14 6.38 -10.19
C ALA A 1023 0.40 4.93 -10.13
N LYS A 1024 0.42 4.27 -8.95
CA LYS A 1024 0.80 2.86 -8.79
C LYS A 1024 -0.19 1.92 -9.48
N ILE A 1025 -1.49 2.20 -9.43
CA ILE A 1025 -2.51 1.41 -10.13
C ILE A 1025 -2.36 1.58 -11.65
N TYR A 1026 -2.14 2.79 -12.16
CA TYR A 1026 -1.89 2.99 -13.59
C TYR A 1026 -0.62 2.28 -14.09
N THR A 1027 0.49 2.28 -13.33
CA THR A 1027 1.67 1.48 -13.70
C THR A 1027 1.33 -0.02 -13.72
N LYS A 1028 0.58 -0.55 -12.74
CA LYS A 1028 0.12 -1.96 -12.76
C LYS A 1028 -0.82 -2.25 -13.93
N LEU A 1029 -1.66 -1.30 -14.34
CA LEU A 1029 -2.55 -1.41 -15.48
C LEU A 1029 -1.73 -1.50 -16.77
N ARG A 1030 -0.77 -0.59 -17.01
CA ARG A 1030 0.13 -0.65 -18.17
C ARG A 1030 0.97 -1.94 -18.20
N SER A 1031 1.44 -2.43 -17.06
CA SER A 1031 2.09 -3.75 -16.97
C SER A 1031 1.14 -4.92 -17.30
N ALA A 1032 -0.16 -4.82 -17.01
CA ALA A 1032 -1.15 -5.82 -17.38
C ALA A 1032 -1.49 -5.76 -18.88
N LEU A 1033 -1.74 -4.57 -19.43
CA LEU A 1033 -2.06 -4.37 -20.86
C LEU A 1033 -0.91 -4.86 -21.76
N ARG A 1034 0.34 -4.62 -21.37
CA ARG A 1034 1.54 -5.16 -22.06
C ARG A 1034 1.62 -6.70 -22.08
N LEU A 1035 0.80 -7.42 -21.31
CA LEU A 1035 0.74 -8.88 -21.22
C LEU A 1035 -0.62 -9.47 -21.64
N GLU A 1036 -1.67 -8.65 -21.76
CA GLU A 1036 -3.04 -9.07 -22.04
C GLU A 1036 -3.50 -8.47 -23.38
N SER A 1037 -3.00 -9.02 -24.51
CA SER A 1037 -3.26 -8.58 -25.89
C SER A 1037 -4.72 -8.71 -26.38
N ASP A 1038 -5.68 -8.88 -25.48
CA ASP A 1038 -7.09 -9.12 -25.75
C ASP A 1038 -7.90 -7.80 -25.68
N PRO A 1039 -8.56 -7.36 -26.76
CA PRO A 1039 -9.46 -6.20 -26.76
C PRO A 1039 -10.62 -6.28 -25.75
N GLY A 1040 -10.93 -7.46 -25.22
CA GLY A 1040 -11.93 -7.66 -24.16
C GLY A 1040 -11.43 -7.40 -22.72
N HIS A 1041 -10.14 -7.07 -22.57
CA HIS A 1041 -9.36 -6.90 -21.34
C HIS A 1041 -9.36 -8.11 -20.39
N GLY A 1042 -8.15 -8.57 -20.04
CA GLY A 1042 -7.97 -9.72 -19.16
C GLY A 1042 -8.27 -9.44 -17.68
N TYR A 1043 -8.01 -10.45 -16.84
CA TYR A 1043 -8.29 -10.35 -15.40
C TYR A 1043 -7.37 -9.35 -14.69
N ARG A 1044 -6.11 -9.21 -15.11
CA ARG A 1044 -5.13 -8.33 -14.43
C ARG A 1044 -5.49 -6.86 -14.67
N SER A 1045 -5.80 -6.50 -15.92
CA SER A 1045 -6.27 -5.18 -16.34
C SER A 1045 -7.63 -4.82 -15.76
N THR A 1046 -8.65 -5.69 -15.90
CA THR A 1046 -9.99 -5.50 -15.30
C THR A 1046 -9.91 -5.22 -13.80
N ARG A 1047 -9.02 -5.92 -13.06
CA ARG A 1047 -8.81 -5.68 -11.63
C ARG A 1047 -8.17 -4.31 -11.33
N GLN A 1048 -7.31 -3.77 -12.20
CA GLN A 1048 -6.76 -2.43 -11.99
C GLN A 1048 -7.78 -1.33 -12.34
N LEU A 1049 -8.60 -1.53 -13.37
CA LEU A 1049 -9.71 -0.62 -13.69
C LEU A 1049 -10.68 -0.48 -12.53
N ALA A 1050 -11.08 -1.59 -11.90
CA ALA A 1050 -11.92 -1.57 -10.70
C ALA A 1050 -11.27 -0.84 -9.50
N ALA A 1051 -9.93 -0.86 -9.39
CA ALA A 1051 -9.21 -0.09 -8.36
C ALA A 1051 -9.11 1.41 -8.69
N ILE A 1052 -9.08 1.79 -9.97
CA ILE A 1052 -9.23 3.18 -10.42
C ILE A 1052 -10.64 3.69 -10.10
N ASP A 1053 -11.67 2.87 -10.33
CA ASP A 1053 -13.06 3.17 -9.94
C ASP A 1053 -13.22 3.37 -8.42
N GLU A 1054 -12.56 2.55 -7.59
CA GLU A 1054 -12.59 2.69 -6.12
C GLU A 1054 -11.98 4.03 -5.66
N VAL A 1055 -10.78 4.38 -6.14
CA VAL A 1055 -10.14 5.67 -5.85
C VAL A 1055 -10.99 6.84 -6.36
N SER A 1056 -11.57 6.69 -7.55
CA SER A 1056 -12.46 7.69 -8.15
C SER A 1056 -13.74 7.88 -7.33
N LEU A 1057 -14.32 6.80 -6.82
CA LEU A 1057 -15.48 6.85 -5.92
C LEU A 1057 -15.14 7.50 -4.58
N SER A 1058 -13.92 7.30 -4.05
CA SER A 1058 -13.44 7.99 -2.85
C SER A 1058 -13.33 9.51 -3.05
N VAL A 1059 -12.71 9.95 -4.17
CA VAL A 1059 -12.57 11.37 -4.51
C VAL A 1059 -13.93 12.01 -4.85
N ARG A 1060 -14.81 11.29 -5.54
CA ARG A 1060 -16.21 11.70 -5.77
C ARG A 1060 -16.93 11.96 -4.45
N ARG A 1061 -16.91 10.98 -3.53
CA ARG A 1061 -17.55 11.11 -2.20
C ARG A 1061 -16.97 12.25 -1.39
N PHE A 1062 -15.68 12.55 -1.53
CA PHE A 1062 -15.08 13.73 -0.92
C PHE A 1062 -15.70 15.02 -1.49
N VAL A 1063 -15.66 15.26 -2.80
CA VAL A 1063 -16.24 16.48 -3.41
C VAL A 1063 -17.73 16.63 -3.11
N GLU A 1064 -18.51 15.56 -3.23
CA GLU A 1064 -19.96 15.56 -2.95
C GLU A 1064 -20.27 15.89 -1.48
N ARG A 1065 -19.47 15.40 -0.53
CA ARG A 1065 -19.73 15.59 0.91
C ARG A 1065 -19.05 16.83 1.50
N ASP A 1066 -17.99 17.34 0.89
CA ASP A 1066 -17.26 18.54 1.33
C ASP A 1066 -17.78 19.83 0.68
N PHE A 1067 -18.10 19.78 -0.62
CA PHE A 1067 -18.48 20.95 -1.40
C PHE A 1067 -19.97 20.97 -1.75
N CYS A 1068 -20.48 19.96 -2.46
CA CYS A 1068 -21.91 19.93 -2.86
C CYS A 1068 -22.83 20.02 -1.64
N ALA A 1069 -22.59 19.21 -0.61
CA ALA A 1069 -23.34 19.25 0.64
C ALA A 1069 -23.25 20.62 1.37
N LEU A 1070 -22.18 21.40 1.21
CA LEU A 1070 -22.08 22.76 1.77
C LEU A 1070 -22.94 23.75 0.98
N LEU A 1071 -22.99 23.64 -0.35
CA LEU A 1071 -23.87 24.47 -1.20
C LEU A 1071 -25.36 24.16 -0.96
N GLU A 1072 -25.69 22.90 -0.69
CA GLU A 1072 -27.03 22.47 -0.27
C GLU A 1072 -27.41 23.01 1.11
N GLU A 1073 -26.54 22.82 2.12
CA GLU A 1073 -26.77 23.21 3.52
C GLU A 1073 -26.79 24.74 3.76
N THR A 1074 -26.32 25.52 2.79
CA THR A 1074 -26.40 27.00 2.77
C THR A 1074 -27.57 27.51 1.95
N HIS A 1075 -28.23 26.65 1.15
CA HIS A 1075 -29.23 27.01 0.14
C HIS A 1075 -28.76 28.07 -0.88
N LEU A 1076 -27.43 28.23 -1.07
CA LEU A 1076 -26.79 29.30 -1.84
C LEU A 1076 -27.37 29.52 -3.24
N LEU A 1077 -27.82 28.44 -3.88
CA LEU A 1077 -28.27 28.42 -5.27
C LEU A 1077 -29.81 28.31 -5.40
N GLY A 1078 -30.55 28.81 -4.40
CA GLY A 1078 -32.02 28.93 -4.47
C GLY A 1078 -32.76 27.59 -4.60
N GLY A 1079 -32.17 26.51 -4.06
CA GLY A 1079 -32.71 25.15 -4.17
C GLY A 1079 -32.12 24.32 -5.32
N ALA A 1080 -31.29 24.91 -6.20
CA ALA A 1080 -30.57 24.14 -7.21
C ALA A 1080 -29.60 23.13 -6.56
N GLN A 1081 -29.58 21.89 -7.05
CA GLN A 1081 -28.66 20.86 -6.60
C GLN A 1081 -27.40 20.88 -7.47
N VAL A 1082 -26.23 20.89 -6.84
CA VAL A 1082 -24.94 20.75 -7.51
C VAL A 1082 -24.41 19.34 -7.26
N PHE A 1083 -24.12 18.60 -8.32
CA PHE A 1083 -23.67 17.21 -8.24
C PHE A 1083 -22.53 16.94 -9.22
N LEU A 1084 -21.70 15.96 -8.88
CA LEU A 1084 -20.59 15.53 -9.72
C LEU A 1084 -21.13 14.56 -10.79
N LYS A 1085 -21.06 14.91 -12.08
CA LYS A 1085 -21.52 14.03 -13.17
C LYS A 1085 -20.43 13.06 -13.58
N LYS A 1086 -19.22 13.57 -13.88
CA LYS A 1086 -18.04 12.76 -14.20
C LYS A 1086 -16.85 13.15 -13.31
N LEU A 1087 -16.07 12.16 -12.89
CA LEU A 1087 -14.71 12.34 -12.40
C LEU A 1087 -13.82 11.59 -13.38
N LEU A 1088 -12.85 12.27 -13.98
CA LEU A 1088 -11.91 11.65 -14.91
C LEU A 1088 -10.53 11.59 -14.24
N PRO A 1089 -10.11 10.43 -13.70
CA PRO A 1089 -8.75 10.25 -13.22
C PRO A 1089 -7.74 10.25 -14.38
N ALA A 1090 -6.48 10.46 -14.02
CA ALA A 1090 -5.28 10.25 -14.83
C ALA A 1090 -4.12 9.85 -13.90
N THR A 1091 -2.90 9.66 -14.41
CA THR A 1091 -1.73 9.24 -13.61
C THR A 1091 -1.36 10.28 -12.55
N ASN A 1092 -1.40 11.57 -12.91
CA ASN A 1092 -1.01 12.70 -12.08
C ASN A 1092 -2.14 13.70 -11.76
N ARG A 1093 -3.37 13.50 -12.26
CA ARG A 1093 -4.46 14.49 -12.10
C ARG A 1093 -5.87 13.90 -11.98
N PHE A 1094 -6.81 14.75 -11.54
CA PHE A 1094 -8.26 14.55 -11.60
C PHE A 1094 -8.93 15.73 -12.31
N ASP A 1095 -9.77 15.47 -13.30
CA ASP A 1095 -10.75 16.45 -13.83
C ASP A 1095 -12.13 16.17 -13.20
N ILE A 1096 -12.76 17.19 -12.61
CA ILE A 1096 -14.00 17.10 -11.83
C ILE A 1096 -15.10 17.90 -12.53
N GLU A 1097 -16.11 17.20 -13.06
CA GLU A 1097 -17.20 17.80 -13.84
C GLU A 1097 -18.45 18.02 -12.96
N LEU A 1098 -18.66 19.26 -12.52
CA LEU A 1098 -19.76 19.69 -11.65
C LEU A 1098 -20.94 20.23 -12.44
N HIS A 1099 -22.11 19.64 -12.22
CA HIS A 1099 -23.38 20.00 -12.86
C HIS A 1099 -24.31 20.69 -11.87
N ASN A 1100 -25.14 21.60 -12.37
CA ASN A 1100 -26.18 22.31 -11.62
C ASN A 1100 -27.54 21.90 -12.20
N SER A 1101 -28.52 21.57 -11.34
CA SER A 1101 -29.84 21.09 -11.76
C SER A 1101 -30.64 22.07 -12.63
N HIS A 1102 -30.36 23.37 -12.59
CA HIS A 1102 -30.98 24.37 -13.46
C HIS A 1102 -30.21 24.62 -14.77
N HIS A 1103 -28.94 24.21 -14.83
CA HIS A 1103 -28.04 24.41 -15.98
C HIS A 1103 -27.24 23.13 -16.31
N PRO A 1104 -27.91 22.02 -16.70
CA PRO A 1104 -27.29 20.71 -16.88
C PRO A 1104 -26.35 20.59 -18.11
N ASP A 1105 -26.36 21.59 -18.98
CA ASP A 1105 -25.59 21.61 -20.24
C ASP A 1105 -24.36 22.54 -20.20
N ARG A 1106 -24.15 23.27 -19.08
CA ARG A 1106 -23.00 24.18 -18.87
C ARG A 1106 -22.14 23.71 -17.69
N PRO A 1107 -21.38 22.60 -17.80
CA PRO A 1107 -20.58 22.05 -16.71
C PRO A 1107 -19.53 23.05 -16.20
N ALA A 1108 -19.30 23.06 -14.89
CA ALA A 1108 -18.11 23.68 -14.32
C ALA A 1108 -17.04 22.60 -14.13
N ILE A 1109 -15.81 22.85 -14.59
CA ILE A 1109 -14.72 21.87 -14.59
C ILE A 1109 -13.60 22.37 -13.67
N LEU A 1110 -13.38 21.65 -12.57
CA LEU A 1110 -12.24 21.85 -11.67
C LEU A 1110 -11.16 20.82 -11.98
N ARG A 1111 -9.89 21.23 -12.03
CA ARG A 1111 -8.74 20.33 -12.21
C ARG A 1111 -7.84 20.37 -10.99
N TRP A 1112 -7.37 19.20 -10.56
CA TRP A 1112 -6.32 19.02 -9.56
C TRP A 1112 -5.19 18.19 -10.17
N GLU A 1113 -3.98 18.72 -10.25
CA GLU A 1113 -2.84 18.08 -10.91
C GLU A 1113 -1.54 18.21 -10.11
N ASP A 1114 -0.77 17.13 -10.04
CA ASP A 1114 0.55 17.09 -9.41
C ASP A 1114 1.63 17.41 -10.45
N LEU A 1115 2.14 18.65 -10.41
CA LEU A 1115 3.18 19.15 -11.30
C LEU A 1115 4.45 19.43 -10.48
N GLU A 1116 5.53 18.72 -10.81
CA GLU A 1116 6.85 18.87 -10.16
C GLU A 1116 6.76 18.97 -8.63
N GLY A 1117 6.01 18.04 -8.01
CA GLY A 1117 5.88 17.96 -6.55
C GLY A 1117 5.03 19.06 -5.90
N TRP A 1118 4.19 19.77 -6.67
CA TRP A 1118 3.17 20.71 -6.18
C TRP A 1118 1.78 20.27 -6.65
N LEU A 1119 0.79 20.27 -5.74
CA LEU A 1119 -0.61 20.07 -6.11
C LEU A 1119 -1.19 21.41 -6.55
N LEU A 1120 -1.28 21.59 -7.86
CA LEU A 1120 -1.95 22.72 -8.50
C LEU A 1120 -3.46 22.44 -8.57
N ALA A 1121 -4.27 23.47 -8.30
CA ALA A 1121 -5.67 23.48 -8.67
C ALA A 1121 -5.97 24.61 -9.67
N SER A 1122 -6.94 24.38 -10.55
CA SER A 1122 -7.46 25.38 -11.47
C SER A 1122 -8.96 25.20 -11.76
N VAL A 1123 -9.60 26.28 -12.19
CA VAL A 1123 -10.94 26.28 -12.78
C VAL A 1123 -10.77 26.31 -14.30
N VAL A 1124 -10.91 25.14 -14.94
CA VAL A 1124 -10.71 24.97 -16.38
C VAL A 1124 -11.90 25.56 -17.15
N GLU A 1125 -13.11 25.34 -16.65
CA GLU A 1125 -14.35 25.90 -17.19
C GLU A 1125 -15.23 26.39 -16.04
N LEU A 1126 -15.70 27.64 -16.10
CA LEU A 1126 -16.63 28.19 -15.10
C LEU A 1126 -18.06 27.64 -15.25
N GLY A 1127 -18.49 27.31 -16.48
CA GLY A 1127 -19.83 26.81 -16.76
C GLY A 1127 -20.94 27.66 -16.15
N TRP A 1128 -21.86 27.00 -15.46
CA TRP A 1128 -22.94 27.61 -14.67
C TRP A 1128 -22.49 28.57 -13.56
N MET A 1129 -21.21 28.56 -13.13
CA MET A 1129 -20.73 29.49 -12.10
C MET A 1129 -20.60 30.92 -12.62
N ALA A 1130 -20.40 31.10 -13.93
CA ALA A 1130 -20.22 32.41 -14.56
C ALA A 1130 -21.51 33.25 -14.57
N ASP A 1131 -22.68 32.59 -14.64
CA ASP A 1131 -23.99 33.25 -14.79
C ASP A 1131 -24.59 33.71 -13.44
N LEU A 1132 -23.95 33.39 -12.32
CA LEU A 1132 -24.46 33.66 -10.97
C LEU A 1132 -24.29 35.14 -10.57
N PRO A 1133 -25.18 35.71 -9.73
CA PRO A 1133 -24.99 37.04 -9.17
C PRO A 1133 -23.66 37.16 -8.39
N VAL A 1134 -22.99 38.31 -8.49
CA VAL A 1134 -21.63 38.53 -7.93
C VAL A 1134 -21.53 38.17 -6.43
N GLU A 1135 -22.57 38.42 -5.64
CA GLU A 1135 -22.59 38.04 -4.21
C GLU A 1135 -22.65 36.52 -4.00
N VAL A 1136 -23.44 35.81 -4.81
CA VAL A 1136 -23.48 34.34 -4.83
C VAL A 1136 -22.12 33.77 -5.27
N GLN A 1137 -21.47 34.42 -6.25
CA GLN A 1137 -20.12 34.05 -6.69
C GLN A 1137 -19.06 34.26 -5.60
N ARG A 1138 -19.13 35.34 -4.81
CA ARG A 1138 -18.22 35.55 -3.64
C ARG A 1138 -18.34 34.41 -2.63
N GLN A 1139 -19.55 34.00 -2.31
CA GLN A 1139 -19.80 32.91 -1.37
C GLN A 1139 -19.37 31.55 -1.96
N LEU A 1140 -19.57 31.33 -3.26
CA LEU A 1140 -19.05 30.16 -3.98
C LEU A 1140 -17.51 30.11 -4.01
N ASN A 1141 -16.85 31.26 -4.15
CA ASN A 1141 -15.38 31.39 -4.06
C ASN A 1141 -14.86 31.02 -2.66
N THR A 1142 -15.60 31.38 -1.60
CA THR A 1142 -15.33 30.94 -0.22
C THR A 1142 -15.51 29.42 -0.07
N ALA A 1143 -16.57 28.84 -0.63
CA ALA A 1143 -16.77 27.38 -0.63
C ALA A 1143 -15.63 26.65 -1.37
N LEU A 1144 -15.18 27.17 -2.51
CA LEU A 1144 -14.08 26.62 -3.30
C LEU A 1144 -12.74 26.71 -2.56
N THR A 1145 -12.50 27.83 -1.86
CA THR A 1145 -11.34 27.98 -0.95
C THR A 1145 -11.34 26.92 0.14
N GLY A 1146 -12.51 26.63 0.74
CA GLY A 1146 -12.66 25.56 1.72
C GLY A 1146 -12.36 24.17 1.15
N LEU A 1147 -12.92 23.85 -0.03
CA LEU A 1147 -12.65 22.60 -0.74
C LEU A 1147 -11.15 22.42 -1.03
N TYR A 1148 -10.47 23.45 -1.54
CA TYR A 1148 -9.05 23.38 -1.86
C TYR A 1148 -8.17 23.23 -0.60
N LYS A 1149 -8.53 23.87 0.53
CA LYS A 1149 -7.85 23.64 1.83
C LYS A 1149 -8.06 22.22 2.36
N HIS A 1150 -9.23 21.62 2.15
CA HIS A 1150 -9.49 20.22 2.50
C HIS A 1150 -8.86 19.21 1.52
N ALA A 1151 -8.72 19.54 0.24
CA ALA A 1151 -7.97 18.71 -0.71
C ALA A 1151 -6.46 18.71 -0.39
N GLY A 1152 -5.96 19.81 0.17
CA GLY A 1152 -4.54 20.04 0.43
C GLY A 1152 -3.80 20.59 -0.77
N VAL A 1153 -4.44 21.51 -1.51
CA VAL A 1153 -3.86 22.23 -2.64
C VAL A 1153 -2.69 23.10 -2.19
N ASP A 1154 -1.59 23.05 -2.93
CA ASP A 1154 -0.38 23.83 -2.65
C ASP A 1154 -0.43 25.22 -3.34
N ILE A 1155 -0.93 25.25 -4.58
CA ILE A 1155 -0.94 26.41 -5.50
C ILE A 1155 -2.29 26.45 -6.26
N THR A 1156 -2.82 27.63 -6.56
CA THR A 1156 -3.98 27.81 -7.45
C THR A 1156 -3.62 28.72 -8.63
N ARG A 1157 -4.05 28.34 -9.85
CA ARG A 1157 -3.67 29.04 -11.09
C ARG A 1157 -4.21 30.46 -11.13
N GLU A 1158 -5.44 30.65 -10.68
CA GLU A 1158 -6.20 31.90 -10.74
C GLU A 1158 -5.62 32.93 -9.77
N GLN A 1159 -5.16 32.48 -8.59
CA GLN A 1159 -4.48 33.31 -7.61
C GLN A 1159 -3.14 33.83 -8.14
N VAL A 1160 -2.30 32.96 -8.73
CA VAL A 1160 -1.01 33.36 -9.32
C VAL A 1160 -1.20 34.37 -10.46
N LEU A 1161 -2.13 34.09 -11.38
CA LEU A 1161 -2.43 35.01 -12.50
C LEU A 1161 -3.05 36.34 -12.04
N THR A 1162 -3.69 36.37 -10.86
CA THR A 1162 -4.22 37.60 -10.25
C THR A 1162 -3.15 38.36 -9.46
N ALA A 1163 -2.17 37.66 -8.89
CA ALA A 1163 -1.04 38.28 -8.18
C ALA A 1163 0.00 38.91 -9.12
N VAL A 1164 0.22 38.31 -10.29
CA VAL A 1164 1.25 38.78 -11.25
C VAL A 1164 0.66 39.65 -12.36
N GLY A 1165 -0.60 39.45 -12.75
CA GLY A 1165 -1.21 40.20 -13.85
C GLY A 1165 -1.77 41.55 -13.41
N GLU A 1166 -1.00 42.62 -13.66
CA GLU A 1166 -1.45 44.01 -13.60
C GLU A 1166 -2.65 44.28 -14.53
N GLU A 1167 -3.34 45.40 -14.30
CA GLU A 1167 -4.71 45.69 -14.76
C GLU A 1167 -4.84 46.02 -16.27
N GLY A 1168 -3.81 45.80 -17.08
CA GLY A 1168 -3.74 46.28 -18.48
C GLY A 1168 -3.07 45.38 -19.51
N ARG A 1169 -2.82 44.09 -19.24
CA ARG A 1169 -2.28 43.13 -20.24
C ARG A 1169 -3.08 41.83 -20.27
N HIS A 1170 -3.15 41.20 -21.45
CA HIS A 1170 -4.01 40.05 -21.70
C HIS A 1170 -3.60 38.82 -20.88
N LYS A 1171 -4.30 38.57 -19.77
CA LYS A 1171 -4.13 37.39 -18.88
C LYS A 1171 -4.37 36.04 -19.60
N SER A 1172 -4.90 36.06 -20.81
CA SER A 1172 -5.03 34.92 -21.72
C SER A 1172 -3.73 34.55 -22.45
N GLU A 1173 -2.71 35.41 -22.47
CA GLU A 1173 -1.44 35.18 -23.18
C GLU A 1173 -0.33 34.57 -22.29
N LEU A 1174 -0.63 34.12 -21.07
CA LEU A 1174 0.36 33.54 -20.14
C LEU A 1174 0.06 32.07 -19.80
N VAL A 1175 1.03 31.20 -20.11
CA VAL A 1175 1.10 29.82 -19.61
C VAL A 1175 1.70 29.83 -18.20
N LEU A 1176 1.15 29.01 -17.31
CA LEU A 1176 1.71 28.76 -15.98
C LEU A 1176 2.48 27.44 -16.04
N GLU A 1177 3.78 27.49 -15.75
CA GLU A 1177 4.65 26.32 -15.62
C GLU A 1177 5.17 26.22 -14.19
N LEU A 1178 5.26 25.01 -13.65
CA LEU A 1178 5.72 24.75 -12.29
C LEU A 1178 6.95 23.86 -12.32
N THR A 1179 7.98 24.26 -11.59
CA THR A 1179 9.14 23.42 -11.28
C THR A 1179 9.20 23.11 -9.79
N HIS A 1180 10.02 22.12 -9.41
CA HIS A 1180 10.28 21.84 -7.99
C HIS A 1180 10.70 23.09 -7.20
N THR A 1181 11.36 24.07 -7.83
CA THR A 1181 11.97 25.22 -7.14
C THR A 1181 11.27 26.56 -7.35
N ALA A 1182 10.52 26.75 -8.45
CA ALA A 1182 9.96 28.03 -8.85
C ALA A 1182 8.64 27.92 -9.64
N VAL A 1183 7.85 28.99 -9.63
CA VAL A 1183 6.78 29.23 -10.59
C VAL A 1183 7.35 29.96 -11.79
N GLN A 1184 6.99 29.56 -13.01
CA GLN A 1184 7.35 30.25 -14.25
C GLN A 1184 6.09 30.71 -14.99
N LEU A 1185 6.16 31.88 -15.63
CA LEU A 1185 5.10 32.44 -16.47
C LEU A 1185 5.65 32.74 -17.85
N VAL A 1186 5.14 32.04 -18.87
CA VAL A 1186 5.66 32.03 -20.24
C VAL A 1186 4.63 32.66 -21.19
N PRO A 1187 5.01 33.63 -22.05
CA PRO A 1187 4.07 34.24 -23.00
C PRO A 1187 3.81 33.35 -24.23
N LEU A 1188 2.53 33.16 -24.59
CA LEU A 1188 2.10 32.30 -25.71
C LEU A 1188 2.66 32.75 -27.08
N ASN A 1189 2.60 34.06 -27.37
CA ASN A 1189 2.66 34.56 -28.75
C ASN A 1189 4.06 35.07 -29.19
N HIS A 1190 5.15 34.60 -28.57
CA HIS A 1190 6.50 35.13 -28.83
C HIS A 1190 7.58 34.06 -29.07
N THR A 1191 8.15 34.09 -30.28
CA THR A 1191 9.29 33.27 -30.76
C THR A 1191 10.61 33.47 -30.00
N HIS A 1192 10.64 34.36 -29.01
CA HIS A 1192 11.76 34.58 -28.09
C HIS A 1192 11.31 34.46 -26.62
N SER A 1193 10.52 33.43 -26.32
CA SER A 1193 9.88 33.19 -25.01
C SER A 1193 10.84 33.30 -23.82
N ALA A 1194 12.01 32.64 -23.90
CA ALA A 1194 12.99 32.58 -22.82
C ALA A 1194 13.48 33.95 -22.31
N LEU A 1195 13.49 35.00 -23.14
CA LEU A 1195 13.88 36.35 -22.71
C LEU A 1195 12.75 37.14 -22.02
N ARG A 1196 11.53 36.59 -21.98
CA ARG A 1196 10.34 37.20 -21.35
C ARG A 1196 9.70 36.34 -20.26
N THR A 1197 10.15 35.09 -20.05
CA THR A 1197 9.69 34.24 -18.95
C THR A 1197 10.01 34.86 -17.59
N ILE A 1198 8.99 35.04 -16.75
CA ILE A 1198 9.12 35.56 -15.39
C ILE A 1198 9.16 34.39 -14.41
N VAL A 1199 10.18 34.34 -13.55
CA VAL A 1199 10.44 33.24 -12.61
C VAL A 1199 10.31 33.71 -11.16
N TYR A 1200 9.49 33.04 -10.37
CA TYR A 1200 9.27 33.33 -8.94
C TYR A 1200 9.79 32.17 -8.06
N PRO A 1201 10.92 32.34 -7.33
CA PRO A 1201 11.55 31.25 -6.57
C PRO A 1201 10.80 30.93 -5.27
N LEU A 1202 10.13 29.76 -5.25
CA LEU A 1202 9.30 29.27 -4.14
C LEU A 1202 10.09 28.88 -2.88
N HIS A 1203 11.42 28.73 -2.99
CA HIS A 1203 12.31 28.36 -1.89
C HIS A 1203 12.72 29.51 -0.98
N SER A 1204 12.35 30.75 -1.30
CA SER A 1204 12.68 31.92 -0.47
C SER A 1204 11.86 31.93 0.85
N GLU A 1205 12.55 31.93 2.01
CA GLU A 1205 11.93 32.12 3.34
C GLU A 1205 11.35 33.54 3.56
N GLY A 1206 11.45 34.42 2.56
CA GLY A 1206 10.93 35.78 2.62
C GLY A 1206 9.40 35.83 2.64
N ALA A 1207 8.85 36.85 3.29
CA ALA A 1207 7.43 37.16 3.22
C ALA A 1207 7.01 37.68 1.82
N THR A 1208 7.97 38.23 1.07
CA THR A 1208 7.85 38.68 -0.32
C THR A 1208 8.78 37.87 -1.21
N ILE A 1209 8.34 37.60 -2.44
CA ILE A 1209 9.09 36.92 -3.49
C ILE A 1209 9.36 37.93 -4.60
N HIS A 1210 10.63 38.09 -4.97
CA HIS A 1210 11.06 38.95 -6.06
C HIS A 1210 11.10 38.13 -7.37
N PRO A 1211 10.61 38.68 -8.49
CA PRO A 1211 10.74 38.03 -9.79
C PRO A 1211 12.19 38.05 -10.28
N LEU A 1212 12.53 37.02 -11.06
CA LEU A 1212 13.79 36.86 -11.79
C LEU A 1212 13.48 36.66 -13.28
N THR A 1213 14.41 37.02 -14.15
CA THR A 1213 14.40 36.55 -15.55
C THR A 1213 14.84 35.08 -15.61
N ALA A 1214 14.55 34.39 -16.71
CA ALA A 1214 15.09 33.03 -16.95
C ALA A 1214 16.64 32.98 -16.97
N SER A 1215 17.31 34.11 -17.27
CA SER A 1215 18.76 34.26 -17.17
C SER A 1215 19.29 34.47 -15.74
N GLY A 1216 18.41 34.44 -14.71
CA GLY A 1216 18.76 34.66 -13.31
C GLY A 1216 19.04 36.12 -12.92
N SER A 1217 18.87 37.07 -13.85
CA SER A 1217 19.03 38.49 -13.57
C SER A 1217 17.80 39.05 -12.84
N THR A 1218 18.04 40.05 -11.98
CA THR A 1218 17.01 40.84 -11.29
C THR A 1218 16.54 42.06 -12.10
N SER A 1219 17.07 42.26 -13.31
CA SER A 1219 16.86 43.45 -14.13
C SER A 1219 15.51 43.43 -14.90
N PHE A 1220 14.42 43.78 -14.19
CA PHE A 1220 13.04 43.93 -14.72
C PHE A 1220 12.36 42.59 -15.12
N SER A 1221 11.02 42.43 -15.17
CA SER A 1221 9.90 43.40 -15.10
C SER A 1221 8.62 42.74 -14.53
N GLY A 1222 8.55 42.46 -13.22
CA GLY A 1222 7.34 41.90 -12.60
C GLY A 1222 7.03 42.51 -11.22
N PRO A 1223 5.78 42.40 -10.73
CA PRO A 1223 5.42 42.85 -9.39
C PRO A 1223 6.13 42.01 -8.32
N ILE A 1224 6.52 42.67 -7.23
CA ILE A 1224 6.97 42.00 -5.99
C ILE A 1224 5.72 41.55 -5.25
N VAL A 1225 5.55 40.24 -5.14
CA VAL A 1225 4.35 39.61 -4.57
C VAL A 1225 4.63 39.03 -3.20
N ALA A 1226 3.64 39.05 -2.30
CA ALA A 1226 3.73 38.32 -1.05
C ALA A 1226 3.75 36.80 -1.32
N ARG A 1227 4.48 36.04 -0.52
CA ARG A 1227 4.57 34.58 -0.65
C ARG A 1227 3.20 33.90 -0.62
N SER A 1228 2.30 34.38 0.25
CA SER A 1228 0.90 33.93 0.34
C SER A 1228 -0.01 34.40 -0.80
N GLN A 1229 0.48 35.23 -1.73
CA GLN A 1229 -0.19 35.54 -3.01
C GLN A 1229 0.19 34.57 -4.14
N LEU A 1230 1.25 33.77 -3.98
CA LEU A 1230 1.61 32.70 -4.93
C LEU A 1230 1.29 31.30 -4.40
N LEU A 1231 1.52 31.06 -3.11
CA LEU A 1231 1.29 29.77 -2.46
C LEU A 1231 -0.06 29.75 -1.74
N PHE A 1232 -1.02 29.01 -2.30
CA PHE A 1232 -2.33 28.82 -1.68
C PHE A 1232 -2.23 28.13 -0.31
N GLN A 1233 -1.24 27.25 -0.10
CA GLN A 1233 -1.00 26.64 1.22
C GLN A 1233 -0.76 27.69 2.32
N ASP A 1234 -0.06 28.79 2.01
CA ASP A 1234 0.36 29.84 2.96
C ASP A 1234 -0.75 30.88 3.25
N VAL A 1235 -1.93 30.76 2.63
CA VAL A 1235 -3.13 31.54 2.98
C VAL A 1235 -3.68 31.07 4.33
N GLU A 1236 -3.61 31.88 5.38
CA GLU A 1236 -4.16 31.51 6.70
C GLU A 1236 -5.70 31.52 6.69
N LEU A 1237 -6.31 30.41 7.12
CA LEU A 1237 -7.75 30.26 7.32
C LEU A 1237 -7.99 29.35 8.54
N ASP A 1238 -8.18 29.97 9.70
CA ASP A 1238 -8.47 29.31 10.98
C ASP A 1238 -9.94 28.87 11.05
N TRP A 1239 -10.24 27.81 11.81
CA TRP A 1239 -11.58 27.24 11.91
C TRP A 1239 -12.66 28.24 12.37
N ALA A 1240 -12.30 29.21 13.22
CA ALA A 1240 -13.21 30.27 13.65
C ALA A 1240 -13.65 31.14 12.46
N GLN A 1241 -12.67 31.66 11.69
CA GLN A 1241 -12.91 32.43 10.48
C GLN A 1241 -13.74 31.65 9.46
N TRP A 1242 -13.47 30.35 9.29
CA TRP A 1242 -14.27 29.49 8.42
C TRP A 1242 -15.74 29.38 8.85
N VAL A 1243 -16.02 29.26 10.15
CA VAL A 1243 -17.40 29.27 10.67
C VAL A 1243 -18.04 30.65 10.52
N GLU A 1244 -17.29 31.74 10.72
CA GLU A 1244 -17.75 33.13 10.54
C GLU A 1244 -18.16 33.44 9.09
N GLN A 1245 -17.62 32.76 8.09
CA GLN A 1245 -18.07 32.89 6.69
C GLN A 1245 -19.40 32.17 6.40
N TRP A 1246 -19.90 31.32 7.30
CA TRP A 1246 -21.14 30.55 7.14
C TRP A 1246 -22.14 30.81 8.28
N PRO A 1247 -22.63 32.07 8.41
CA PRO A 1247 -23.63 32.44 9.41
C PRO A 1247 -24.98 31.73 9.20
N GLY A 1248 -25.86 31.81 10.20
CA GLY A 1248 -27.23 31.31 10.07
C GLY A 1248 -28.06 32.13 9.07
N PRO A 1249 -29.23 31.62 8.61
CA PRO A 1249 -30.04 32.20 7.53
C PRO A 1249 -30.72 33.56 7.84
N MET A 1250 -30.26 34.28 8.88
CA MET A 1250 -30.71 35.62 9.28
C MET A 1250 -29.54 36.55 9.66
N GLN A 1251 -28.31 36.19 9.32
CA GLN A 1251 -27.10 36.95 9.65
C GLN A 1251 -26.19 37.05 8.42
N THR A 1252 -25.70 38.25 8.12
CA THR A 1252 -24.60 38.49 7.18
C THR A 1252 -23.25 38.36 7.90
N PRO A 1253 -22.17 37.92 7.24
CA PRO A 1253 -20.86 37.81 7.87
C PRO A 1253 -20.29 39.21 8.16
N ASP A 1254 -19.99 39.51 9.44
CA ASP A 1254 -19.53 40.84 9.89
C ASP A 1254 -18.28 41.35 9.15
N LYS A 1255 -17.40 40.44 8.72
CA LYS A 1255 -16.26 40.74 7.84
C LYS A 1255 -16.03 39.59 6.84
N PRO A 1256 -15.90 39.87 5.54
CA PRO A 1256 -15.37 38.88 4.60
C PRO A 1256 -13.89 38.64 4.92
N ALA A 1257 -13.47 37.38 4.94
CA ALA A 1257 -12.05 37.05 5.01
C ALA A 1257 -11.33 37.50 3.72
N HIS A 1258 -10.07 37.93 3.82
CA HIS A 1258 -9.24 38.26 2.65
C HIS A 1258 -8.78 36.98 1.93
N LEU A 1259 -9.72 36.31 1.26
CA LEU A 1259 -9.50 35.09 0.49
C LEU A 1259 -9.00 35.41 -0.93
N PRO A 1260 -8.25 34.50 -1.58
CA PRO A 1260 -7.87 34.64 -2.98
C PRO A 1260 -9.09 34.60 -3.90
N ASP A 1261 -8.97 35.25 -5.06
CA ASP A 1261 -9.96 35.21 -6.12
C ASP A 1261 -9.71 34.00 -7.03
N LEU A 1262 -10.45 32.92 -6.78
CA LEU A 1262 -10.37 31.62 -7.47
C LEU A 1262 -11.36 31.51 -8.63
N LEU A 1263 -12.37 32.40 -8.71
CA LEU A 1263 -13.34 32.44 -9.80
C LEU A 1263 -13.04 33.57 -10.82
N GLY A 1264 -12.15 34.51 -10.48
CA GLY A 1264 -11.82 35.66 -11.32
C GLY A 1264 -12.85 36.77 -11.24
N LEU A 1265 -13.48 36.97 -10.08
CA LEU A 1265 -14.53 37.96 -9.84
C LEU A 1265 -14.05 39.40 -10.07
N ARG A 1266 -12.75 39.69 -9.87
CA ARG A 1266 -12.08 40.94 -10.27
C ARG A 1266 -11.93 41.13 -11.79
N ARG A 1267 -12.62 40.33 -12.61
CA ARG A 1267 -12.77 40.50 -14.06
C ARG A 1267 -14.21 40.84 -14.47
N LEU A 1268 -15.17 40.77 -13.54
CA LEU A 1268 -16.61 40.91 -13.77
C LEU A 1268 -17.20 42.17 -13.12
N ALA A 1269 -16.40 42.89 -12.35
CA ALA A 1269 -16.68 44.19 -11.74
C ALA A 1269 -15.55 45.16 -12.09
#